data_AF-A0A135L8S0-F1
#
_entry.id   AF-A0A135L8S0-F1
#
_cell.length_a   1.000
_cell.length_b   1.000
_cell.length_c   1.000
_cell.angle_alpha   90.00
_cell.angle_beta   90.00
_cell.angle_gamma   90.00
#
_symmetry.space_group_name_H-M   'P 1'
#
loop_
_entity.id
_entity.type
_entity.pdbx_description
1 polymer ?
#
loop_
_entity_poly.entity_id
_entity_poly.type
_entity_poly.pdbx_seq_one_letter_code
_entity_poly.pdbx_strand_id
1 'polypeptide(L)'
;MRLLALLPVLLGLISNFVSAIDNGKTTDVTWDNHSLSVKGERVYIFSGEFHYQRLPVPELWLDVFQKLRANGFNAISIYFFWSFHSASEDSFDFENGAHDVQRVFDYAKQAGLYVIARAGPYCNAETSAGGFALWASNGQMGSTRTSASSYYDRWNPWIQKIGKIIASNQITNGGPVILNQHENELQETTHSPDNTVVKYMEQVKAAFAEAGIVVPSTHNEKGMRSMSWSTDYQDVGGAVNIYGLDSYPGGLSCTNPNTGFNLVRTYYQWFQNYSSSQPEYLPEFEGGWFSAWGGTFYDQCSTELSPEFPDVYYKNNIGQRVTLQNIYMVMGATSWGQSPAPVVYTSYDYSAPMRETREIRDKLKQTKLIGLFTRVSSGLLHTQMEGNGTGYTSDASIYTWALRNTETHDGFYVLAHSTSSSRAVTTTSLNVNTSAGALTIPNIELAGRQSKIIVTDYQIGDGSSLLYSSAEVLTYATLDVDVIVFYLNIGQKGEFVFKDAPTHVTFQAYGNSKVSSAASDHGTKYTYTQEDGTTVLKFSHGVLVYLLAKETAWNFFAVPTTSNPLVTPSDQIIALGPYLVRTATVSGHTVSLVGDNANATSLEVYTGNSKVTKIKWNGKEISTKKTPYGSLIGSVPGAEHAKISLPTLKSWKAQDTLPEINPDYDDSRWTICNKTKSVNSVAPLTLPVLFSGDYGYHAGTKIYRGRFDGTTATGANLTVQNGIAAGWAAWLNGVYVGGDIGDPALATTSAELPFNRTTLRKQDNVLTVVMDYTGHDQENVKPHGAQNPRGILGATLLGGEFTSWRIQGNAGGEANIDPVRGPMNEGGLYGERLGWHLPGYKAKSATSESPLDGVSGAEGRFYTTTFKLDLDSDLDVPIGLQLSSDSPAVVQIFMNGYQFGHYLPHIGPQTRFPFPPGVINNRGKNTLAISLWALTEQGAKLSQVDLIAYGAYRTGFNFNHDWSYLQPQWKNNRDLFVLIRVDLDSPDRPFDNIINFRDVGRSVNQFCRKEILKEGVFFRSARLDDASERDKRRLEEELQIHTVIDLRSQTEHQMGTRKRRAQNAKSKEKSEPIPTNPDEHLLQIPGSKRALISLTGKGFERALLSKLDWLTYLKIIALVSTGYRSDAVRLVCGTVMQPRGLTGLAQDTLDSSMSEMRSVFEILACEESYPTLVHCTQGKDRTGLVILLILLLVGGVPVEAIVDDYSRSELELVSELEERMEEIRAIGLGEDYTRCPPGFVADTTKYLETRYGGVRGYLERVGIGFDMQERIRGKFLV
;
A
#
# COMPACT_ATOMS: atom_id res chain seq x y z
N MET A 1 9.67 31.84 -63.50
CA MET A 1 9.89 32.52 -62.22
C MET A 1 8.79 32.12 -61.24
N ARG A 2 8.97 31.00 -60.55
CA ARG A 2 8.04 30.43 -59.56
C ARG A 2 8.80 30.28 -58.24
N LEU A 3 8.98 31.37 -57.50
CA LEU A 3 9.70 31.35 -56.21
C LEU A 3 9.21 32.44 -55.23
N LEU A 4 7.93 32.85 -55.35
CA LEU A 4 7.34 33.91 -54.52
C LEU A 4 5.92 33.61 -54.02
N ALA A 5 5.50 32.33 -54.03
CA ALA A 5 4.16 31.91 -53.60
C ALA A 5 4.14 31.02 -52.33
N LEU A 6 5.28 30.83 -51.66
CA LEU A 6 5.39 29.94 -50.49
C LEU A 6 5.62 30.65 -49.15
N LEU A 7 5.85 31.96 -49.14
CA LEU A 7 6.08 32.72 -47.90
C LEU A 7 4.82 32.95 -47.04
N PRO A 8 3.58 33.14 -47.58
CA PRO A 8 2.40 33.33 -46.74
C PRO A 8 1.90 32.04 -46.08
N VAL A 9 2.21 30.88 -46.69
CA VAL A 9 1.84 29.56 -46.14
C VAL A 9 2.83 29.11 -45.07
N LEU A 10 4.10 29.48 -45.19
CA LEU A 10 5.08 29.22 -44.12
C LEU A 10 4.90 30.16 -42.92
N LEU A 11 4.49 31.42 -43.13
CA LEU A 11 4.21 32.36 -42.03
C LEU A 11 2.86 32.09 -41.34
N GLY A 12 1.86 31.54 -42.05
CA GLY A 12 0.59 31.09 -41.45
C GLY A 12 0.69 29.76 -40.68
N LEU A 13 1.70 28.95 -40.96
CA LEU A 13 2.02 27.74 -40.17
C LEU A 13 2.90 28.04 -38.94
N ILE A 14 3.45 29.25 -38.84
CA ILE A 14 4.29 29.70 -37.71
C ILE A 14 3.48 30.57 -36.70
N SER A 15 2.23 30.95 -37.02
CA SER A 15 1.43 31.86 -36.18
C SER A 15 0.46 31.22 -35.17
N ASN A 16 0.50 29.89 -34.96
CA ASN A 16 -0.28 29.22 -33.88
C ASN A 16 0.59 28.52 -32.82
N PHE A 17 1.91 28.71 -32.82
CA PHE A 17 2.75 28.35 -31.68
C PHE A 17 2.70 29.46 -30.63
N VAL A 18 1.56 29.60 -29.93
CA VAL A 18 1.65 30.07 -28.54
C VAL A 18 2.40 28.97 -27.81
N SER A 19 3.62 29.25 -27.32
CA SER A 19 4.45 28.22 -26.71
C SER A 19 3.77 27.72 -25.43
N ALA A 20 3.14 26.54 -25.48
CA ALA A 20 2.74 25.85 -24.27
C ALA A 20 3.96 25.73 -23.35
N ILE A 21 3.79 26.07 -22.08
CA ILE A 21 4.87 26.03 -21.09
C ILE A 21 5.19 24.56 -20.83
N ASP A 22 6.48 24.24 -20.81
CA ASP A 22 7.00 22.96 -20.38
C ASP A 22 7.97 23.14 -19.20
N ASN A 23 8.34 22.02 -18.57
CA ASN A 23 9.25 22.03 -17.42
C ASN A 23 10.75 21.92 -17.82
N GLY A 24 11.07 22.06 -19.11
CA GLY A 24 12.40 21.88 -19.69
C GLY A 24 12.87 20.42 -19.79
N LYS A 25 12.05 19.44 -19.37
CA LYS A 25 12.41 18.00 -19.35
C LYS A 25 11.60 17.15 -20.32
N THR A 26 10.37 17.54 -20.62
CA THR A 26 9.50 16.83 -21.57
C THR A 26 8.48 17.76 -22.23
N THR A 27 8.11 17.48 -23.47
CA THR A 27 7.01 18.13 -24.19
C THR A 27 5.76 17.24 -24.27
N ASP A 28 5.79 16.06 -23.63
CA ASP A 28 4.65 15.14 -23.63
C ASP A 28 3.54 15.56 -22.68
N VAL A 29 3.87 16.38 -21.68
CA VAL A 29 2.92 17.02 -20.78
C VAL A 29 3.33 18.47 -20.65
N THR A 30 2.50 19.37 -21.18
CA THR A 30 2.70 20.82 -21.18
C THR A 30 1.47 21.49 -20.59
N TRP A 31 1.54 22.78 -20.29
CA TRP A 31 0.40 23.52 -19.77
C TRP A 31 0.43 24.98 -20.20
N ASP A 32 -0.68 25.67 -19.94
CA ASP A 32 -0.74 27.13 -19.92
C ASP A 32 -1.75 27.58 -18.85
N ASN A 33 -2.09 28.86 -18.85
CA ASN A 33 -3.04 29.47 -17.93
C ASN A 33 -4.48 28.96 -18.05
N HIS A 34 -4.78 28.08 -19.00
CA HIS A 34 -6.11 27.54 -19.25
C HIS A 34 -6.22 26.05 -18.91
N SER A 35 -5.32 25.21 -19.42
CA SER A 35 -5.41 23.75 -19.25
C SER A 35 -4.08 23.01 -19.37
N LEU A 36 -4.06 21.78 -18.86
CA LEU A 36 -3.03 20.80 -19.17
C LEU A 36 -3.19 20.31 -20.62
N SER A 37 -2.07 20.04 -21.29
CA SER A 37 -2.04 19.30 -22.55
C SER A 37 -1.21 18.03 -22.42
N VAL A 38 -1.74 16.90 -22.88
CA VAL A 38 -1.05 15.62 -22.90
C VAL A 38 -0.86 15.18 -24.34
N LYS A 39 0.39 14.92 -24.75
CA LYS A 39 0.76 14.62 -26.14
C LYS A 39 0.25 15.65 -27.15
N GLY A 40 0.25 16.93 -26.75
CA GLY A 40 -0.17 18.07 -27.58
C GLY A 40 -1.68 18.32 -27.59
N GLU A 41 -2.49 17.52 -26.90
CA GLU A 41 -3.95 17.71 -26.81
C GLU A 41 -4.35 18.27 -25.45
N ARG A 42 -5.08 19.39 -25.42
CA ARG A 42 -5.65 19.95 -24.20
C ARG A 42 -6.62 18.96 -23.58
N VAL A 43 -6.63 18.87 -22.25
CA VAL A 43 -7.46 17.93 -21.52
C VAL A 43 -8.05 18.54 -20.25
N TYR A 44 -9.32 18.25 -20.00
CA TYR A 44 -9.91 18.42 -18.67
C TYR A 44 -9.55 17.18 -17.84
N ILE A 45 -8.75 17.32 -16.80
CA ILE A 45 -8.43 16.21 -15.92
C ILE A 45 -9.54 16.06 -14.89
N PHE A 46 -10.34 15.00 -15.02
CA PHE A 46 -11.36 14.60 -14.06
C PHE A 46 -10.90 13.32 -13.38
N SER A 47 -10.26 13.49 -12.22
CA SER A 47 -9.58 12.45 -11.46
C SER A 47 -10.36 12.03 -10.21
N GLY A 48 -10.16 10.79 -9.77
CA GLY A 48 -10.67 10.32 -8.47
C GLY A 48 -9.55 9.69 -7.65
N GLU A 49 -9.52 9.98 -6.35
CA GLU A 49 -8.50 9.44 -5.45
C GLU A 49 -8.79 7.97 -5.11
N PHE A 50 -7.78 7.11 -5.30
CA PHE A 50 -7.84 5.70 -4.97
C PHE A 50 -6.57 5.22 -4.28
N HIS A 51 -6.70 4.54 -3.13
CA HIS A 51 -5.58 4.00 -2.36
C HIS A 51 -5.52 2.49 -2.50
N TYR A 52 -4.60 1.98 -3.34
CA TYR A 52 -4.46 0.55 -3.61
C TYR A 52 -4.19 -0.28 -2.36
N GLN A 53 -3.47 0.27 -1.37
CA GLN A 53 -3.28 -0.37 -0.07
C GLN A 53 -4.63 -0.72 0.57
N ARG A 54 -5.63 0.17 0.55
CA ARG A 54 -6.92 -0.04 1.23
C ARG A 54 -7.84 -1.07 0.56
N LEU A 55 -7.44 -1.59 -0.61
CA LEU A 55 -8.09 -2.71 -1.30
C LEU A 55 -7.02 -3.74 -1.64
N PRO A 56 -6.62 -4.63 -0.71
CA PRO A 56 -5.42 -5.47 -0.84
C PRO A 56 -5.59 -6.68 -1.77
N VAL A 57 -6.21 -6.45 -2.92
CA VAL A 57 -6.53 -7.46 -3.92
C VAL A 57 -6.29 -6.83 -5.30
N PRO A 58 -5.11 -7.05 -5.91
CA PRO A 58 -4.70 -6.30 -7.08
C PRO A 58 -5.69 -6.32 -8.24
N GLU A 59 -6.29 -7.46 -8.56
CA GLU A 59 -7.18 -7.59 -9.70
C GLU A 59 -8.49 -6.79 -9.47
N LEU A 60 -8.86 -6.47 -8.22
CA LEU A 60 -9.99 -5.58 -7.94
C LEU A 60 -9.69 -4.10 -8.20
N TRP A 61 -8.44 -3.69 -8.34
CA TRP A 61 -8.12 -2.33 -8.76
C TRP A 61 -8.66 -2.07 -10.18
N LEU A 62 -8.58 -3.06 -11.07
CA LEU A 62 -9.16 -2.97 -12.40
C LEU A 62 -10.70 -2.84 -12.37
N ASP A 63 -11.39 -3.49 -11.42
CA ASP A 63 -12.84 -3.31 -11.22
C ASP A 63 -13.17 -1.84 -10.92
N VAL A 64 -12.44 -1.25 -9.97
CA VAL A 64 -12.63 0.16 -9.57
C VAL A 64 -12.28 1.09 -10.74
N PHE A 65 -11.18 0.88 -11.43
CA PHE A 65 -10.75 1.71 -12.56
C PHE A 65 -11.75 1.65 -13.73
N GLN A 66 -12.30 0.48 -14.05
CA GLN A 66 -13.37 0.38 -15.05
C GLN A 66 -14.64 1.11 -14.62
N LYS A 67 -15.00 1.08 -13.32
CA LYS A 67 -16.11 1.87 -12.78
C LYS A 67 -15.86 3.37 -12.91
N LEU A 68 -14.66 3.85 -12.59
CA LEU A 68 -14.30 5.27 -12.75
C LEU A 68 -14.36 5.68 -14.22
N ARG A 69 -13.75 4.92 -15.11
CA ARG A 69 -13.76 5.15 -16.57
C ARG A 69 -15.18 5.26 -17.14
N ALA A 70 -16.05 4.33 -16.74
CA ALA A 70 -17.45 4.32 -17.14
C ALA A 70 -18.25 5.52 -16.61
N ASN A 71 -17.81 6.12 -15.50
CA ASN A 71 -18.46 7.26 -14.86
C ASN A 71 -17.79 8.61 -15.19
N GLY A 72 -17.10 8.72 -16.33
CA GLY A 72 -16.62 10.01 -16.85
C GLY A 72 -15.15 10.30 -16.58
N PHE A 73 -14.53 9.63 -15.61
CA PHE A 73 -13.14 9.88 -15.22
C PHE A 73 -12.15 9.49 -16.31
N ASN A 74 -11.04 10.23 -16.38
CA ASN A 74 -9.92 9.97 -17.29
C ASN A 74 -8.57 9.89 -16.57
N ALA A 75 -8.54 10.12 -15.25
CA ALA A 75 -7.36 9.99 -14.42
C ALA A 75 -7.70 9.40 -13.04
N ILE A 76 -6.67 8.92 -12.35
CA ILE A 76 -6.69 8.59 -10.93
C ILE A 76 -5.52 9.28 -10.23
N SER A 77 -5.73 9.59 -8.96
CA SER A 77 -4.70 10.09 -8.06
C SER A 77 -4.45 9.06 -6.97
N ILE A 78 -3.17 8.81 -6.66
CA ILE A 78 -2.76 7.68 -5.81
C ILE A 78 -1.62 8.10 -4.88
N TYR A 79 -1.81 7.89 -3.57
CA TYR A 79 -0.73 7.86 -2.58
C TYR A 79 0.06 6.56 -2.59
N PHE A 80 1.35 6.65 -2.24
CA PHE A 80 2.22 5.50 -1.98
C PHE A 80 2.66 5.51 -0.51
N PHE A 81 2.29 4.48 0.24
CA PHE A 81 2.43 4.47 1.70
C PHE A 81 3.74 3.81 2.13
N TRP A 82 4.70 4.60 2.60
CA TRP A 82 5.99 4.08 3.05
C TRP A 82 5.81 3.06 4.21
N SER A 83 4.87 3.29 5.12
CA SER A 83 4.47 2.33 6.18
C SER A 83 4.05 0.96 5.66
N PHE A 84 3.42 0.90 4.49
CA PHE A 84 2.97 -0.34 3.87
C PHE A 84 4.12 -1.10 3.22
N HIS A 85 5.01 -0.36 2.55
CA HIS A 85 6.10 -0.95 1.77
C HIS A 85 7.36 -1.26 2.56
N SER A 86 7.54 -0.69 3.76
CA SER A 86 8.80 -0.78 4.52
C SER A 86 8.59 -1.23 5.96
N ALA A 87 8.86 -2.50 6.21
CA ALA A 87 8.81 -3.11 7.53
C ALA A 87 10.01 -2.73 8.42
N SER A 88 11.16 -2.47 7.80
CA SER A 88 12.43 -2.13 8.44
C SER A 88 13.25 -1.18 7.57
N GLU A 89 14.29 -0.59 8.14
CA GLU A 89 15.20 0.30 7.43
C GLU A 89 15.78 -0.36 6.16
N ASP A 90 15.76 0.37 5.06
CA ASP A 90 16.22 -0.03 3.72
C ASP A 90 15.55 -1.29 3.12
N SER A 91 14.52 -1.84 3.77
CA SER A 91 13.68 -2.92 3.23
C SER A 91 12.44 -2.35 2.56
N PHE A 92 12.24 -2.68 1.29
CA PHE A 92 11.07 -2.27 0.50
C PHE A 92 10.49 -3.44 -0.28
N ASP A 93 9.19 -3.66 -0.14
CA ASP A 93 8.44 -4.66 -0.91
C ASP A 93 7.60 -3.96 -1.98
N PHE A 94 7.79 -4.29 -3.25
CA PHE A 94 6.97 -3.78 -4.36
C PHE A 94 6.42 -4.89 -5.25
N GLU A 95 6.42 -6.14 -4.77
CA GLU A 95 6.17 -7.31 -5.61
C GLU A 95 5.17 -8.30 -4.98
N ASN A 96 5.07 -8.37 -3.65
CA ASN A 96 4.18 -9.35 -3.01
C ASN A 96 2.74 -8.84 -2.90
N GLY A 97 1.81 -9.57 -3.49
CA GLY A 97 0.38 -9.33 -3.31
C GLY A 97 -0.02 -7.90 -3.67
N ALA A 98 -0.62 -7.19 -2.71
CA ALA A 98 -1.04 -5.80 -2.88
C ALA A 98 0.11 -4.77 -2.86
N HIS A 99 1.35 -5.19 -2.59
CA HIS A 99 2.52 -4.33 -2.71
C HIS A 99 3.00 -4.18 -4.16
N ASP A 100 2.47 -4.95 -5.12
CA ASP A 100 2.79 -4.87 -6.55
C ASP A 100 2.34 -3.52 -7.15
N VAL A 101 3.23 -2.52 -7.07
CA VAL A 101 2.97 -1.17 -7.59
C VAL A 101 2.92 -1.15 -9.12
N GLN A 102 3.71 -1.99 -9.80
CA GLN A 102 3.70 -2.04 -11.26
C GLN A 102 2.30 -2.39 -11.78
N ARG A 103 1.64 -3.33 -11.12
CA ARG A 103 0.29 -3.76 -11.49
C ARG A 103 -0.77 -2.67 -11.34
N VAL A 104 -0.59 -1.70 -10.43
CA VAL A 104 -1.46 -0.50 -10.35
C VAL A 104 -1.41 0.28 -11.66
N PHE A 105 -0.20 0.54 -12.19
CA PHE A 105 -0.01 1.26 -13.45
C PHE A 105 -0.53 0.45 -14.65
N ASP A 106 -0.30 -0.86 -14.67
CA ASP A 106 -0.79 -1.74 -15.72
C ASP A 106 -2.32 -1.72 -15.80
N TYR A 107 -3.01 -1.78 -14.66
CA TYR A 107 -4.47 -1.71 -14.63
C TYR A 107 -5.02 -0.32 -14.94
N ALA A 108 -4.34 0.76 -14.53
CA ALA A 108 -4.72 2.11 -14.94
C ALA A 108 -4.63 2.26 -16.47
N LYS A 109 -3.53 1.80 -17.07
CA LYS A 109 -3.35 1.78 -18.53
C LYS A 109 -4.38 0.89 -19.22
N GLN A 110 -4.66 -0.30 -18.68
CA GLN A 110 -5.68 -1.21 -19.21
C GLN A 110 -7.09 -0.59 -19.18
N ALA A 111 -7.43 0.16 -18.13
CA ALA A 111 -8.71 0.85 -18.02
C ALA A 111 -8.78 2.14 -18.87
N GLY A 112 -7.66 2.62 -19.42
CA GLY A 112 -7.58 3.88 -20.13
C GLY A 112 -7.68 5.08 -19.20
N LEU A 113 -6.88 5.10 -18.13
CA LEU A 113 -6.77 6.19 -17.17
C LEU A 113 -5.32 6.68 -17.07
N TYR A 114 -5.16 7.99 -16.98
CA TYR A 114 -3.90 8.61 -16.54
C TYR A 114 -3.71 8.44 -15.03
N VAL A 115 -2.48 8.63 -14.57
CA VAL A 115 -2.12 8.59 -13.14
C VAL A 115 -1.44 9.89 -12.72
N ILE A 116 -1.90 10.43 -11.59
CA ILE A 116 -1.24 11.47 -10.80
C ILE A 116 -0.59 10.77 -9.61
N ALA A 117 0.74 10.71 -9.59
CA ALA A 117 1.49 9.99 -8.55
C ALA A 117 1.77 10.90 -7.34
N ARG A 118 1.44 10.45 -6.12
CA ARG A 118 1.64 11.22 -4.88
C ARG A 118 2.49 10.42 -3.89
N ALA A 119 3.78 10.32 -4.16
CA ALA A 119 4.67 9.39 -3.43
C ALA A 119 5.22 9.92 -2.08
N GLY A 120 4.77 11.10 -1.64
CA GLY A 120 5.13 11.66 -0.34
C GLY A 120 6.45 12.45 -0.36
N PRO A 121 7.32 12.32 0.68
CA PRO A 121 7.39 11.18 1.62
C PRO A 121 6.31 11.10 2.69
N TYR A 122 5.64 12.22 2.99
CA TYR A 122 4.49 12.27 3.90
C TYR A 122 3.18 12.30 3.10
N CYS A 123 2.16 11.56 3.53
CA CYS A 123 0.88 11.46 2.81
C CYS A 123 -0.32 11.93 3.64
N ASN A 124 -0.22 11.99 4.98
CA ASN A 124 -1.36 12.18 5.88
C ASN A 124 -2.40 11.04 5.73
N ALA A 125 -3.36 11.18 4.81
CA ALA A 125 -4.31 10.17 4.35
C ALA A 125 -5.11 9.39 5.41
N GLU A 126 -5.18 9.89 6.66
CA GLU A 126 -5.72 9.19 7.84
C GLU A 126 -5.11 7.80 8.04
N THR A 127 -3.82 7.64 7.70
CA THR A 127 -3.05 6.41 7.90
C THR A 127 -2.08 6.58 9.06
N SER A 128 -1.73 5.48 9.73
CA SER A 128 -0.76 5.46 10.83
C SER A 128 0.53 6.19 10.44
N ALA A 129 0.98 7.09 11.31
CA ALA A 129 2.14 7.97 11.09
C ALA A 129 2.03 8.87 9.84
N GLY A 130 0.82 9.06 9.31
CA GLY A 130 0.57 9.79 8.07
C GLY A 130 1.26 9.21 6.85
N GLY A 131 1.49 7.88 6.84
CA GLY A 131 2.12 7.15 5.75
C GLY A 131 3.64 6.94 5.91
N PHE A 132 4.29 7.55 6.90
CA PHE A 132 5.71 7.29 7.19
C PHE A 132 5.94 5.85 7.66
N ALA A 133 7.13 5.31 7.38
CA ALA A 133 7.51 4.04 7.96
C ALA A 133 7.45 4.08 9.49
N LEU A 134 6.79 3.08 10.08
CA LEU A 134 6.54 3.08 11.52
C LEU A 134 7.85 2.89 12.32
N TRP A 135 8.82 2.15 11.77
CA TRP A 135 10.14 1.99 12.39
C TRP A 135 10.93 3.31 12.48
N ALA A 136 10.75 4.21 11.51
CA ALA A 136 11.38 5.54 11.51
C ALA A 136 10.61 6.53 12.41
N SER A 137 9.31 6.29 12.60
CA SER A 137 8.40 7.11 13.38
C SER A 137 8.55 6.93 14.89
N ASN A 138 9.53 6.14 15.36
CA ASN A 138 9.82 6.01 16.79
C ASN A 138 10.62 7.18 17.39
N GLY A 139 11.00 8.19 16.59
CA GLY A 139 11.82 9.33 17.02
C GLY A 139 13.07 9.58 16.18
N GLN A 140 13.47 8.60 15.35
CA GLN A 140 14.72 8.65 14.61
C GLN A 140 14.74 9.65 13.44
N MET A 141 13.58 10.16 13.02
CA MET A 141 13.50 11.18 11.97
C MET A 141 13.92 12.57 12.47
N GLY A 142 13.86 12.84 13.78
CA GLY A 142 14.16 14.16 14.33
C GLY A 142 13.12 15.19 13.89
N SER A 143 13.55 16.34 13.36
CA SER A 143 12.64 17.37 12.84
C SER A 143 12.06 16.97 11.47
N THR A 144 10.90 16.32 11.48
CA THR A 144 10.16 15.89 10.29
C THR A 144 9.70 17.07 9.45
N ARG A 145 9.59 16.85 8.13
CA ARG A 145 9.13 17.85 7.14
C ARG A 145 9.95 19.16 7.16
N THR A 146 11.23 19.03 7.46
CA THR A 146 12.25 20.09 7.43
C THR A 146 13.49 19.61 6.69
N SER A 147 14.47 20.48 6.45
CA SER A 147 15.72 20.13 5.76
C SER A 147 16.73 19.42 6.67
N ALA A 148 16.31 18.89 7.82
CA ALA A 148 17.18 18.18 8.75
C ALA A 148 17.78 16.93 8.10
N SER A 149 19.09 16.70 8.27
CA SER A 149 19.77 15.52 7.70
C SER A 149 19.19 14.23 8.25
N SER A 150 18.85 14.17 9.55
CA SER A 150 18.21 13.00 10.17
C SER A 150 16.90 12.60 9.50
N TYR A 151 16.16 13.57 8.95
CA TYR A 151 14.93 13.30 8.22
C TYR A 151 15.24 12.92 6.77
N TYR A 152 16.09 13.70 6.08
CA TYR A 152 16.53 13.44 4.71
C TYR A 152 17.09 12.03 4.52
N ASP A 153 17.98 11.60 5.40
CA ASP A 153 18.65 10.30 5.34
C ASP A 153 17.66 9.13 5.47
N ARG A 154 16.50 9.35 6.10
CA ARG A 154 15.46 8.33 6.30
C ARG A 154 14.48 8.27 5.13
N TRP A 155 14.01 9.41 4.62
CA TRP A 155 12.99 9.40 3.56
C TRP A 155 13.56 9.31 2.15
N ASN A 156 14.79 9.77 1.90
CA ASN A 156 15.36 9.77 0.56
C ASN A 156 15.44 8.35 -0.06
N PRO A 157 15.92 7.30 0.66
CA PRO A 157 15.93 5.93 0.13
C PRO A 157 14.55 5.46 -0.36
N TRP A 158 13.48 5.82 0.35
CA TRP A 158 12.11 5.53 -0.07
C TRP A 158 11.80 6.16 -1.43
N ILE A 159 12.02 7.48 -1.57
CA ILE A 159 11.76 8.21 -2.83
C ILE A 159 12.61 7.68 -3.97
N GLN A 160 13.88 7.32 -3.73
CA GLN A 160 14.75 6.74 -4.75
C GLN A 160 14.25 5.38 -5.27
N LYS A 161 13.55 4.60 -4.43
CA LYS A 161 13.03 3.28 -4.80
C LYS A 161 11.70 3.40 -5.53
N ILE A 162 10.71 4.05 -4.91
CA ILE A 162 9.38 4.22 -5.53
C ILE A 162 9.45 5.11 -6.78
N GLY A 163 10.27 6.15 -6.75
CA GLY A 163 10.46 7.10 -7.84
C GLY A 163 10.96 6.43 -9.13
N LYS A 164 11.79 5.37 -9.05
CA LYS A 164 12.23 4.61 -10.24
C LYS A 164 11.09 3.81 -10.89
N ILE A 165 10.18 3.26 -10.08
CA ILE A 165 9.00 2.55 -10.58
C ILE A 165 8.06 3.56 -11.25
N ILE A 166 7.81 4.70 -10.61
CA ILE A 166 7.02 5.80 -11.18
C ILE A 166 7.67 6.30 -12.48
N ALA A 167 8.99 6.52 -12.48
CA ALA A 167 9.73 7.02 -13.64
C ALA A 167 9.55 6.12 -14.88
N SER A 168 9.59 4.80 -14.66
CA SER A 168 9.41 3.79 -15.71
C SER A 168 7.98 3.78 -16.29
N ASN A 169 7.00 4.29 -15.53
CA ASN A 169 5.58 4.34 -15.90
C ASN A 169 5.10 5.73 -16.30
N GLN A 170 6.01 6.69 -16.52
CA GLN A 170 5.68 7.99 -17.09
C GLN A 170 5.14 7.87 -18.51
N ILE A 171 4.29 8.81 -18.90
CA ILE A 171 3.75 8.93 -20.26
C ILE A 171 4.84 9.07 -21.33
N THR A 172 6.00 9.60 -20.94
CA THR A 172 7.23 9.66 -21.77
C THR A 172 7.80 8.29 -22.12
N ASN A 173 7.54 7.29 -21.27
CA ASN A 173 7.93 5.89 -21.45
C ASN A 173 6.73 5.00 -21.86
N GLY A 174 5.61 5.61 -22.27
CA GLY A 174 4.40 4.90 -22.67
C GLY A 174 3.57 4.35 -21.50
N GLY A 175 3.85 4.74 -20.26
CA GLY A 175 3.01 4.45 -19.09
C GLY A 175 1.91 5.51 -18.86
N PRO A 176 1.11 5.39 -17.81
CA PRO A 176 -0.02 6.29 -17.56
C PRO A 176 0.31 7.55 -16.74
N VAL A 177 1.50 7.67 -16.13
CA VAL A 177 1.80 8.77 -15.20
C VAL A 177 2.03 10.08 -15.95
N ILE A 178 1.22 11.10 -15.64
CA ILE A 178 1.27 12.43 -16.28
C ILE A 178 1.74 13.55 -15.35
N LEU A 179 1.63 13.37 -14.03
CA LEU A 179 1.99 14.35 -13.01
C LEU A 179 2.57 13.62 -11.79
N ASN A 180 3.50 14.27 -11.09
CA ASN A 180 4.06 13.77 -9.84
C ASN A 180 3.99 14.85 -8.76
N GLN A 181 3.24 14.60 -7.69
CA GLN A 181 3.13 15.51 -6.56
C GLN A 181 4.35 15.43 -5.66
N HIS A 182 4.86 16.58 -5.26
CA HIS A 182 5.91 16.72 -4.25
C HIS A 182 5.28 17.02 -2.90
N GLU A 183 5.57 16.19 -1.90
CA GLU A 183 5.02 16.35 -0.54
C GLU A 183 3.48 16.29 -0.50
N ASN A 184 2.88 16.66 0.63
CA ASN A 184 1.46 16.69 0.88
C ASN A 184 1.02 17.79 1.87
N GLU A 185 0.22 18.77 1.45
CA GLU A 185 -0.30 19.84 2.31
C GLU A 185 0.79 20.57 3.13
N LEU A 186 2.02 20.63 2.61
CA LEU A 186 3.09 21.40 3.23
C LEU A 186 2.89 22.87 2.92
N GLN A 187 2.74 23.70 3.94
CA GLN A 187 2.51 25.12 3.72
C GLN A 187 3.83 25.88 3.60
N GLU A 188 3.95 26.70 2.57
CA GLU A 188 4.98 27.73 2.57
C GLU A 188 4.58 28.84 3.56
N THR A 189 5.40 29.04 4.59
CA THR A 189 5.13 30.04 5.65
C THR A 189 6.16 31.15 5.70
N THR A 190 7.28 31.02 4.99
CA THR A 190 8.36 32.03 4.97
C THR A 190 9.10 31.96 3.64
N HIS A 191 9.09 33.09 2.93
CA HIS A 191 9.69 33.22 1.61
C HIS A 191 11.18 33.57 1.70
N SER A 192 11.99 32.59 2.08
CA SER A 192 13.44 32.73 2.18
C SER A 192 14.13 31.46 1.69
N PRO A 193 15.15 31.56 0.81
CA PRO A 193 15.91 30.41 0.35
C PRO A 193 16.62 29.68 1.49
N ASP A 194 16.82 30.35 2.64
CA ASP A 194 17.43 29.77 3.82
C ASP A 194 16.46 29.08 4.77
N ASN A 195 15.15 29.24 4.56
CA ASN A 195 14.14 28.57 5.37
C ASN A 195 14.24 27.05 5.19
N THR A 196 14.11 26.31 6.30
CA THR A 196 14.25 24.86 6.30
C THR A 196 13.18 24.13 5.50
N VAL A 197 11.96 24.68 5.39
CA VAL A 197 10.87 24.13 4.59
C VAL A 197 11.15 24.30 3.10
N VAL A 198 11.69 25.46 2.70
CA VAL A 198 12.12 25.73 1.30
C VAL A 198 13.26 24.80 0.90
N LYS A 199 14.29 24.68 1.74
CA LYS A 199 15.40 23.73 1.52
C LYS A 199 14.92 22.29 1.44
N TYR A 200 13.94 21.91 2.26
CA TYR A 200 13.33 20.59 2.21
C TYR A 200 12.57 20.34 0.90
N MET A 201 11.77 21.30 0.42
CA MET A 201 11.09 21.16 -0.87
C MET A 201 12.08 21.06 -2.05
N GLU A 202 13.21 21.77 -2.00
CA GLU A 202 14.30 21.58 -2.97
C GLU A 202 14.93 20.19 -2.87
N GLN A 203 15.12 19.63 -1.66
CA GLN A 203 15.57 18.24 -1.48
C GLN A 203 14.59 17.23 -2.09
N VAL A 204 13.28 17.39 -1.86
CA VAL A 204 12.23 16.52 -2.43
C VAL A 204 12.26 16.58 -3.96
N LYS A 205 12.33 17.80 -4.52
CA LYS A 205 12.45 18.03 -5.97
C LYS A 205 13.70 17.37 -6.56
N ALA A 206 14.85 17.51 -5.89
CA ALA A 206 16.10 16.88 -6.31
C ALA A 206 15.98 15.34 -6.28
N ALA A 207 15.45 14.76 -5.19
CA ALA A 207 15.30 13.33 -5.04
C ALA A 207 14.42 12.70 -6.14
N PHE A 208 13.28 13.31 -6.48
CA PHE A 208 12.46 12.84 -7.59
C PHE A 208 13.15 12.98 -8.95
N ALA A 209 13.89 14.08 -9.18
CA ALA A 209 14.66 14.25 -10.41
C ALA A 209 15.75 13.19 -10.55
N GLU A 210 16.48 12.89 -9.47
CA GLU A 210 17.50 11.83 -9.40
C GLU A 210 16.91 10.44 -9.63
N ALA A 211 15.67 10.20 -9.17
CA ALA A 211 14.94 8.96 -9.43
C ALA A 211 14.45 8.82 -10.88
N GLY A 212 14.60 9.85 -11.72
CA GLY A 212 14.24 9.85 -13.14
C GLY A 212 12.86 10.44 -13.46
N ILE A 213 12.24 11.17 -12.54
CA ILE A 213 10.98 11.88 -12.81
C ILE A 213 11.23 13.09 -13.71
N VAL A 214 10.52 13.11 -14.84
CA VAL A 214 10.55 14.16 -15.87
C VAL A 214 9.19 14.77 -16.15
N VAL A 215 8.08 14.13 -15.76
CA VAL A 215 6.75 14.75 -15.84
C VAL A 215 6.65 15.98 -14.92
N PRO A 216 5.74 16.94 -15.19
CA PRO A 216 5.60 18.13 -14.36
C PRO A 216 5.29 17.81 -12.90
N SER A 217 5.90 18.58 -11.99
CA SER A 217 5.63 18.48 -10.56
C SER A 217 4.37 19.24 -10.16
N THR A 218 3.66 18.71 -9.17
CA THR A 218 2.51 19.37 -8.54
C THR A 218 2.69 19.48 -7.03
N HIS A 219 1.85 20.28 -6.39
CA HIS A 219 1.67 20.36 -4.94
C HIS A 219 0.18 20.53 -4.62
N ASN A 220 -0.22 20.26 -3.39
CA ASN A 220 -1.58 20.42 -2.90
C ASN A 220 -1.61 21.28 -1.63
N GLU A 221 -1.80 22.59 -1.78
CA GLU A 221 -1.83 23.53 -0.66
C GLU A 221 -3.11 23.36 0.16
N LYS A 222 -3.01 23.47 1.48
CA LYS A 222 -4.12 23.22 2.41
C LYS A 222 -5.09 24.40 2.43
N GLY A 223 -5.95 24.50 1.42
CA GLY A 223 -6.89 25.60 1.28
C GLY A 223 -6.19 26.96 1.15
N MET A 224 -6.99 28.03 1.11
CA MET A 224 -6.51 29.41 0.92
C MET A 224 -5.91 29.99 2.20
N ARG A 225 -4.99 29.27 2.86
CA ARG A 225 -4.53 29.55 4.22
C ARG A 225 -3.20 30.33 4.28
N SER A 226 -2.36 30.17 3.28
CA SER A 226 -0.97 30.64 3.30
C SER A 226 -0.52 31.11 1.92
N MET A 227 0.79 31.09 1.69
CA MET A 227 1.44 31.42 0.42
C MET A 227 1.24 30.27 -0.61
N SER A 228 2.01 30.27 -1.69
CA SER A 228 1.86 29.32 -2.79
C SER A 228 3.21 28.81 -3.28
N TRP A 229 3.34 27.49 -3.44
CA TRP A 229 4.50 26.84 -4.08
C TRP A 229 4.52 26.99 -5.61
N SER A 230 3.89 28.03 -6.15
CA SER A 230 3.83 28.29 -7.59
C SER A 230 5.10 28.94 -8.09
N THR A 231 5.54 28.59 -9.31
CA THR A 231 6.62 29.30 -10.01
C THR A 231 6.25 30.76 -10.34
N ASP A 232 4.96 31.12 -10.28
CA ASP A 232 4.51 32.49 -10.48
C ASP A 232 4.54 33.32 -9.19
N TYR A 233 4.76 32.70 -8.02
CA TYR A 233 4.66 33.35 -6.73
C TYR A 233 6.01 33.46 -6.03
N GLN A 234 6.76 34.50 -6.40
CA GLN A 234 8.02 34.94 -5.79
C GLN A 234 9.19 33.91 -5.73
N ASP A 235 9.02 32.65 -6.14
CA ASP A 235 10.01 31.55 -6.20
C ASP A 235 11.41 31.81 -5.59
N VAL A 236 11.58 31.43 -4.32
CA VAL A 236 12.86 31.36 -3.60
C VAL A 236 13.45 29.94 -3.54
N GLY A 237 12.88 29.00 -4.28
CA GLY A 237 13.18 27.57 -4.23
C GLY A 237 11.97 26.74 -3.77
N GLY A 238 11.94 25.48 -4.21
CA GLY A 238 10.94 24.49 -3.84
C GLY A 238 9.65 24.55 -4.67
N ALA A 239 9.49 25.58 -5.52
CA ALA A 239 8.31 25.76 -6.36
C ALA A 239 8.07 24.59 -7.33
N VAL A 240 6.80 24.31 -7.59
CA VAL A 240 6.31 23.23 -8.47
C VAL A 240 5.76 23.78 -9.78
N ASN A 241 5.73 22.93 -10.81
CA ASN A 241 5.30 23.34 -12.15
C ASN A 241 3.80 23.69 -12.23
N ILE A 242 2.97 22.96 -11.50
CA ILE A 242 1.52 23.16 -11.45
C ILE A 242 1.08 23.20 -9.99
N TYR A 243 0.74 24.39 -9.54
CA TYR A 243 0.23 24.67 -8.21
C TYR A 243 -1.20 24.15 -8.08
N GLY A 244 -1.44 23.41 -6.99
CA GLY A 244 -2.75 22.90 -6.65
C GLY A 244 -3.20 23.38 -5.27
N LEU A 245 -4.52 23.47 -5.12
CA LEU A 245 -5.19 23.93 -3.91
C LEU A 245 -6.24 22.90 -3.46
N ASP A 246 -6.11 22.37 -2.25
CA ASP A 246 -7.11 21.48 -1.66
C ASP A 246 -8.27 22.28 -1.09
N SER A 247 -9.46 21.71 -1.17
CA SER A 247 -10.64 22.32 -0.56
C SER A 247 -11.69 21.32 -0.14
N TYR A 248 -12.07 21.42 1.14
CA TYR A 248 -13.15 20.67 1.75
C TYR A 248 -14.24 21.60 2.32
N PRO A 249 -15.05 22.23 1.44
CA PRO A 249 -15.95 23.33 1.80
C PRO A 249 -17.34 22.89 2.31
N GLY A 250 -17.63 21.59 2.37
CA GLY A 250 -18.96 21.06 2.64
C GLY A 250 -19.48 21.47 4.00
N GLY A 251 -18.65 21.33 5.05
CA GLY A 251 -19.01 21.65 6.43
C GLY A 251 -20.33 20.98 6.86
N LEU A 252 -20.55 19.76 6.37
CA LEU A 252 -21.81 19.04 6.53
C LEU A 252 -21.89 18.40 7.92
N SER A 253 -23.11 18.10 8.36
CA SER A 253 -23.37 17.45 9.64
C SER A 253 -24.19 16.19 9.44
N CYS A 254 -23.77 15.09 10.08
CA CYS A 254 -24.55 13.85 10.11
C CYS A 254 -25.85 13.97 10.92
N THR A 255 -25.96 14.97 11.81
CA THR A 255 -27.14 15.15 12.67
C THR A 255 -28.08 16.27 12.21
N ASN A 256 -27.61 17.18 11.33
CA ASN A 256 -28.43 18.27 10.81
C ASN A 256 -28.29 18.44 9.28
N PRO A 257 -29.30 18.02 8.48
CA PRO A 257 -29.24 18.04 7.03
C PRO A 257 -29.21 19.43 6.37
N ASN A 258 -29.47 20.48 7.15
CA ASN A 258 -29.52 21.85 6.69
C ASN A 258 -28.23 22.63 6.97
N THR A 259 -27.23 22.01 7.60
CA THR A 259 -25.89 22.62 7.77
C THR A 259 -25.04 22.54 6.50
N GLY A 260 -23.98 23.32 6.47
CA GLY A 260 -23.01 23.32 5.37
C GLY A 260 -23.56 23.92 4.07
N PHE A 261 -23.05 23.43 2.94
CA PHE A 261 -23.35 23.99 1.60
C PHE A 261 -22.93 25.46 1.49
N ASN A 262 -21.71 25.79 1.89
CA ASN A 262 -21.09 27.10 1.68
C ASN A 262 -20.16 27.06 0.46
N LEU A 263 -20.63 27.55 -0.68
CA LEU A 263 -19.81 27.64 -1.88
C LEU A 263 -18.69 28.66 -1.70
N VAL A 264 -17.45 28.22 -1.95
CA VAL A 264 -16.30 29.13 -2.12
C VAL A 264 -16.37 29.69 -3.55
N ARG A 265 -16.48 31.02 -3.67
CA ARG A 265 -16.63 31.74 -4.95
C ARG A 265 -15.37 32.47 -5.39
N THR A 266 -14.23 32.17 -4.75
CA THR A 266 -12.97 32.91 -4.92
C THR A 266 -11.80 32.05 -5.39
N TYR A 267 -12.03 30.82 -5.88
CA TYR A 267 -10.97 29.97 -6.45
C TYR A 267 -10.30 30.65 -7.64
N TYR A 268 -11.09 31.19 -8.56
CA TYR A 268 -10.58 31.91 -9.73
C TYR A 268 -9.61 33.03 -9.32
N GLN A 269 -10.03 33.92 -8.42
CA GLN A 269 -9.21 35.05 -7.96
C GLN A 269 -7.96 34.57 -7.24
N TRP A 270 -8.05 33.46 -6.49
CA TRP A 270 -6.88 32.86 -5.87
C TRP A 270 -5.87 32.42 -6.93
N PHE A 271 -6.26 31.59 -7.88
CA PHE A 271 -5.33 31.14 -8.93
C PHE A 271 -4.80 32.30 -9.78
N GLN A 272 -5.60 33.33 -10.07
CA GLN A 272 -5.09 34.52 -10.77
C GLN A 272 -4.03 35.28 -9.97
N ASN A 273 -4.07 35.24 -8.64
CA ASN A 273 -3.10 35.94 -7.79
C ASN A 273 -1.82 35.13 -7.54
N TYR A 274 -1.90 33.80 -7.55
CA TYR A 274 -0.81 32.92 -7.12
C TYR A 274 -0.22 32.04 -8.22
N SER A 275 -0.95 31.76 -9.31
CA SER A 275 -0.50 30.84 -10.37
C SER A 275 -1.11 31.18 -11.73
N SER A 276 -1.11 32.47 -12.10
CA SER A 276 -1.79 32.99 -13.29
C SER A 276 -1.34 32.41 -14.65
N SER A 277 -0.14 31.83 -14.73
CA SER A 277 0.39 31.17 -15.93
C SER A 277 0.10 29.66 -15.98
N GLN A 278 -0.48 29.12 -14.91
CA GLN A 278 -0.71 27.69 -14.71
C GLN A 278 -2.22 27.37 -14.74
N PRO A 279 -2.61 26.12 -15.06
CA PRO A 279 -4.02 25.75 -15.08
C PRO A 279 -4.52 25.57 -13.64
N GLU A 280 -5.80 25.89 -13.44
CA GLU A 280 -6.42 25.79 -12.11
C GLU A 280 -6.62 24.33 -11.71
N TYR A 281 -5.91 23.92 -10.65
CA TYR A 281 -5.88 22.54 -10.17
C TYR A 281 -6.39 22.43 -8.73
N LEU A 282 -7.37 21.55 -8.52
CA LEU A 282 -7.84 21.10 -7.21
C LEU A 282 -7.39 19.63 -6.98
N PRO A 283 -6.23 19.38 -6.33
CA PRO A 283 -5.68 18.04 -6.11
C PRO A 283 -6.48 17.21 -5.11
N GLU A 284 -7.09 17.83 -4.11
CA GLU A 284 -8.08 17.19 -3.26
C GLU A 284 -9.31 18.08 -3.14
N PHE A 285 -10.39 17.65 -3.81
CA PHE A 285 -11.70 18.25 -3.61
C PHE A 285 -12.65 17.24 -3.00
N GLU A 286 -13.41 17.70 -2.01
CA GLU A 286 -14.28 16.87 -1.18
C GLU A 286 -15.18 15.90 -1.99
N GLY A 287 -14.95 14.61 -1.77
CA GLY A 287 -15.80 13.50 -2.19
C GLY A 287 -16.69 12.98 -1.06
N GLY A 288 -16.37 13.31 0.19
CA GLY A 288 -17.04 12.90 1.42
C GLY A 288 -16.21 13.32 2.64
N TRP A 289 -16.33 12.59 3.75
CA TRP A 289 -15.64 12.91 5.00
C TRP A 289 -15.28 11.65 5.79
N PHE A 290 -14.17 11.67 6.53
CA PHE A 290 -13.77 10.55 7.40
C PHE A 290 -14.59 10.53 8.71
N SER A 291 -14.61 9.39 9.43
CA SER A 291 -15.33 9.28 10.70
C SER A 291 -14.41 8.71 11.80
N ALA A 292 -14.45 9.33 12.97
CA ALA A 292 -13.60 8.99 14.10
C ALA A 292 -14.22 7.93 15.02
N TRP A 293 -13.40 7.35 15.90
CA TRP A 293 -13.87 6.56 17.03
C TRP A 293 -14.89 7.36 17.87
N GLY A 294 -15.97 6.70 18.32
CA GLY A 294 -17.07 7.40 18.99
C GLY A 294 -17.92 8.31 18.08
N GLY A 295 -17.65 8.33 16.77
CA GLY A 295 -18.37 9.10 15.78
C GLY A 295 -19.65 8.44 15.27
N THR A 296 -20.00 8.70 14.00
CA THR A 296 -21.19 8.16 13.34
C THR A 296 -20.79 7.13 12.27
N PHE A 297 -21.56 6.05 12.11
CA PHE A 297 -21.31 5.09 11.03
C PHE A 297 -21.66 5.74 9.69
N TYR A 298 -20.84 5.56 8.64
CA TYR A 298 -20.96 6.31 7.38
C TYR A 298 -22.37 6.31 6.77
N ASP A 299 -23.07 5.16 6.79
CA ASP A 299 -24.42 5.04 6.25
C ASP A 299 -25.50 5.85 7.00
N GLN A 300 -25.20 6.32 8.21
CA GLN A 300 -26.10 7.15 9.00
C GLN A 300 -25.94 8.65 8.65
N CYS A 301 -24.90 9.03 7.92
CA CYS A 301 -24.60 10.42 7.58
C CYS A 301 -25.21 10.83 6.23
N SER A 302 -26.54 11.00 6.18
CA SER A 302 -27.28 11.24 4.92
C SER A 302 -26.87 12.51 4.17
N THR A 303 -26.34 13.53 4.86
CA THR A 303 -25.81 14.75 4.26
C THR A 303 -24.60 14.52 3.40
N GLU A 304 -23.62 13.79 3.93
CA GLU A 304 -22.41 13.40 3.21
C GLU A 304 -22.75 12.51 2.02
N LEU A 305 -23.84 11.75 2.08
CA LEU A 305 -24.29 10.89 0.97
C LEU A 305 -25.10 11.64 -0.11
N SER A 306 -25.35 12.94 0.05
CA SER A 306 -26.25 13.69 -0.83
C SER A 306 -25.69 13.82 -2.27
N PRO A 307 -26.48 13.47 -3.30
CA PRO A 307 -26.12 13.75 -4.69
C PRO A 307 -26.22 15.23 -5.05
N GLU A 308 -26.80 16.09 -4.19
CA GLU A 308 -26.83 17.55 -4.40
C GLU A 308 -25.42 18.16 -4.28
N PHE A 309 -24.55 17.54 -3.48
CA PHE A 309 -23.19 18.03 -3.25
C PHE A 309 -22.38 18.12 -4.56
N PRO A 310 -22.16 17.02 -5.31
CA PRO A 310 -21.44 17.11 -6.58
C PRO A 310 -22.15 18.02 -7.59
N ASP A 311 -23.50 18.05 -7.57
CA ASP A 311 -24.27 18.92 -8.47
C ASP A 311 -23.92 20.39 -8.27
N VAL A 312 -23.87 20.87 -7.02
CA VAL A 312 -23.60 22.27 -6.70
C VAL A 312 -22.11 22.60 -6.72
N TYR A 313 -21.29 21.79 -6.04
CA TYR A 313 -19.88 22.13 -5.81
C TYR A 313 -18.99 21.86 -7.03
N TYR A 314 -19.17 20.75 -7.74
CA TYR A 314 -18.28 20.44 -8.87
C TYR A 314 -18.60 21.33 -10.08
N LYS A 315 -19.87 21.73 -10.27
CA LYS A 315 -20.23 22.74 -11.28
C LYS A 315 -19.70 24.13 -10.90
N ASN A 316 -19.75 24.51 -9.62
CA ASN A 316 -19.12 25.74 -9.12
C ASN A 316 -17.60 25.78 -9.43
N ASN A 317 -16.91 24.65 -9.38
CA ASN A 317 -15.50 24.58 -9.75
C ASN A 317 -15.31 24.84 -11.26
N ILE A 318 -16.12 24.21 -12.12
CA ILE A 318 -16.13 24.49 -13.56
C ILE A 318 -16.41 25.96 -13.84
N GLY A 319 -17.41 26.55 -13.16
CA GLY A 319 -17.76 27.98 -13.30
C GLY A 319 -16.63 28.92 -12.87
N GLN A 320 -15.70 28.44 -12.05
CA GLN A 320 -14.51 29.17 -11.64
C GLN A 320 -13.29 28.90 -12.51
N ARG A 321 -13.43 28.15 -13.62
CA ARG A 321 -12.38 27.84 -14.60
C ARG A 321 -11.38 26.76 -14.17
N VAL A 322 -11.78 25.90 -13.22
CA VAL A 322 -11.03 24.69 -12.89
C VAL A 322 -11.03 23.74 -14.07
N THR A 323 -9.84 23.27 -14.48
CA THR A 323 -9.66 22.29 -15.57
C THR A 323 -8.91 21.03 -15.14
N LEU A 324 -8.34 21.03 -13.93
CA LEU A 324 -7.83 19.83 -13.26
C LEU A 324 -8.55 19.70 -11.92
N GLN A 325 -9.28 18.61 -11.71
CA GLN A 325 -9.97 18.34 -10.46
C GLN A 325 -9.85 16.86 -10.09
N ASN A 326 -9.46 16.60 -8.85
CA ASN A 326 -9.44 15.27 -8.27
C ASN A 326 -10.41 15.17 -7.08
N ILE A 327 -11.21 14.10 -7.05
CA ILE A 327 -12.22 13.87 -6.01
C ILE A 327 -11.62 13.00 -4.90
N TYR A 328 -11.40 13.59 -3.72
CA TYR A 328 -10.86 12.92 -2.54
C TYR A 328 -11.97 12.65 -1.51
N MET A 329 -12.37 11.41 -1.22
CA MET A 329 -12.12 10.17 -1.97
C MET A 329 -13.21 9.91 -3.01
N VAL A 330 -12.88 9.24 -4.12
CA VAL A 330 -13.91 8.62 -4.96
C VAL A 330 -14.30 7.23 -4.44
N MET A 331 -13.34 6.50 -3.88
CA MET A 331 -13.52 5.27 -3.12
C MET A 331 -12.45 5.21 -2.03
N GLY A 332 -12.86 5.16 -0.76
CA GLY A 332 -11.88 5.08 0.33
C GLY A 332 -11.50 3.64 0.73
N ALA A 333 -12.39 2.65 0.57
CA ALA A 333 -12.16 1.23 0.90
C ALA A 333 -11.90 0.96 2.41
N THR A 334 -11.04 0.00 2.77
CA THR A 334 -10.84 -0.45 4.15
C THR A 334 -9.41 -0.13 4.62
N SER A 335 -9.27 0.53 5.77
CA SER A 335 -7.99 0.62 6.48
C SER A 335 -7.73 -0.69 7.24
N TRP A 336 -7.49 -1.78 6.49
CA TRP A 336 -7.24 -3.11 7.05
C TRP A 336 -5.87 -3.19 7.72
N GLY A 337 -5.67 -4.24 8.52
CA GLY A 337 -4.54 -4.29 9.43
C GLY A 337 -4.57 -3.12 10.41
N GLN A 338 -3.41 -2.84 10.98
CA GLN A 338 -3.19 -1.73 11.89
C GLN A 338 -2.77 -0.45 11.14
N SER A 339 -3.29 -0.26 9.92
CA SER A 339 -2.97 0.86 9.02
C SER A 339 -3.66 2.20 9.28
N PRO A 340 -4.83 2.32 9.94
CA PRO A 340 -5.43 3.64 10.18
C PRO A 340 -4.62 4.45 11.21
N ALA A 341 -4.70 5.77 11.14
CA ALA A 341 -4.34 6.63 12.27
C ALA A 341 -5.47 6.63 13.31
N PRO A 342 -5.22 6.99 14.59
CA PRO A 342 -6.25 7.00 15.64
C PRO A 342 -7.45 7.94 15.39
N VAL A 343 -7.41 8.79 14.37
CA VAL A 343 -8.52 9.67 13.99
C VAL A 343 -9.61 8.97 13.17
N VAL A 344 -9.38 7.72 12.74
CA VAL A 344 -10.36 6.90 12.02
C VAL A 344 -10.36 5.46 12.53
N TYR A 345 -11.47 4.76 12.34
CA TYR A 345 -11.59 3.32 12.63
C TYR A 345 -11.29 2.48 11.36
N THR A 346 -11.57 1.17 11.37
CA THR A 346 -11.20 0.26 10.27
C THR A 346 -11.82 0.63 8.92
N SER A 347 -13.12 0.94 8.87
CA SER A 347 -13.74 1.40 7.61
C SER A 347 -13.19 2.76 7.21
N TYR A 348 -12.88 2.90 5.93
CA TYR A 348 -12.62 4.19 5.29
C TYR A 348 -13.57 4.37 4.11
N ASP A 349 -14.86 4.00 4.26
CA ASP A 349 -15.90 4.24 3.25
C ASP A 349 -15.98 5.72 2.85
N TYR A 350 -15.67 6.61 3.81
CA TYR A 350 -15.52 8.06 3.62
C TYR A 350 -16.82 8.76 3.19
N SER A 351 -17.97 8.07 3.24
CA SER A 351 -19.19 8.53 2.55
C SER A 351 -18.94 8.89 1.07
N ALA A 352 -17.94 8.24 0.47
CA ALA A 352 -17.47 8.53 -0.87
C ALA A 352 -18.53 8.19 -1.93
N PRO A 353 -18.39 8.70 -3.18
CA PRO A 353 -19.26 8.34 -4.30
C PRO A 353 -19.38 6.83 -4.53
N MET A 354 -18.34 6.06 -4.25
CA MET A 354 -18.36 4.59 -4.25
C MET A 354 -18.17 4.05 -2.83
N ARG A 355 -18.97 3.03 -2.46
CA ARG A 355 -18.87 2.37 -1.15
C ARG A 355 -17.54 1.66 -0.97
N GLU A 356 -17.18 1.41 0.29
CA GLU A 356 -16.10 0.48 0.68
C GLU A 356 -16.26 -0.91 0.03
N THR A 357 -17.50 -1.35 -0.21
CA THR A 357 -17.88 -2.59 -0.91
C THR A 357 -17.79 -2.53 -2.44
N ARG A 358 -17.33 -1.42 -3.02
CA ARG A 358 -17.24 -1.13 -4.48
C ARG A 358 -18.59 -0.86 -5.15
N GLU A 359 -19.67 -0.69 -4.39
CA GLU A 359 -21.00 -0.35 -4.91
C GLU A 359 -21.10 1.15 -5.27
N ILE A 360 -21.66 1.45 -6.43
CA ILE A 360 -21.93 2.81 -6.94
C ILE A 360 -23.11 3.44 -6.19
N ARG A 361 -22.89 4.60 -5.57
CA ARG A 361 -23.96 5.43 -4.97
C ARG A 361 -24.52 6.45 -5.95
N ASP A 362 -25.67 7.03 -5.63
CA ASP A 362 -26.28 8.11 -6.43
C ASP A 362 -25.36 9.34 -6.53
N LYS A 363 -24.51 9.57 -5.52
CA LYS A 363 -23.46 10.59 -5.56
C LYS A 363 -22.47 10.38 -6.73
N LEU A 364 -22.06 9.14 -7.02
CA LEU A 364 -21.23 8.83 -8.20
C LEU A 364 -22.03 8.96 -9.50
N LYS A 365 -23.31 8.55 -9.50
CA LYS A 365 -24.17 8.71 -10.67
C LYS A 365 -24.38 10.18 -11.04
N GLN A 366 -24.48 11.07 -10.04
CA GLN A 366 -24.51 12.51 -10.28
C GLN A 366 -23.16 13.04 -10.76
N THR A 367 -22.07 12.59 -10.14
CA THR A 367 -20.70 12.96 -10.56
C THR A 367 -20.44 12.57 -12.02
N LYS A 368 -20.96 11.42 -12.48
CA LYS A 368 -20.89 10.97 -13.87
C LYS A 368 -21.48 11.98 -14.85
N LEU A 369 -22.59 12.64 -14.50
CA LEU A 369 -23.20 13.61 -15.41
C LEU A 369 -22.24 14.76 -15.73
N ILE A 370 -21.46 15.17 -14.73
CA ILE A 370 -20.47 16.24 -14.84
C ILE A 370 -19.21 15.73 -15.57
N GLY A 371 -18.72 14.53 -15.23
CA GLY A 371 -17.55 13.94 -15.88
C GLY A 371 -17.76 13.63 -17.37
N LEU A 372 -18.96 13.19 -17.78
CA LEU A 372 -19.29 12.99 -19.19
C LEU A 372 -19.44 14.30 -19.96
N PHE A 373 -19.90 15.37 -19.30
CA PHE A 373 -19.98 16.70 -19.87
C PHE A 373 -18.59 17.29 -20.11
N THR A 374 -17.70 17.27 -19.11
CA THR A 374 -16.35 17.83 -19.24
C THR A 374 -15.50 17.07 -20.25
N ARG A 375 -15.70 15.75 -20.39
CA ARG A 375 -15.02 14.91 -21.37
C ARG A 375 -15.16 15.41 -22.82
N VAL A 376 -16.37 15.79 -23.23
CA VAL A 376 -16.67 16.17 -24.62
C VAL A 376 -16.69 17.68 -24.87
N SER A 377 -16.73 18.47 -23.80
CA SER A 377 -16.82 19.94 -23.88
C SER A 377 -15.43 20.58 -23.97
N SER A 378 -14.73 20.34 -25.08
CA SER A 378 -13.39 20.91 -25.35
C SER A 378 -13.38 22.45 -25.31
N GLY A 379 -14.52 23.09 -25.56
CA GLY A 379 -14.73 24.52 -25.38
C GLY A 379 -14.40 25.04 -23.97
N LEU A 380 -14.38 24.19 -22.93
CA LEU A 380 -13.96 24.59 -21.57
C LEU A 380 -12.46 24.85 -21.43
N LEU A 381 -11.64 24.27 -22.31
CA LEU A 381 -10.19 24.12 -22.13
C LEU A 381 -9.37 25.37 -22.47
N HIS A 382 -10.05 26.41 -22.98
CA HIS A 382 -9.45 27.68 -23.37
C HIS A 382 -10.40 28.85 -23.07
N THR A 383 -10.99 28.81 -21.88
CA THR A 383 -11.98 29.81 -21.44
C THR A 383 -11.35 30.99 -20.70
N GLN A 384 -12.03 32.13 -20.78
CA GLN A 384 -11.84 33.29 -19.89
C GLN A 384 -13.15 33.58 -19.14
N MET A 385 -13.06 34.19 -17.95
CA MET A 385 -14.23 34.63 -17.20
C MET A 385 -14.69 36.01 -17.70
N GLU A 386 -15.81 36.07 -18.42
CA GLU A 386 -16.42 37.34 -18.85
C GLU A 386 -16.94 38.14 -17.64
N GLY A 387 -17.41 37.43 -16.61
CA GLY A 387 -17.84 38.00 -15.35
C GLY A 387 -18.56 36.99 -14.48
N ASN A 388 -18.96 37.45 -13.29
CA ASN A 388 -19.76 36.66 -12.36
C ASN A 388 -20.64 37.58 -11.51
N GLY A 389 -21.67 37.02 -10.88
CA GLY A 389 -22.58 37.76 -9.99
C GLY A 389 -24.04 37.43 -10.22
N THR A 390 -24.90 38.25 -9.63
CA THR A 390 -26.37 38.06 -9.65
C THR A 390 -27.07 38.86 -10.75
N GLY A 391 -26.33 39.66 -11.52
CA GLY A 391 -26.88 40.53 -12.57
C GLY A 391 -27.16 39.83 -13.91
N TYR A 392 -26.75 38.57 -14.08
CA TYR A 392 -27.01 37.79 -15.29
C TYR A 392 -28.45 37.26 -15.36
N THR A 393 -29.14 37.20 -14.22
CA THR A 393 -30.46 36.61 -14.09
C THR A 393 -31.51 37.65 -13.71
N SER A 394 -32.79 37.38 -14.01
CA SER A 394 -33.90 38.24 -13.55
C SER A 394 -34.19 38.12 -12.06
N ASP A 395 -33.59 37.15 -11.38
CA ASP A 395 -33.72 36.91 -9.94
C ASP A 395 -32.33 36.98 -9.29
N ALA A 396 -32.17 37.92 -8.35
CA ALA A 396 -30.90 38.18 -7.67
C ALA A 396 -30.52 37.07 -6.65
N SER A 397 -31.42 36.13 -6.37
CA SER A 397 -31.14 34.94 -5.57
C SER A 397 -30.31 33.89 -6.32
N ILE A 398 -30.04 34.09 -7.62
CA ILE A 398 -29.19 33.24 -8.43
C ILE A 398 -27.86 33.96 -8.71
N TYR A 399 -26.75 33.27 -8.44
CA TYR A 399 -25.41 33.69 -8.78
C TYR A 399 -24.96 32.92 -10.03
N THR A 400 -24.36 33.63 -10.98
CA THR A 400 -23.92 33.08 -12.26
C THR A 400 -22.44 33.35 -12.48
N TRP A 401 -21.71 32.35 -12.98
CA TRP A 401 -20.39 32.55 -13.63
C TRP A 401 -20.58 32.48 -15.14
N ALA A 402 -20.03 33.45 -15.87
CA ALA A 402 -20.06 33.48 -17.32
C ALA A 402 -18.64 33.27 -17.87
N LEU A 403 -18.43 32.13 -18.54
CA LEU A 403 -17.19 31.78 -19.19
C LEU A 403 -17.34 31.81 -20.71
N ARG A 404 -16.28 32.19 -21.41
CA ARG A 404 -16.23 32.24 -22.87
C ARG A 404 -14.94 31.64 -23.37
N ASN A 405 -15.02 30.71 -24.31
CA ASN A 405 -13.85 30.25 -25.05
C ASN A 405 -13.35 31.37 -25.97
N THR A 406 -12.07 31.68 -25.91
CA THR A 406 -11.49 32.81 -26.68
C THR A 406 -11.24 32.48 -28.15
N GLU A 407 -11.24 31.19 -28.52
CA GLU A 407 -11.00 30.71 -29.88
C GLU A 407 -12.31 30.31 -30.58
N THR A 408 -13.12 29.47 -29.93
CA THR A 408 -14.35 28.92 -30.53
C THR A 408 -15.59 29.79 -30.26
N HIS A 409 -15.50 30.70 -29.28
CA HIS A 409 -16.60 31.51 -28.77
C HIS A 409 -17.71 30.75 -28.03
N ASP A 410 -17.53 29.46 -27.73
CA ASP A 410 -18.43 28.69 -26.86
C ASP A 410 -18.61 29.41 -25.51
N GLY A 411 -19.86 29.54 -25.06
CA GLY A 411 -20.22 30.16 -23.79
C GLY A 411 -20.71 29.14 -22.77
N PHE A 412 -20.31 29.32 -21.51
CA PHE A 412 -20.74 28.48 -20.39
C PHE A 412 -21.21 29.38 -19.24
N TYR A 413 -22.49 29.28 -18.90
CA TYR A 413 -23.11 30.01 -17.80
C TYR A 413 -23.46 29.02 -16.70
N VAL A 414 -22.71 29.07 -15.59
CA VAL A 414 -22.93 28.19 -14.44
C VAL A 414 -23.80 28.93 -13.43
N LEU A 415 -25.00 28.42 -13.15
CA LEU A 415 -25.97 29.02 -12.24
C LEU A 415 -26.04 28.23 -10.94
N ALA A 416 -26.10 28.91 -9.80
CA ALA A 416 -26.42 28.32 -8.50
C ALA A 416 -27.15 29.35 -7.63
N HIS A 417 -27.91 28.94 -6.63
CA HIS A 417 -28.43 29.89 -5.64
C HIS A 417 -27.28 30.68 -4.98
N SER A 418 -27.47 31.99 -4.83
CA SER A 418 -26.55 32.90 -4.13
C SER A 418 -26.31 32.41 -2.70
N THR A 419 -27.39 32.03 -2.01
CA THR A 419 -27.36 31.23 -0.79
C THR A 419 -27.33 29.75 -1.16
N SER A 420 -26.15 29.16 -1.21
CA SER A 420 -25.93 27.79 -1.71
C SER A 420 -26.61 26.69 -0.88
N SER A 421 -26.96 26.97 0.38
CA SER A 421 -27.75 26.08 1.22
C SER A 421 -29.26 26.17 0.98
N SER A 422 -29.74 27.04 0.07
CA SER A 422 -31.16 27.24 -0.23
C SER A 422 -31.85 25.94 -0.67
N ARG A 423 -33.10 25.76 -0.22
CA ARG A 423 -34.03 24.71 -0.68
C ARG A 423 -35.12 25.24 -1.61
N ALA A 424 -35.12 26.55 -1.89
CA ALA A 424 -36.15 27.16 -2.71
C ALA A 424 -36.07 26.65 -4.15
N VAL A 425 -37.23 26.46 -4.77
CA VAL A 425 -37.34 26.33 -6.22
C VAL A 425 -37.44 27.73 -6.79
N THR A 426 -36.53 28.11 -7.68
CA THR A 426 -36.47 29.45 -8.27
C THR A 426 -36.54 29.33 -9.78
N THR A 427 -37.46 30.05 -10.43
CA THR A 427 -37.50 30.22 -11.89
C THR A 427 -37.02 31.61 -12.26
N THR A 428 -36.08 31.70 -13.19
CA THR A 428 -35.49 32.96 -13.64
C THR A 428 -35.31 33.00 -15.17
N SER A 429 -34.99 34.16 -15.73
CA SER A 429 -34.45 34.26 -17.08
C SER A 429 -32.96 34.59 -17.04
N LEU A 430 -32.18 34.06 -17.98
CA LEU A 430 -30.74 34.28 -18.09
C LEU A 430 -30.40 35.16 -19.29
N ASN A 431 -29.65 36.23 -19.07
CA ASN A 431 -29.09 37.06 -20.12
C ASN A 431 -27.74 36.48 -20.55
N VAL A 432 -27.63 36.17 -21.85
CA VAL A 432 -26.44 35.54 -22.45
C VAL A 432 -25.96 36.33 -23.66
N ASN A 433 -24.67 36.23 -23.93
CA ASN A 433 -24.08 36.66 -25.18
C ASN A 433 -23.93 35.45 -26.10
N THR A 434 -24.29 35.63 -27.38
CA THR A 434 -24.17 34.62 -28.43
C THR A 434 -23.62 35.24 -29.71
N SER A 435 -23.23 34.41 -30.67
CA SER A 435 -22.90 34.86 -32.03
C SER A 435 -24.05 35.58 -32.75
N ALA A 436 -25.30 35.35 -32.35
CA ALA A 436 -26.47 36.06 -32.88
C ALA A 436 -26.78 37.38 -32.15
N GLY A 437 -25.94 37.77 -31.18
CA GLY A 437 -26.14 38.93 -30.32
C GLY A 437 -26.52 38.56 -28.88
N ALA A 438 -26.85 39.57 -28.07
CA ALA A 438 -27.33 39.39 -26.71
C ALA A 438 -28.77 38.86 -26.71
N LEU A 439 -29.01 37.78 -25.95
CA LEU A 439 -30.32 37.11 -25.85
C LEU A 439 -30.72 36.91 -24.39
N THR A 440 -32.02 36.80 -24.14
CA THR A 440 -32.57 36.40 -22.84
C THR A 440 -33.24 35.04 -22.98
N ILE A 441 -32.72 34.03 -22.28
CA ILE A 441 -33.29 32.68 -22.22
C ILE A 441 -34.27 32.63 -21.04
N PRO A 442 -35.58 32.44 -21.28
CA PRO A 442 -36.58 32.44 -20.21
C PRO A 442 -36.71 31.08 -19.50
N ASN A 443 -37.40 31.06 -18.36
CA ASN A 443 -37.87 29.85 -17.66
C ASN A 443 -36.78 28.86 -17.22
N ILE A 444 -35.62 29.35 -16.78
CA ILE A 444 -34.58 28.55 -16.14
C ILE A 444 -34.98 28.28 -14.70
N GLU A 445 -35.38 27.04 -14.39
CA GLU A 445 -35.73 26.62 -13.04
C GLU A 445 -34.56 25.93 -12.34
N LEU A 446 -34.19 26.38 -11.14
CA LEU A 446 -33.29 25.69 -10.22
C LEU A 446 -34.11 25.18 -9.03
N ALA A 447 -34.08 23.86 -8.80
CA ALA A 447 -34.54 23.27 -7.55
C ALA A 447 -33.61 23.64 -6.39
N GLY A 448 -34.06 23.38 -5.16
CA GLY A 448 -33.22 23.53 -3.98
C GLY A 448 -31.91 22.75 -4.10
N ARG A 449 -30.77 23.38 -3.78
CA ARG A 449 -29.42 22.82 -3.98
C ARG A 449 -29.20 22.19 -5.37
N GLN A 450 -29.62 22.89 -6.41
CA GLN A 450 -29.31 22.55 -7.80
C GLN A 450 -28.39 23.62 -8.40
N SER A 451 -27.45 23.18 -9.23
CA SER A 451 -26.71 24.05 -10.14
C SER A 451 -26.92 23.58 -11.58
N LYS A 452 -26.87 24.52 -12.55
CA LYS A 452 -27.00 24.22 -13.98
C LYS A 452 -25.88 24.83 -14.79
N ILE A 453 -25.38 24.12 -15.79
CA ILE A 453 -24.49 24.67 -16.83
C ILE A 453 -25.30 24.90 -18.10
N ILE A 454 -25.50 26.17 -18.46
CA ILE A 454 -26.20 26.62 -19.66
C ILE A 454 -25.15 26.94 -20.72
N VAL A 455 -25.30 26.40 -21.92
CA VAL A 455 -24.30 26.55 -22.99
C VAL A 455 -24.81 27.48 -24.09
N THR A 456 -23.92 28.25 -24.70
CA THR A 456 -24.17 29.05 -25.91
C THR A 456 -23.08 28.82 -26.96
N ASP A 457 -23.44 28.97 -28.24
CA ASP A 457 -22.52 28.72 -29.37
C ASP A 457 -21.79 27.37 -29.29
N TYR A 458 -22.43 26.36 -28.69
CA TYR A 458 -21.81 25.11 -28.32
C TYR A 458 -21.74 24.15 -29.50
N GLN A 459 -20.53 23.79 -29.91
CA GLN A 459 -20.32 22.90 -31.05
C GLN A 459 -20.76 21.46 -30.73
N ILE A 460 -21.53 20.83 -31.63
CA ILE A 460 -21.99 19.44 -31.50
C ILE A 460 -21.64 18.65 -32.78
N GLY A 461 -20.46 18.04 -32.80
CA GLY A 461 -19.95 17.31 -33.96
C GLY A 461 -19.49 18.22 -35.10
N ASP A 462 -19.31 17.67 -36.31
CA ASP A 462 -18.62 18.37 -37.41
C ASP A 462 -19.51 19.36 -38.19
N GLY A 463 -20.84 19.27 -38.04
CA GLY A 463 -21.78 20.04 -38.86
C GLY A 463 -22.96 20.65 -38.10
N SER A 464 -23.03 20.47 -36.79
CA SER A 464 -24.16 20.91 -35.97
C SER A 464 -23.63 21.74 -34.79
N SER A 465 -24.36 22.78 -34.40
CA SER A 465 -24.05 23.56 -33.18
C SER A 465 -25.33 24.07 -32.54
N LEU A 466 -25.29 24.35 -31.25
CA LEU A 466 -26.36 25.01 -30.53
C LEU A 466 -26.08 26.50 -30.45
N LEU A 467 -27.06 27.33 -30.80
CA LEU A 467 -26.99 28.74 -30.45
C LEU A 467 -27.08 28.89 -28.93
N TYR A 468 -28.01 28.15 -28.31
CA TYR A 468 -28.07 27.95 -26.87
C TYR A 468 -28.85 26.69 -26.49
N SER A 469 -28.65 26.21 -25.26
CA SER A 469 -29.55 25.27 -24.58
C SER A 469 -29.75 25.66 -23.12
N SER A 470 -31.01 25.76 -22.71
CA SER A 470 -31.44 25.93 -21.32
C SER A 470 -31.43 24.61 -20.52
N ALA A 471 -31.43 23.47 -21.23
CA ALA A 471 -31.24 22.16 -20.65
C ALA A 471 -29.75 21.84 -20.52
N GLU A 472 -29.40 21.03 -19.52
CA GLU A 472 -28.00 20.65 -19.30
C GLU A 472 -27.57 19.59 -20.31
N VAL A 473 -26.44 19.82 -20.96
CA VAL A 473 -25.79 18.82 -21.82
C VAL A 473 -25.16 17.76 -20.93
N LEU A 474 -25.55 16.50 -21.11
CA LEU A 474 -24.88 15.36 -20.50
C LEU A 474 -23.61 15.00 -21.28
N THR A 475 -23.76 14.85 -22.59
CA THR A 475 -22.68 14.52 -23.53
C THR A 475 -23.18 14.69 -24.97
N TYR A 476 -22.28 14.53 -25.94
CA TYR A 476 -22.63 14.31 -27.34
C TYR A 476 -21.68 13.28 -27.97
N ALA A 477 -22.11 12.67 -29.07
CA ALA A 477 -21.31 11.72 -29.85
C ALA A 477 -21.48 11.98 -31.34
N THR A 478 -20.41 11.80 -32.10
CA THR A 478 -20.40 11.93 -33.57
C THR A 478 -20.28 10.54 -34.16
N LEU A 479 -21.43 9.99 -34.56
CA LEU A 479 -21.56 8.62 -35.05
C LEU A 479 -21.92 8.62 -36.54
N ASP A 480 -22.87 7.79 -37.01
CA ASP A 480 -23.46 7.98 -38.35
C ASP A 480 -24.28 9.28 -38.44
N VAL A 481 -24.68 9.82 -37.29
CA VAL A 481 -25.29 11.12 -37.07
C VAL A 481 -24.72 11.73 -35.80
N ASP A 482 -24.84 13.05 -35.68
CA ASP A 482 -24.58 13.72 -34.40
C ASP A 482 -25.71 13.38 -33.41
N VAL A 483 -25.32 12.94 -32.22
CA VAL A 483 -26.23 12.66 -31.11
C VAL A 483 -25.90 13.58 -29.95
N ILE A 484 -26.87 14.34 -29.46
CA ILE A 484 -26.74 15.12 -28.23
C ILE A 484 -27.71 14.63 -27.17
N VAL A 485 -27.27 14.65 -25.91
CA VAL A 485 -28.03 14.16 -24.77
C VAL A 485 -28.20 15.27 -23.77
N PHE A 486 -29.45 15.63 -23.49
CA PHE A 486 -29.84 16.58 -22.45
C PHE A 486 -30.45 15.87 -21.27
N TYR A 487 -30.35 16.48 -20.09
CA TYR A 487 -31.09 16.04 -18.92
C TYR A 487 -31.66 17.19 -18.09
N LEU A 488 -32.80 16.92 -17.44
CA LEU A 488 -33.49 17.83 -16.52
C LEU A 488 -34.20 17.03 -15.41
N ASN A 489 -34.61 17.70 -14.33
CA ASN A 489 -35.54 17.07 -13.38
C ASN A 489 -36.92 16.92 -14.02
N ILE A 490 -37.68 15.91 -13.60
CA ILE A 490 -39.06 15.73 -14.05
C ILE A 490 -39.88 17.00 -13.73
N GLY A 491 -40.65 17.47 -14.71
CA GLY A 491 -41.45 18.69 -14.63
C GLY A 491 -40.71 19.98 -15.02
N GLN A 492 -39.38 19.98 -15.08
CA GLN A 492 -38.62 21.13 -15.56
C GLN A 492 -38.79 21.35 -17.05
N LYS A 493 -38.73 22.61 -17.47
CA LYS A 493 -38.83 23.01 -18.88
C LYS A 493 -37.44 23.23 -19.46
N GLY A 494 -37.19 22.65 -20.63
CA GLY A 494 -35.99 22.86 -21.42
C GLY A 494 -36.33 23.55 -22.75
N GLU A 495 -35.37 24.32 -23.26
CA GLU A 495 -35.44 25.01 -24.53
C GLU A 495 -34.06 25.03 -25.19
N PHE A 496 -34.00 24.78 -26.49
CA PHE A 496 -32.75 24.92 -27.26
C PHE A 496 -33.02 25.40 -28.69
N VAL A 497 -31.98 25.97 -29.30
CA VAL A 497 -31.99 26.46 -30.68
C VAL A 497 -30.72 25.96 -31.36
N PHE A 498 -30.86 25.32 -32.52
CA PHE A 498 -29.70 24.99 -33.37
C PHE A 498 -29.22 26.25 -34.08
N LYS A 499 -27.90 26.47 -34.05
CA LYS A 499 -27.25 27.55 -34.78
C LYS A 499 -27.11 27.16 -36.25
N ASP A 500 -27.40 28.13 -37.13
CA ASP A 500 -27.29 28.01 -38.59
C ASP A 500 -28.01 26.79 -39.21
N ALA A 501 -29.04 26.29 -38.53
CA ALA A 501 -29.79 25.13 -39.00
C ALA A 501 -30.60 25.45 -40.28
N PRO A 502 -30.87 24.45 -41.15
CA PRO A 502 -31.70 24.64 -42.34
C PRO A 502 -33.07 25.25 -42.02
N THR A 503 -33.61 26.03 -42.94
CA THR A 503 -34.99 26.52 -42.82
C THR A 503 -35.96 25.34 -42.84
N HIS A 504 -36.91 25.31 -41.90
CA HIS A 504 -37.94 24.25 -41.74
C HIS A 504 -37.46 22.86 -41.28
N VAL A 505 -36.57 22.80 -40.29
CA VAL A 505 -36.23 21.54 -39.61
C VAL A 505 -37.44 20.99 -38.83
N THR A 506 -37.96 19.85 -39.28
CA THR A 506 -38.98 19.03 -38.57
C THR A 506 -38.32 17.95 -37.71
N PHE A 507 -39.07 17.42 -36.72
CA PHE A 507 -38.64 16.31 -35.87
C PHE A 507 -39.77 15.30 -35.62
N GLN A 508 -39.40 14.07 -35.28
CA GLN A 508 -40.30 13.06 -34.72
C GLN A 508 -39.88 12.76 -33.28
N ALA A 509 -40.84 12.70 -32.35
CA ALA A 509 -40.59 12.39 -30.95
C ALA A 509 -40.97 10.94 -30.61
N TYR A 510 -40.11 10.26 -29.87
CA TYR A 510 -40.31 8.91 -29.36
C TYR A 510 -40.13 8.91 -27.85
N GLY A 511 -41.22 9.04 -27.11
CA GLY A 511 -41.23 9.11 -25.65
C GLY A 511 -42.39 9.97 -25.14
N ASN A 512 -42.37 10.28 -23.85
CA ASN A 512 -43.48 10.97 -23.18
C ASN A 512 -43.30 12.49 -23.09
N SER A 513 -42.07 13.01 -23.20
CA SER A 513 -41.81 14.45 -23.09
C SER A 513 -42.54 15.21 -24.19
N LYS A 514 -43.29 16.23 -23.76
CA LYS A 514 -44.09 17.06 -24.68
C LYS A 514 -43.19 18.10 -25.31
N VAL A 515 -42.87 17.94 -26.58
CA VAL A 515 -42.00 18.84 -27.33
C VAL A 515 -42.81 19.67 -28.32
N SER A 516 -42.56 20.97 -28.37
CA SER A 516 -43.11 21.90 -29.34
C SER A 516 -41.99 22.69 -30.01
N SER A 517 -42.27 23.23 -31.20
CA SER A 517 -41.37 24.11 -31.93
C SER A 517 -42.06 25.41 -32.31
N ALA A 518 -41.35 26.53 -32.22
CA ALA A 518 -41.81 27.84 -32.66
C ALA A 518 -40.72 28.55 -33.46
N ALA A 519 -41.11 29.34 -34.47
CA ALA A 519 -40.19 30.23 -35.14
C ALA A 519 -39.69 31.33 -34.17
N SER A 520 -38.43 31.72 -34.32
CA SER A 520 -37.80 32.82 -33.59
C SER A 520 -36.91 33.63 -34.55
N ASP A 521 -36.48 34.81 -34.11
CA ASP A 521 -35.60 35.68 -34.89
C ASP A 521 -34.22 35.06 -35.18
N HIS A 522 -33.87 33.99 -34.45
CA HIS A 522 -32.56 33.33 -34.52
C HIS A 522 -32.64 31.84 -34.87
N GLY A 523 -33.74 31.42 -35.51
CA GLY A 523 -33.95 30.03 -35.96
C GLY A 523 -35.21 29.39 -35.37
N THR A 524 -35.26 28.06 -35.35
CA THR A 524 -36.39 27.33 -34.74
C THR A 524 -36.08 27.01 -33.29
N LYS A 525 -36.98 27.42 -32.41
CA LYS A 525 -36.90 27.22 -30.97
C LYS A 525 -37.67 25.97 -30.59
N TYR A 526 -37.00 25.03 -29.93
CA TYR A 526 -37.60 23.78 -29.46
C TYR A 526 -37.77 23.83 -27.95
N THR A 527 -38.99 23.68 -27.46
CA THR A 527 -39.31 23.74 -26.02
C THR A 527 -39.93 22.42 -25.59
N TYR A 528 -39.59 21.94 -24.39
CA TYR A 528 -40.19 20.73 -23.83
C TYR A 528 -40.35 20.80 -22.31
N THR A 529 -41.28 20.02 -21.78
CA THR A 529 -41.31 19.66 -20.35
C THR A 529 -40.74 18.26 -20.20
N GLN A 530 -39.76 18.09 -19.31
CA GLN A 530 -39.15 16.79 -19.07
C GLN A 530 -40.14 15.88 -18.34
N GLU A 531 -40.53 14.80 -18.99
CA GLU A 531 -41.29 13.72 -18.37
C GLU A 531 -40.35 12.61 -17.90
N ASP A 532 -40.89 11.66 -17.13
CA ASP A 532 -40.12 10.50 -16.67
C ASP A 532 -39.60 9.63 -17.84
N GLY A 533 -38.48 8.96 -17.62
CA GLY A 533 -37.83 8.09 -18.60
C GLY A 533 -37.02 8.84 -19.67
N THR A 534 -37.13 8.36 -20.91
CA THR A 534 -36.37 8.82 -22.08
C THR A 534 -37.33 9.29 -23.16
N THR A 535 -37.03 10.44 -23.77
CA THR A 535 -37.63 10.85 -25.05
C THR A 535 -36.54 11.11 -26.08
N VAL A 536 -36.62 10.48 -27.25
CA VAL A 536 -35.68 10.71 -28.35
C VAL A 536 -36.35 11.51 -29.45
N LEU A 537 -35.71 12.59 -29.88
CA LEU A 537 -36.12 13.38 -31.02
C LEU A 537 -35.23 13.07 -32.21
N LYS A 538 -35.83 12.69 -33.32
CA LYS A 538 -35.14 12.49 -34.60
C LYS A 538 -35.42 13.65 -35.53
N PHE A 539 -34.41 14.47 -35.78
CA PHE A 539 -34.52 15.64 -36.64
C PHE A 539 -34.34 15.28 -38.12
N SER A 540 -35.04 16.01 -38.98
CA SER A 540 -35.00 15.83 -40.44
C SER A 540 -33.63 16.10 -41.08
N HIS A 541 -32.78 16.87 -40.41
CA HIS A 541 -31.39 17.12 -40.84
C HIS A 541 -30.39 16.08 -40.27
N GLY A 542 -30.86 15.03 -39.59
CA GLY A 542 -30.05 13.89 -39.17
C GLY A 542 -29.75 13.81 -37.67
N VAL A 543 -29.72 14.94 -36.94
CA VAL A 543 -29.38 14.96 -35.52
C VAL A 543 -30.38 14.16 -34.67
N LEU A 544 -29.86 13.41 -33.70
CA LEU A 544 -30.64 12.78 -32.64
C LEU A 544 -30.47 13.54 -31.34
N VAL A 545 -31.58 13.82 -30.66
CA VAL A 545 -31.57 14.46 -29.34
C VAL A 545 -32.23 13.53 -28.32
N TYR A 546 -31.48 13.12 -27.30
CA TYR A 546 -32.02 12.38 -26.16
C TYR A 546 -32.38 13.36 -25.04
N LEU A 547 -33.62 13.30 -24.56
CA LEU A 547 -34.13 14.08 -23.43
C LEU A 547 -34.38 13.13 -22.25
N LEU A 548 -33.52 13.24 -21.22
CA LEU A 548 -33.53 12.31 -20.09
C LEU A 548 -34.02 12.98 -18.81
N ALA A 549 -34.89 12.30 -18.05
CA ALA A 549 -35.03 12.62 -16.64
C ALA A 549 -33.70 12.40 -15.91
N LYS A 550 -33.37 13.21 -14.90
CA LYS A 550 -32.09 13.13 -14.16
C LYS A 550 -31.76 11.71 -13.66
N GLU A 551 -32.73 11.01 -13.09
CA GLU A 551 -32.56 9.63 -12.62
C GLU A 551 -32.41 8.61 -13.76
N THR A 552 -32.96 8.88 -14.94
CA THR A 552 -32.71 8.09 -16.16
C THR A 552 -31.28 8.34 -16.66
N ALA A 553 -30.83 9.60 -16.66
CA ALA A 553 -29.46 9.99 -17.03
C ALA A 553 -28.40 9.34 -16.13
N TRP A 554 -28.74 9.08 -14.86
CA TRP A 554 -27.90 8.31 -13.94
C TRP A 554 -27.59 6.88 -14.42
N ASN A 555 -28.39 6.29 -15.32
CA ASN A 555 -28.13 4.97 -15.95
C ASN A 555 -27.77 5.08 -17.44
N PHE A 556 -27.43 6.28 -17.92
CA PHE A 556 -26.86 6.52 -19.24
C PHE A 556 -25.34 6.37 -19.22
N PHE A 557 -24.75 5.83 -20.28
CA PHE A 557 -23.30 5.68 -20.46
C PHE A 557 -22.89 6.08 -21.88
N ALA A 558 -21.89 6.96 -21.97
CA ALA A 558 -21.09 7.16 -23.17
C ALA A 558 -19.87 6.23 -23.07
N VAL A 559 -19.99 5.05 -23.66
CA VAL A 559 -19.05 3.94 -23.46
C VAL A 559 -17.89 4.09 -24.43
N PRO A 560 -16.65 4.28 -23.94
CA PRO A 560 -15.49 4.40 -24.82
C PRO A 560 -15.29 3.12 -25.64
N THR A 561 -14.95 3.28 -26.92
CA THR A 561 -14.49 2.22 -27.82
C THR A 561 -12.97 2.22 -28.00
N THR A 562 -12.29 3.12 -27.29
CA THR A 562 -10.83 3.28 -27.26
C THR A 562 -10.27 3.07 -25.85
N SER A 563 -9.01 2.64 -25.78
CA SER A 563 -8.23 2.60 -24.53
C SER A 563 -7.50 3.91 -24.26
N ASN A 564 -7.54 4.90 -25.16
CA ASN A 564 -6.96 6.22 -24.92
C ASN A 564 -7.71 6.93 -23.78
N PRO A 565 -7.05 7.42 -22.72
CA PRO A 565 -7.72 8.20 -21.68
C PRO A 565 -8.49 9.42 -22.22
N LEU A 566 -8.01 10.04 -23.30
CA LEU A 566 -8.73 11.06 -24.06
C LEU A 566 -9.76 10.39 -24.99
N VAL A 567 -11.04 10.53 -24.65
CA VAL A 567 -12.15 9.99 -25.45
C VAL A 567 -12.76 11.13 -26.23
N THR A 568 -12.64 11.08 -27.55
CA THR A 568 -13.31 12.04 -28.43
C THR A 568 -14.80 11.67 -28.60
N PRO A 569 -15.64 12.60 -29.10
CA PRO A 569 -17.04 12.30 -29.38
C PRO A 569 -17.27 11.14 -30.38
N SER A 570 -16.30 10.79 -31.22
CA SER A 570 -16.36 9.67 -32.17
C SER A 570 -15.80 8.36 -31.61
N ASP A 571 -15.08 8.40 -30.48
CA ASP A 571 -14.49 7.24 -29.80
C ASP A 571 -15.41 6.63 -28.72
N GLN A 572 -16.72 6.85 -28.82
CA GLN A 572 -17.70 6.36 -27.85
C GLN A 572 -19.03 5.99 -28.50
N ILE A 573 -19.73 5.04 -27.88
CA ILE A 573 -21.11 4.68 -28.25
C ILE A 573 -22.06 4.97 -27.09
N ILE A 574 -23.36 4.99 -27.37
CA ILE A 574 -24.39 5.24 -26.36
C ILE A 574 -24.93 3.90 -25.85
N ALA A 575 -24.99 3.75 -24.53
CA ALA A 575 -25.69 2.68 -23.85
C ALA A 575 -26.57 3.24 -22.73
N LEU A 576 -27.79 2.73 -22.58
CA LEU A 576 -28.75 3.20 -21.59
C LEU A 576 -29.47 2.02 -20.91
N GLY A 577 -29.57 2.09 -19.57
CA GLY A 577 -30.45 1.25 -18.76
C GLY A 577 -29.76 0.33 -17.74
N PRO A 578 -28.58 -0.28 -18.02
CA PRO A 578 -27.85 -1.07 -17.01
C PRO A 578 -27.40 -0.27 -15.78
N TYR A 579 -27.10 -0.97 -14.70
CA TYR A 579 -26.46 -0.38 -13.51
C TYR A 579 -25.04 0.11 -13.81
N LEU A 580 -24.29 -0.63 -14.63
CA LEU A 580 -22.95 -0.26 -15.08
C LEU A 580 -22.68 -0.83 -16.47
N VAL A 581 -22.03 -0.05 -17.33
CA VAL A 581 -21.44 -0.52 -18.58
C VAL A 581 -19.95 -0.21 -18.55
N ARG A 582 -19.11 -1.24 -18.44
CA ARG A 582 -17.65 -1.13 -18.23
C ARG A 582 -16.92 -0.82 -19.52
N THR A 583 -17.16 -1.64 -20.55
CA THR A 583 -16.44 -1.58 -21.82
C THR A 583 -17.34 -1.96 -22.99
N ALA A 584 -16.98 -1.47 -24.17
CA ALA A 584 -17.61 -1.82 -25.43
C ALA A 584 -16.56 -2.20 -26.49
N THR A 585 -16.92 -3.13 -27.37
CA THR A 585 -16.14 -3.41 -28.58
C THR A 585 -17.10 -3.68 -29.74
N VAL A 586 -16.90 -3.00 -30.86
CA VAL A 586 -17.70 -3.18 -32.07
C VAL A 586 -16.91 -4.01 -33.07
N SER A 587 -17.46 -5.14 -33.51
CA SER A 587 -16.82 -6.01 -34.51
C SER A 587 -17.86 -6.60 -35.46
N GLY A 588 -17.70 -6.32 -36.76
CA GLY A 588 -18.62 -6.76 -37.81
C GLY A 588 -20.06 -6.31 -37.55
N HIS A 589 -20.95 -7.27 -37.31
CA HIS A 589 -22.39 -7.06 -37.07
C HIS A 589 -22.77 -7.04 -35.58
N THR A 590 -21.80 -7.07 -34.67
CA THR A 590 -22.05 -7.24 -33.23
C THR A 590 -21.33 -6.18 -32.41
N VAL A 591 -22.06 -5.61 -31.44
CA VAL A 591 -21.46 -4.85 -30.34
C VAL A 591 -21.41 -5.74 -29.10
N SER A 592 -20.22 -5.89 -28.53
CA SER A 592 -19.99 -6.63 -27.29
C SER A 592 -19.82 -5.64 -26.14
N LEU A 593 -20.60 -5.84 -25.07
CA LEU A 593 -20.62 -5.01 -23.88
C LEU A 593 -20.34 -5.87 -22.65
N VAL A 594 -19.55 -5.32 -21.74
CA VAL A 594 -19.31 -5.90 -20.41
C VAL A 594 -19.91 -4.95 -19.39
N GLY A 595 -20.69 -5.45 -18.44
CA GLY A 595 -21.31 -4.61 -17.42
C GLY A 595 -22.08 -5.40 -16.38
N ASP A 596 -22.75 -4.67 -15.49
CA ASP A 596 -23.28 -5.21 -14.25
C ASP A 596 -24.73 -4.75 -14.03
N ASN A 597 -25.53 -5.58 -13.36
CA ASN A 597 -26.93 -5.31 -13.03
C ASN A 597 -27.33 -5.93 -11.69
N ALA A 598 -27.95 -5.12 -10.83
CA ALA A 598 -28.66 -5.61 -9.64
C ALA A 598 -29.99 -6.26 -10.02
N ASN A 599 -30.76 -5.61 -10.90
CA ASN A 599 -32.06 -6.07 -11.37
C ASN A 599 -32.06 -6.20 -12.91
N ALA A 600 -32.90 -7.09 -13.45
CA ALA A 600 -33.11 -7.15 -14.90
C ALA A 600 -33.62 -5.80 -15.40
N THR A 601 -33.08 -5.38 -16.53
CA THR A 601 -33.35 -4.06 -17.11
C THR A 601 -33.29 -4.11 -18.62
N SER A 602 -33.80 -3.06 -19.26
CA SER A 602 -33.58 -2.84 -20.68
C SER A 602 -32.14 -2.38 -20.93
N LEU A 603 -31.54 -2.86 -22.01
CA LEU A 603 -30.30 -2.33 -22.56
C LEU A 603 -30.60 -1.77 -23.94
N GLU A 604 -30.52 -0.45 -24.07
CA GLU A 604 -30.54 0.24 -25.35
C GLU A 604 -29.12 0.65 -25.75
N VAL A 605 -28.75 0.41 -27.01
CA VAL A 605 -27.42 0.72 -27.55
C VAL A 605 -27.54 1.38 -28.91
N TYR A 606 -26.95 2.56 -29.05
CA TYR A 606 -26.80 3.24 -30.33
C TYR A 606 -25.31 3.31 -30.71
N THR A 607 -24.93 2.53 -31.72
CA THR A 607 -23.55 2.46 -32.21
C THR A 607 -23.27 3.37 -33.40
N GLY A 608 -24.33 3.92 -34.01
CA GLY A 608 -24.31 4.57 -35.31
C GLY A 608 -23.59 3.79 -36.42
N ASN A 609 -23.60 2.47 -36.33
CA ASN A 609 -23.15 1.60 -37.40
C ASN A 609 -24.32 0.72 -37.81
N SER A 610 -24.95 1.05 -38.94
CA SER A 610 -26.12 0.35 -39.47
C SER A 610 -25.88 -1.13 -39.77
N LYS A 611 -24.61 -1.58 -39.87
CA LYS A 611 -24.25 -2.99 -40.00
C LYS A 611 -24.39 -3.75 -38.68
N VAL A 612 -24.35 -3.07 -37.53
CA VAL A 612 -24.52 -3.72 -36.23
C VAL A 612 -25.99 -4.07 -36.04
N THR A 613 -26.27 -5.37 -35.88
CA THR A 613 -27.63 -5.90 -35.73
C THR A 613 -27.79 -6.75 -34.47
N LYS A 614 -26.72 -6.97 -33.71
CA LYS A 614 -26.67 -7.84 -32.54
C LYS A 614 -25.97 -7.17 -31.36
N ILE A 615 -26.47 -7.43 -30.16
CA ILE A 615 -25.79 -7.10 -28.90
C ILE A 615 -25.34 -8.39 -28.23
N LYS A 616 -24.10 -8.41 -27.75
CA LYS A 616 -23.54 -9.44 -26.86
C LYS A 616 -23.27 -8.81 -25.50
N TRP A 617 -24.02 -9.20 -24.47
CA TRP A 617 -23.87 -8.75 -23.09
C TRP A 617 -23.15 -9.81 -22.26
N ASN A 618 -22.03 -9.45 -21.62
CA ASN A 618 -21.23 -10.35 -20.77
C ASN A 618 -20.94 -11.70 -21.45
N GLY A 619 -20.57 -11.64 -22.72
CA GLY A 619 -20.25 -12.84 -23.49
C GLY A 619 -21.45 -13.59 -24.10
N LYS A 620 -22.70 -13.16 -23.87
CA LYS A 620 -23.92 -13.82 -24.37
C LYS A 620 -24.70 -12.93 -25.34
N GLU A 621 -25.06 -13.44 -26.51
CA GLU A 621 -25.95 -12.73 -27.44
C GLU A 621 -27.34 -12.58 -26.79
N ILE A 622 -27.92 -11.37 -26.85
CA ILE A 622 -29.27 -11.11 -26.36
C ILE A 622 -30.21 -10.84 -27.53
N SER A 623 -31.50 -11.17 -27.34
CA SER A 623 -32.52 -10.81 -28.32
C SER A 623 -32.75 -9.30 -28.32
N THR A 624 -32.65 -8.68 -29.50
CA THR A 624 -32.77 -7.25 -29.67
C THR A 624 -33.76 -6.89 -30.76
N LYS A 625 -34.47 -5.78 -30.58
CA LYS A 625 -35.26 -5.12 -31.63
C LYS A 625 -34.63 -3.78 -31.99
N LYS A 626 -34.75 -3.37 -33.25
CA LYS A 626 -34.34 -2.03 -33.68
C LYS A 626 -35.43 -1.02 -33.29
N THR A 627 -35.05 0.08 -32.67
CA THR A 627 -35.97 1.19 -32.37
C THR A 627 -36.28 1.98 -33.64
N PRO A 628 -37.37 2.78 -33.67
CA PRO A 628 -37.70 3.62 -34.82
C PRO A 628 -36.60 4.62 -35.22
N TYR A 629 -35.72 4.98 -34.29
CA TYR A 629 -34.63 5.93 -34.48
C TYR A 629 -33.26 5.26 -34.60
N GLY A 630 -33.18 3.93 -34.58
CA GLY A 630 -32.03 3.17 -35.09
C GLY A 630 -31.17 2.46 -34.05
N SER A 631 -31.38 2.70 -32.75
CA SER A 631 -30.73 1.94 -31.68
C SER A 631 -31.23 0.49 -31.64
N LEU A 632 -30.45 -0.38 -30.99
CA LEU A 632 -30.85 -1.74 -30.64
C LEU A 632 -31.28 -1.77 -29.17
N ILE A 633 -32.44 -2.35 -28.88
CA ILE A 633 -32.92 -2.50 -27.50
C ILE A 633 -33.25 -3.96 -27.20
N GLY A 634 -32.78 -4.45 -26.06
CA GLY A 634 -33.04 -5.79 -25.54
C GLY A 634 -33.19 -5.79 -24.02
N SER A 635 -33.30 -6.96 -23.41
CA SER A 635 -33.32 -7.12 -21.95
C SER A 635 -32.08 -7.88 -21.50
N VAL A 636 -31.50 -7.42 -20.38
CA VAL A 636 -30.34 -8.03 -19.73
C VAL A 636 -30.72 -8.43 -18.30
N PRO A 637 -30.24 -9.59 -17.82
CA PRO A 637 -30.63 -10.11 -16.50
C PRO A 637 -29.92 -9.38 -15.36
N GLY A 638 -30.55 -9.37 -14.18
CA GLY A 638 -29.95 -8.99 -12.90
C GLY A 638 -29.89 -10.14 -11.91
N ALA A 639 -29.56 -9.82 -10.66
CA ALA A 639 -29.39 -10.74 -9.55
C ALA A 639 -30.61 -10.80 -8.60
N GLU A 640 -31.75 -10.18 -8.93
CA GLU A 640 -32.96 -10.13 -8.09
C GLU A 640 -33.56 -11.52 -7.79
N HIS A 641 -33.20 -12.53 -8.58
CA HIS A 641 -33.61 -13.93 -8.39
C HIS A 641 -32.43 -14.84 -8.05
N ALA A 642 -31.24 -14.29 -7.82
CA ALA A 642 -30.08 -15.07 -7.39
C ALA A 642 -30.28 -15.56 -5.95
N LYS A 643 -30.04 -16.85 -5.72
CA LYS A 643 -30.14 -17.44 -4.38
C LYS A 643 -28.79 -17.30 -3.67
N ILE A 644 -28.70 -16.38 -2.72
CA ILE A 644 -27.50 -16.21 -1.90
C ILE A 644 -27.70 -16.97 -0.59
N SER A 645 -26.88 -17.99 -0.36
CA SER A 645 -26.90 -18.80 0.86
C SER A 645 -25.62 -18.58 1.66
N LEU A 646 -25.72 -17.85 2.77
CA LEU A 646 -24.61 -17.65 3.70
C LEU A 646 -24.69 -18.68 4.84
N PRO A 647 -23.58 -19.35 5.19
CA PRO A 647 -23.58 -20.36 6.25
C PRO A 647 -23.66 -19.70 7.63
N THR A 648 -24.33 -20.35 8.58
CA THR A 648 -24.26 -19.95 9.99
C THR A 648 -22.94 -20.39 10.62
N LEU A 649 -22.29 -19.50 11.37
CA LEU A 649 -20.99 -19.74 12.00
C LEU A 649 -21.17 -20.46 13.36
N LYS A 650 -21.24 -21.80 13.35
CA LYS A 650 -21.51 -22.59 14.58
C LYS A 650 -20.33 -23.39 15.12
N SER A 651 -19.36 -23.76 14.28
CA SER A 651 -18.29 -24.72 14.63
C SER A 651 -17.01 -24.03 15.08
N TRP A 652 -17.07 -23.31 16.20
CA TRP A 652 -15.95 -22.56 16.73
C TRP A 652 -14.97 -23.42 17.54
N LYS A 653 -13.71 -23.01 17.51
CA LYS A 653 -12.63 -23.50 18.36
C LYS A 653 -12.01 -22.32 19.08
N ALA A 654 -11.86 -22.45 20.39
CA ALA A 654 -11.35 -21.38 21.24
C ALA A 654 -10.04 -21.81 21.92
N GLN A 655 -9.11 -20.88 22.03
CA GLN A 655 -7.83 -21.04 22.73
C GLN A 655 -7.49 -19.75 23.48
N ASP A 656 -6.81 -19.89 24.62
CA ASP A 656 -6.30 -18.73 25.37
C ASP A 656 -5.35 -17.88 24.53
N THR A 657 -5.59 -16.57 24.46
CA THR A 657 -4.73 -15.63 23.74
C THR A 657 -3.92 -14.71 24.64
N LEU A 658 -4.10 -14.83 25.96
CA LEU A 658 -3.34 -14.12 26.98
C LEU A 658 -2.75 -15.09 28.02
N PRO A 659 -2.08 -16.20 27.64
CA PRO A 659 -1.47 -17.12 28.60
C PRO A 659 -0.43 -16.44 29.51
N GLU A 660 0.06 -15.26 29.11
CA GLU A 660 0.96 -14.42 29.87
C GLU A 660 0.38 -13.93 31.19
N ILE A 661 -0.94 -13.88 31.37
CA ILE A 661 -1.49 -13.50 32.69
C ILE A 661 -1.07 -14.51 33.77
N ASN A 662 -0.78 -15.77 33.39
CA ASN A 662 -0.29 -16.76 34.32
C ASN A 662 1.08 -16.32 34.88
N PRO A 663 1.25 -16.25 36.21
CA PRO A 663 2.53 -15.87 36.81
C PRO A 663 3.67 -16.82 36.40
N ASP A 664 3.37 -18.09 36.14
CA ASP A 664 4.36 -19.12 35.80
C ASP A 664 4.65 -19.18 34.28
N TYR A 665 4.09 -18.26 33.49
CA TYR A 665 4.39 -18.15 32.07
C TYR A 665 5.88 -17.80 31.84
N ASP A 666 6.54 -18.59 30.99
CA ASP A 666 7.94 -18.39 30.64
C ASP A 666 8.11 -17.28 29.59
N ASP A 667 8.53 -16.10 30.06
CA ASP A 667 8.90 -14.95 29.23
C ASP A 667 10.43 -14.78 29.09
N SER A 668 11.24 -15.81 29.38
CA SER A 668 12.72 -15.77 29.28
C SER A 668 13.26 -15.39 27.90
N ARG A 669 12.40 -15.50 26.88
CA ARG A 669 12.69 -15.25 25.47
C ARG A 669 12.21 -13.89 24.99
N TRP A 670 11.46 -13.14 25.80
CA TRP A 670 10.95 -11.83 25.43
C TRP A 670 12.06 -10.77 25.41
N THR A 671 11.82 -9.69 24.68
CA THR A 671 12.73 -8.55 24.64
C THR A 671 12.84 -7.93 26.03
N ILE A 672 14.06 -7.76 26.52
CA ILE A 672 14.33 -7.13 27.82
C ILE A 672 14.27 -5.61 27.64
N CYS A 673 13.49 -4.94 28.49
CA CYS A 673 13.44 -3.49 28.51
C CYS A 673 14.48 -2.97 29.51
N ASN A 674 15.70 -2.71 29.06
CA ASN A 674 16.80 -2.21 29.89
C ASN A 674 17.40 -0.88 29.37
N LYS A 675 16.82 -0.29 28.32
CA LYS A 675 17.32 0.95 27.75
C LYS A 675 17.13 2.10 28.75
N THR A 676 18.18 2.89 28.95
CA THR A 676 18.15 4.10 29.81
C THR A 676 18.01 5.38 29.00
N LYS A 677 17.98 5.26 27.67
CA LYS A 677 17.81 6.36 26.71
C LYS A 677 16.86 5.89 25.61
N SER A 678 16.13 6.84 25.05
CA SER A 678 15.30 6.64 23.86
C SER A 678 15.91 7.40 22.69
N VAL A 679 15.65 6.93 21.46
CA VAL A 679 15.86 7.73 20.25
C VAL A 679 14.77 8.79 20.08
N ASN A 680 13.65 8.64 20.78
CA ASN A 680 12.56 9.60 20.82
C ASN A 680 12.93 10.84 21.64
N SER A 681 12.49 12.01 21.17
CA SER A 681 12.66 13.27 21.90
C SER A 681 11.73 13.38 23.13
N VAL A 682 10.66 12.57 23.18
CA VAL A 682 9.79 12.48 24.36
C VAL A 682 10.55 11.79 25.48
N ALA A 683 10.78 12.51 26.58
CA ALA A 683 11.39 11.92 27.76
C ALA A 683 10.44 10.89 28.39
N PRO A 684 10.91 9.67 28.73
CA PRO A 684 10.12 8.74 29.51
C PRO A 684 9.91 9.30 30.92
N LEU A 685 8.74 9.06 31.50
CA LEU A 685 8.41 9.50 32.87
C LEU A 685 9.15 8.67 33.93
N THR A 686 9.55 7.44 33.58
CA THR A 686 10.34 6.53 34.44
C THR A 686 11.35 5.75 33.61
N LEU A 687 12.40 5.20 34.25
CA LEU A 687 13.33 4.27 33.62
C LEU A 687 13.12 2.83 34.12
N PRO A 688 13.45 1.79 33.33
CA PRO A 688 13.96 1.83 31.95
C PRO A 688 12.92 2.36 30.95
N VAL A 689 13.34 2.71 29.74
CA VAL A 689 12.43 3.17 28.68
C VAL A 689 11.47 2.05 28.29
N LEU A 690 10.17 2.34 28.21
CA LEU A 690 9.10 1.39 27.88
C LEU A 690 8.30 1.81 26.64
N PHE A 691 8.94 2.52 25.70
CA PHE A 691 8.36 2.80 24.40
C PHE A 691 8.57 1.59 23.49
N SER A 692 7.50 1.07 22.88
CA SER A 692 7.56 -0.16 22.09
C SER A 692 8.43 -0.03 20.84
N GLY A 693 8.44 1.16 20.24
CA GLY A 693 9.24 1.46 19.05
C GLY A 693 10.75 1.42 19.28
N ASP A 694 11.21 1.60 20.52
CA ASP A 694 12.63 1.43 20.88
C ASP A 694 13.08 -0.03 20.87
N TYR A 695 12.13 -0.96 20.85
CA TYR A 695 12.34 -2.41 20.88
C TYR A 695 11.89 -3.11 19.58
N GLY A 696 11.65 -2.35 18.51
CA GLY A 696 11.29 -2.89 17.19
C GLY A 696 9.83 -3.35 17.06
N TYR A 697 8.93 -2.88 17.93
CA TYR A 697 7.51 -3.24 17.90
C TYR A 697 6.64 -2.02 17.62
N HIS A 698 6.15 -1.92 16.39
CA HIS A 698 5.55 -0.68 15.86
C HIS A 698 4.04 -0.74 15.65
N ALA A 699 3.44 -1.92 15.48
CA ALA A 699 2.01 -2.08 15.17
C ALA A 699 1.31 -3.12 16.07
N GLY A 700 0.01 -2.93 16.30
CA GLY A 700 -0.86 -3.83 17.05
C GLY A 700 -0.60 -3.90 18.57
N THR A 701 -1.29 -4.81 19.25
CA THR A 701 -1.24 -4.99 20.72
C THR A 701 0.19 -5.20 21.23
N LYS A 702 0.48 -4.68 22.43
CA LYS A 702 1.75 -4.92 23.15
C LYS A 702 1.48 -5.54 24.52
N ILE A 703 2.42 -6.35 25.00
CA ILE A 703 2.36 -6.94 26.34
C ILE A 703 3.67 -6.65 27.06
N TYR A 704 3.58 -6.14 28.29
CA TYR A 704 4.71 -5.88 29.19
C TYR A 704 4.65 -6.77 30.42
N ARG A 705 5.80 -7.16 30.95
CA ARG A 705 5.92 -7.88 32.24
C ARG A 705 6.99 -7.21 33.11
N GLY A 706 6.54 -6.52 34.14
CA GLY A 706 7.38 -5.84 35.14
C GLY A 706 7.55 -6.70 36.39
N ARG A 707 8.79 -6.93 36.82
CA ARG A 707 9.10 -7.76 38.00
C ARG A 707 9.52 -6.92 39.20
N PHE A 708 9.24 -7.42 40.39
CA PHE A 708 9.76 -6.87 41.64
C PHE A 708 9.78 -7.92 42.76
N ASP A 709 10.61 -7.68 43.76
CA ASP A 709 10.73 -8.54 44.94
C ASP A 709 10.11 -7.90 46.17
N GLY A 710 9.82 -8.72 47.18
CA GLY A 710 9.29 -8.28 48.46
C GLY A 710 7.76 -8.14 48.52
N THR A 711 7.27 -7.86 49.72
CA THR A 711 5.84 -7.82 50.05
C THR A 711 5.38 -6.45 50.55
N THR A 712 6.18 -5.41 50.33
CA THR A 712 5.92 -4.04 50.82
C THR A 712 5.15 -3.17 49.83
N ALA A 713 5.08 -3.58 48.56
CA ALA A 713 4.40 -2.81 47.53
C ALA A 713 2.88 -2.75 47.78
N THR A 714 2.27 -1.58 47.62
CA THR A 714 0.83 -1.36 47.85
C THR A 714 0.04 -1.17 46.55
N GLY A 715 0.74 -0.87 45.44
CA GLY A 715 0.15 -0.65 44.13
C GLY A 715 1.19 -0.24 43.09
N ALA A 716 0.74 0.12 41.89
CA ALA A 716 1.58 0.71 40.84
C ALA A 716 0.84 1.82 40.08
N ASN A 717 1.54 2.91 39.78
CA ASN A 717 1.04 3.97 38.90
C ASN A 717 1.57 3.77 37.49
N LEU A 718 0.66 3.63 36.52
CA LEU A 718 1.01 3.50 35.11
C LEU A 718 0.42 4.66 34.30
N THR A 719 1.21 5.16 33.36
CA THR A 719 0.76 6.08 32.29
C THR A 719 1.04 5.41 30.95
N VAL A 720 -0.01 5.20 30.14
CA VAL A 720 0.04 4.43 28.90
C VAL A 720 -0.38 5.30 27.73
N GLN A 721 0.37 5.23 26.62
CA GLN A 721 0.05 5.89 25.36
C GLN A 721 -0.07 4.85 24.25
N ASN A 722 -1.29 4.62 23.77
CA ASN A 722 -1.66 3.58 22.79
C ASN A 722 -2.48 4.12 21.61
N GLY A 723 -2.71 5.43 21.55
CA GLY A 723 -3.58 6.07 20.57
C GLY A 723 -4.98 6.30 21.12
N ILE A 724 -5.72 7.22 20.51
CA ILE A 724 -7.09 7.57 20.90
C ILE A 724 -7.97 6.32 20.89
N ALA A 725 -8.93 6.23 21.82
CA ALA A 725 -9.86 5.11 22.02
C ALA A 725 -9.25 3.78 22.51
N ALA A 726 -7.93 3.61 22.49
CA ALA A 726 -7.29 2.35 22.84
C ALA A 726 -7.33 2.09 24.37
N GLY A 727 -7.77 0.90 24.76
CA GLY A 727 -7.79 0.45 26.17
C GLY A 727 -6.53 -0.33 26.58
N TRP A 728 -6.36 -0.53 27.88
CA TRP A 728 -5.32 -1.39 28.46
C TRP A 728 -5.74 -1.97 29.81
N ALA A 729 -5.19 -3.13 30.18
CA ALA A 729 -5.46 -3.80 31.46
C ALA A 729 -4.21 -4.43 32.07
N ALA A 730 -4.22 -4.65 33.38
CA ALA A 730 -3.10 -5.17 34.13
C ALA A 730 -3.49 -6.27 35.15
N TRP A 731 -2.56 -7.21 35.34
CA TRP A 731 -2.67 -8.33 36.27
C TRP A 731 -1.41 -8.45 37.10
N LEU A 732 -1.55 -8.60 38.42
CA LEU A 732 -0.46 -8.91 39.33
C LEU A 732 -0.53 -10.39 39.71
N ASN A 733 0.50 -11.16 39.40
CA ASN A 733 0.57 -12.60 39.68
C ASN A 733 -0.68 -13.38 39.22
N GLY A 734 -1.28 -12.98 38.09
CA GLY A 734 -2.50 -13.58 37.53
C GLY A 734 -3.83 -13.03 38.07
N VAL A 735 -3.80 -12.08 39.00
CA VAL A 735 -5.00 -11.41 39.52
C VAL A 735 -5.16 -10.06 38.85
N TYR A 736 -6.33 -9.79 38.28
CA TYR A 736 -6.65 -8.48 37.68
C TYR A 736 -6.56 -7.36 38.72
N VAL A 737 -5.84 -6.28 38.40
CA VAL A 737 -5.60 -5.13 39.30
C VAL A 737 -6.10 -3.80 38.75
N GLY A 738 -6.59 -3.74 37.50
CA GLY A 738 -7.15 -2.53 36.90
C GLY A 738 -6.59 -2.21 35.52
N GLY A 739 -6.88 -1.00 35.04
CA GLY A 739 -6.54 -0.52 33.71
C GLY A 739 -7.44 0.65 33.30
N ASP A 740 -7.50 0.92 32.00
CA ASP A 740 -8.38 1.91 31.40
C ASP A 740 -9.09 1.30 30.18
N ILE A 741 -10.41 1.52 30.05
CA ILE A 741 -11.19 0.92 28.96
C ILE A 741 -11.04 1.66 27.62
N GLY A 742 -10.35 2.80 27.59
CA GLY A 742 -10.18 3.65 26.43
C GLY A 742 -11.22 4.78 26.36
N ASP A 743 -10.81 5.92 25.83
CA ASP A 743 -11.63 7.12 25.63
C ASP A 743 -11.38 7.69 24.23
N PRO A 744 -12.43 7.93 23.40
CA PRO A 744 -12.28 8.50 22.06
C PRO A 744 -11.75 9.95 22.03
N ALA A 745 -11.47 10.57 23.18
CA ALA A 745 -10.84 11.89 23.29
C ALA A 745 -9.40 11.84 23.84
N LEU A 746 -8.93 10.70 24.36
CA LEU A 746 -7.63 10.61 25.04
C LEU A 746 -6.70 9.61 24.35
N ALA A 747 -5.52 10.08 23.92
CA ALA A 747 -4.46 9.23 23.38
C ALA A 747 -3.58 8.58 24.46
N THR A 748 -3.64 9.13 25.68
CA THR A 748 -2.84 8.74 26.84
C THR A 748 -3.73 8.70 28.07
N THR A 749 -3.69 7.60 28.81
CA THR A 749 -4.47 7.40 30.04
C THR A 749 -3.54 6.99 31.19
N SER A 750 -3.95 7.23 32.43
CA SER A 750 -3.18 6.87 33.62
C SER A 750 -4.07 6.24 34.69
N ALA A 751 -3.56 5.22 35.37
CA ALA A 751 -4.27 4.58 36.48
C ALA A 751 -3.33 4.20 37.61
N GLU A 752 -3.83 4.32 38.84
CA GLU A 752 -3.26 3.71 40.03
C GLU A 752 -3.87 2.32 40.21
N LEU A 753 -3.02 1.30 40.20
CA LEU A 753 -3.38 -0.12 40.28
C LEU A 753 -3.21 -0.61 41.72
N PRO A 754 -4.27 -0.84 42.51
CA PRO A 754 -4.16 -1.30 43.88
C PRO A 754 -3.78 -2.79 43.95
N PHE A 755 -2.86 -3.15 44.86
CA PHE A 755 -2.44 -4.55 45.06
C PHE A 755 -3.18 -5.25 46.21
N ASN A 756 -4.19 -4.61 46.79
CA ASN A 756 -4.96 -5.12 47.92
C ASN A 756 -5.73 -6.44 47.65
N ARG A 757 -5.90 -6.83 46.38
CA ARG A 757 -6.57 -8.07 45.96
C ARG A 757 -5.63 -9.26 45.75
N THR A 758 -4.32 -9.07 45.90
CA THR A 758 -3.30 -10.10 45.58
C THR A 758 -2.36 -10.34 46.75
N THR A 759 -1.91 -11.59 46.91
CA THR A 759 -0.84 -11.90 47.86
C THR A 759 0.51 -11.71 47.17
N LEU A 760 1.33 -10.81 47.71
CA LEU A 760 2.69 -10.62 47.23
C LEU A 760 3.60 -11.79 47.64
N ARG A 761 4.43 -12.21 46.69
CA ARG A 761 5.49 -13.20 46.86
C ARG A 761 6.73 -12.52 47.46
N LYS A 762 7.59 -13.29 48.13
CA LYS A 762 8.88 -12.77 48.63
C LYS A 762 9.82 -12.37 47.49
N GLN A 763 9.74 -13.09 46.37
CA GLN A 763 10.53 -12.87 45.17
C GLN A 763 9.64 -13.12 43.94
N ASP A 764 10.01 -12.51 42.82
CA ASP A 764 9.40 -12.73 41.49
C ASP A 764 7.88 -12.46 41.47
N ASN A 765 7.47 -11.30 42.00
CA ASN A 765 6.15 -10.76 41.67
C ASN A 765 6.19 -10.22 40.24
N VAL A 766 5.11 -10.45 39.49
CA VAL A 766 5.01 -10.04 38.09
C VAL A 766 3.74 -9.24 37.83
N LEU A 767 3.90 -8.00 37.39
CA LEU A 767 2.85 -7.16 36.84
C LEU A 767 2.82 -7.32 35.31
N THR A 768 1.78 -7.94 34.78
CA THR A 768 1.54 -8.07 33.33
C THR A 768 0.62 -6.96 32.88
N VAL A 769 1.00 -6.21 31.85
CA VAL A 769 0.19 -5.12 31.27
C VAL A 769 -0.04 -5.43 29.79
N VAL A 770 -1.29 -5.53 29.38
CA VAL A 770 -1.70 -5.73 27.99
C VAL A 770 -2.32 -4.42 27.51
N MET A 771 -1.91 -3.92 26.35
CA MET A 771 -2.40 -2.66 25.79
C MET A 771 -2.81 -2.83 24.34
N ASP A 772 -3.99 -2.32 24.01
CA ASP A 772 -4.49 -2.20 22.64
C ASP A 772 -3.64 -1.19 21.83
N TYR A 773 -3.92 -1.07 20.53
CA TYR A 773 -3.26 -0.15 19.62
C TYR A 773 -4.24 0.32 18.54
N THR A 774 -4.43 1.64 18.40
CA THR A 774 -5.32 2.23 17.38
C THR A 774 -4.57 3.01 16.30
N GLY A 775 -3.25 2.79 16.16
CA GLY A 775 -2.44 3.45 15.15
C GLY A 775 -1.42 4.45 15.72
N HIS A 776 -0.54 4.97 14.85
CA HIS A 776 0.32 6.13 15.12
C HIS A 776 -0.36 7.43 14.68
N ASP A 777 -0.08 8.52 15.40
CA ASP A 777 -0.68 9.83 15.11
C ASP A 777 -0.19 10.40 13.77
N GLN A 778 -0.93 11.35 13.20
CA GLN A 778 -0.47 12.14 12.06
C GLN A 778 0.46 13.27 12.52
N GLU A 779 1.25 13.84 11.61
CA GLU A 779 2.26 14.88 11.93
C GLU A 779 1.63 16.18 12.49
N ASN A 780 0.37 16.46 12.17
CA ASN A 780 -0.35 17.62 12.70
C ASN A 780 -0.71 17.49 14.19
N VAL A 781 -0.68 16.29 14.77
CA VAL A 781 -0.96 16.06 16.19
C VAL A 781 0.21 16.55 17.04
N LYS A 782 -0.07 17.20 18.18
CA LYS A 782 0.97 17.74 19.08
C LYS A 782 1.17 16.82 20.29
N PRO A 783 2.36 16.83 20.92
CA PRO A 783 3.53 17.67 20.62
C PRO A 783 4.44 17.16 19.49
N HIS A 784 4.51 15.87 19.20
CA HIS A 784 5.50 15.29 18.26
C HIS A 784 4.89 14.52 17.07
N GLY A 785 3.59 14.63 16.85
CA GLY A 785 2.93 14.09 15.65
C GLY A 785 3.15 12.59 15.49
N ALA A 786 3.61 12.19 14.30
CA ALA A 786 3.90 10.80 13.97
C ALA A 786 4.92 10.15 14.92
N GLN A 787 5.74 10.96 15.61
CA GLN A 787 6.75 10.50 16.56
C GLN A 787 6.28 10.42 18.01
N ASN A 788 5.00 10.66 18.30
CA ASN A 788 4.44 10.36 19.61
C ASN A 788 4.60 8.85 19.92
N PRO A 789 5.30 8.47 21.01
CA PRO A 789 5.63 7.07 21.27
C PRO A 789 4.38 6.23 21.53
N ARG A 790 4.52 4.91 21.39
CA ARG A 790 3.53 3.94 21.87
C ARG A 790 4.16 3.10 22.98
N GLY A 791 3.40 2.71 23.98
CA GLY A 791 3.90 1.94 25.13
C GLY A 791 3.53 2.56 26.48
N ILE A 792 4.34 2.23 27.49
CA ILE A 792 4.19 2.78 28.83
C ILE A 792 5.09 4.02 28.92
N LEU A 793 4.51 5.19 29.17
CA LEU A 793 5.28 6.42 29.37
C LEU A 793 5.94 6.45 30.75
N GLY A 794 5.25 5.89 31.75
CA GLY A 794 5.73 5.85 33.14
C GLY A 794 5.16 4.67 33.90
N ALA A 795 5.99 4.04 34.74
CA ALA A 795 5.62 2.96 35.64
C ALA A 795 6.34 3.10 36.98
N THR A 796 5.59 3.46 38.03
CA THR A 796 6.11 3.61 39.39
C THR A 796 5.48 2.58 40.31
N LEU A 797 6.29 1.79 41.00
CA LEU A 797 5.84 0.88 42.04
C LEU A 797 5.66 1.65 43.36
N LEU A 798 4.50 1.52 44.02
CA LEU A 798 4.23 2.18 45.30
C LEU A 798 4.75 1.28 46.43
N GLY A 799 5.74 1.73 47.20
CA GLY A 799 6.33 0.94 48.30
C GLY A 799 7.41 -0.06 47.89
N GLY A 800 8.05 0.15 46.74
CA GLY A 800 9.17 -0.64 46.22
C GLY A 800 9.69 -0.11 44.88
N GLU A 801 10.50 -0.90 44.17
CA GLU A 801 10.95 -0.60 42.81
C GLU A 801 10.80 -1.84 41.90
N PHE A 802 10.57 -1.61 40.59
CA PHE A 802 10.64 -2.69 39.61
C PHE A 802 12.10 -3.10 39.37
N THR A 803 12.38 -4.40 39.40
CA THR A 803 13.72 -4.97 39.18
C THR A 803 14.03 -5.20 37.71
N SER A 804 13.01 -5.48 36.88
CA SER A 804 13.18 -5.64 35.43
C SER A 804 11.86 -5.52 34.69
N TRP A 805 11.94 -5.22 33.39
CA TRP A 805 10.82 -5.19 32.47
C TRP A 805 11.12 -6.02 31.22
N ARG A 806 10.09 -6.64 30.66
CA ARG A 806 10.11 -7.29 29.35
C ARG A 806 8.92 -6.87 28.52
N ILE A 807 9.07 -6.89 27.19
CA ILE A 807 8.03 -6.57 26.23
C ILE A 807 7.94 -7.64 25.13
N GLN A 808 6.73 -7.86 24.64
CA GLN A 808 6.44 -8.60 23.43
C GLN A 808 5.45 -7.83 22.55
N GLY A 809 5.79 -7.68 21.26
CA GLY A 809 4.88 -7.25 20.20
C GLY A 809 4.66 -8.36 19.17
N ASN A 810 4.47 -8.00 17.90
CA ASN A 810 4.30 -8.96 16.80
C ASN A 810 5.48 -9.92 16.67
N ALA A 811 5.23 -11.12 16.15
CA ALA A 811 6.29 -12.10 15.94
C ALA A 811 7.30 -11.60 14.88
N GLY A 812 8.58 -11.82 15.12
CA GLY A 812 9.66 -11.35 14.25
C GLY A 812 9.97 -9.85 14.30
N GLY A 813 9.20 -9.03 15.03
CA GLY A 813 9.41 -7.57 15.07
C GLY A 813 9.44 -6.96 13.67
N GLU A 814 10.58 -6.40 13.29
CA GLU A 814 10.82 -5.75 11.99
C GLU A 814 11.11 -6.72 10.83
N ALA A 815 11.17 -8.04 11.07
CA ALA A 815 11.58 -9.03 10.06
C ALA A 815 10.55 -9.33 8.96
N ASN A 816 9.33 -8.79 9.04
CA ASN A 816 8.23 -9.00 8.07
C ASN A 816 7.98 -10.47 7.69
N ILE A 817 7.65 -11.30 8.67
CA ILE A 817 7.48 -12.76 8.48
C ILE A 817 6.24 -13.17 7.67
N ASP A 818 5.39 -12.21 7.29
CA ASP A 818 4.24 -12.38 6.39
C ASP A 818 4.21 -11.25 5.34
N PRO A 819 5.10 -11.29 4.32
CA PRO A 819 5.25 -10.20 3.36
C PRO A 819 4.01 -9.96 2.49
N VAL A 820 3.12 -10.95 2.34
CA VAL A 820 1.86 -10.79 1.60
C VAL A 820 0.90 -9.84 2.31
N ARG A 821 0.85 -9.91 3.66
CA ARG A 821 -0.02 -9.05 4.48
C ARG A 821 0.72 -7.86 5.09
N GLY A 822 2.04 -7.86 5.00
CA GLY A 822 2.89 -6.73 5.36
C GLY A 822 3.00 -6.48 6.87
N PRO A 823 3.74 -5.43 7.26
CA PRO A 823 4.23 -5.25 8.62
C PRO A 823 3.17 -4.85 9.65
N MET A 824 1.97 -4.44 9.20
CA MET A 824 0.90 -3.93 10.07
C MET A 824 -0.22 -4.93 10.33
N ASN A 825 -0.19 -6.13 9.73
CA ASN A 825 -1.31 -7.07 9.83
C ASN A 825 -1.43 -7.74 11.20
N GLU A 826 -0.30 -7.99 11.88
CA GLU A 826 -0.24 -8.74 13.12
C GLU A 826 0.18 -7.86 14.30
N GLY A 827 -0.49 -8.03 15.44
CA GLY A 827 -0.12 -7.50 16.74
C GLY A 827 0.57 -8.53 17.64
N GLY A 828 0.68 -8.18 18.92
CA GLY A 828 1.40 -8.97 19.91
C GLY A 828 0.57 -9.98 20.70
N LEU A 829 -0.70 -10.24 20.38
CA LEU A 829 -1.45 -11.28 21.09
C LEU A 829 -0.90 -12.69 20.80
N TYR A 830 -0.98 -13.60 21.75
CA TYR A 830 -0.37 -14.94 21.62
C TYR A 830 -0.84 -15.68 20.35
N GLY A 831 -2.13 -15.60 20.03
CA GLY A 831 -2.68 -16.21 18.81
C GLY A 831 -2.18 -15.57 17.50
N GLU A 832 -1.91 -14.26 17.50
CA GLU A 832 -1.30 -13.58 16.35
C GLU A 832 0.15 -14.02 16.17
N ARG A 833 0.95 -14.01 17.25
CA ARG A 833 2.37 -14.40 17.20
C ARG A 833 2.55 -15.82 16.65
N LEU A 834 1.66 -16.74 17.05
CA LEU A 834 1.67 -18.13 16.57
C LEU A 834 0.94 -18.35 15.24
N GLY A 835 0.34 -17.32 14.65
CA GLY A 835 -0.32 -17.39 13.34
C GLY A 835 -1.66 -18.13 13.34
N TRP A 836 -2.40 -18.15 14.45
CA TRP A 836 -3.68 -18.88 14.55
C TRP A 836 -4.78 -18.32 13.64
N HIS A 837 -4.65 -17.05 13.22
CA HIS A 837 -5.51 -16.41 12.21
C HIS A 837 -5.29 -16.96 10.79
N LEU A 838 -4.15 -17.62 10.52
CA LEU A 838 -3.77 -18.03 9.18
C LEU A 838 -4.59 -19.26 8.72
N PRO A 839 -4.94 -19.32 7.41
CA PRO A 839 -5.54 -20.51 6.82
C PRO A 839 -4.71 -21.78 7.10
N GLY A 840 -5.39 -22.91 7.31
CA GLY A 840 -4.72 -24.19 7.53
C GLY A 840 -4.22 -24.44 8.97
N TYR A 841 -4.24 -23.46 9.86
CA TYR A 841 -3.96 -23.68 11.28
C TYR A 841 -4.91 -24.73 11.86
N LYS A 842 -4.36 -25.62 12.68
CA LYS A 842 -5.12 -26.64 13.42
C LYS A 842 -4.77 -26.53 14.89
N ALA A 843 -5.75 -26.16 15.71
CA ALA A 843 -5.56 -26.01 17.15
C ALA A 843 -5.05 -27.33 17.77
N LYS A 844 -3.93 -27.25 18.49
CA LYS A 844 -3.35 -28.40 19.23
C LYS A 844 -4.18 -28.74 20.47
N SER A 845 -4.73 -27.72 21.14
CA SER A 845 -5.59 -27.85 22.33
C SER A 845 -6.63 -26.73 22.32
N ALA A 846 -7.86 -27.02 21.86
CA ALA A 846 -8.95 -26.03 21.82
C ALA A 846 -10.23 -26.56 22.45
N THR A 847 -10.95 -25.66 23.13
CA THR A 847 -12.33 -25.90 23.57
C THR A 847 -13.29 -25.61 22.43
N SER A 848 -14.52 -26.13 22.52
CA SER A 848 -15.58 -25.87 21.53
C SER A 848 -16.50 -24.75 22.05
N GLU A 849 -15.92 -23.57 22.22
CA GLU A 849 -16.61 -22.36 22.68
C GLU A 849 -16.74 -21.37 21.51
N SER A 850 -17.81 -20.60 21.54
CA SER A 850 -18.15 -19.56 20.58
C SER A 850 -17.78 -18.17 21.13
N PRO A 851 -17.48 -17.17 20.28
CA PRO A 851 -17.40 -15.77 20.72
C PRO A 851 -18.72 -15.25 21.33
N LEU A 852 -19.84 -15.96 21.12
CA LEU A 852 -21.12 -15.70 21.78
C LEU A 852 -21.17 -16.17 23.25
N ASP A 853 -20.35 -17.17 23.59
CA ASP A 853 -20.18 -17.62 24.98
C ASP A 853 -19.27 -16.63 25.72
N GLY A 854 -18.25 -16.12 25.02
CA GLY A 854 -17.32 -15.10 25.50
C GLY A 854 -16.34 -15.59 26.55
N VAL A 855 -15.91 -14.68 27.43
CA VAL A 855 -15.00 -14.94 28.55
C VAL A 855 -15.56 -14.35 29.84
N SER A 856 -15.25 -15.00 30.97
CA SER A 856 -15.51 -14.48 32.31
C SER A 856 -14.23 -13.89 32.89
N GLY A 857 -14.28 -12.67 33.44
CA GLY A 857 -13.08 -11.97 33.91
C GLY A 857 -12.37 -11.20 32.82
N ALA A 858 -11.36 -10.42 33.22
CA ALA A 858 -10.48 -9.72 32.28
C ALA A 858 -9.51 -10.75 31.67
N GLU A 859 -9.98 -11.48 30.67
CA GLU A 859 -9.23 -12.52 29.97
C GLU A 859 -9.36 -12.35 28.45
N GLY A 860 -8.56 -13.10 27.70
CA GLY A 860 -8.58 -13.09 26.23
C GLY A 860 -8.82 -14.47 25.66
N ARG A 861 -9.59 -14.55 24.58
CA ARG A 861 -9.83 -15.79 23.84
C ARG A 861 -9.72 -15.57 22.33
N PHE A 862 -9.05 -16.51 21.67
CA PHE A 862 -8.92 -16.55 20.22
C PHE A 862 -9.87 -17.62 19.66
N TYR A 863 -10.89 -17.19 18.94
CA TYR A 863 -11.88 -18.05 18.32
C TYR A 863 -11.53 -18.26 16.84
N THR A 864 -11.61 -19.49 16.36
CA THR A 864 -11.41 -19.84 14.96
C THR A 864 -12.55 -20.70 14.45
N THR A 865 -12.98 -20.47 13.23
CA THR A 865 -13.97 -21.30 12.52
C THR A 865 -13.64 -21.35 11.04
N THR A 866 -14.20 -22.34 10.34
CA THR A 866 -14.09 -22.42 8.89
C THR A 866 -15.46 -22.62 8.28
N PHE A 867 -15.69 -22.00 7.12
CA PHE A 867 -16.92 -22.15 6.35
C PHE A 867 -16.60 -22.17 4.86
N LYS A 868 -17.57 -22.58 4.03
CA LYS A 868 -17.44 -22.58 2.58
C LYS A 868 -18.50 -21.67 1.98
N LEU A 869 -18.11 -20.91 0.96
CA LEU A 869 -19.02 -20.21 0.06
C LEU A 869 -19.01 -20.89 -1.32
N ASP A 870 -20.13 -20.77 -2.03
CA ASP A 870 -20.32 -21.37 -3.35
C ASP A 870 -21.22 -20.44 -4.18
N LEU A 871 -20.73 -19.22 -4.43
CA LEU A 871 -21.44 -18.24 -5.24
C LEU A 871 -21.28 -18.56 -6.74
N ASP A 872 -22.34 -18.35 -7.51
CA ASP A 872 -22.29 -18.48 -8.97
C ASP A 872 -21.17 -17.62 -9.57
N SER A 873 -20.55 -18.09 -10.65
CA SER A 873 -19.38 -17.45 -11.26
C SER A 873 -19.66 -16.05 -11.82
N ASP A 874 -20.91 -15.74 -12.13
CA ASP A 874 -21.35 -14.46 -12.71
C ASP A 874 -21.95 -13.51 -11.67
N LEU A 875 -21.78 -13.78 -10.37
CA LEU A 875 -22.23 -12.90 -9.29
C LEU A 875 -21.07 -12.16 -8.60
N ASP A 876 -21.25 -10.85 -8.42
CA ASP A 876 -20.58 -10.05 -7.38
C ASP A 876 -21.56 -9.88 -6.21
N VAL A 877 -21.19 -10.43 -5.06
CA VAL A 877 -21.95 -10.31 -3.81
C VAL A 877 -20.95 -9.81 -2.77
N PRO A 878 -20.98 -8.52 -2.41
CA PRO A 878 -20.15 -8.03 -1.33
C PRO A 878 -20.61 -8.68 -0.02
N ILE A 879 -19.69 -9.37 0.66
CA ILE A 879 -19.94 -10.11 1.90
C ILE A 879 -19.12 -9.47 3.02
N GLY A 880 -19.67 -9.48 4.24
CA GLY A 880 -18.95 -9.06 5.43
C GLY A 880 -19.43 -9.76 6.69
N LEU A 881 -18.93 -9.28 7.82
CA LEU A 881 -19.31 -9.73 9.15
C LEU A 881 -20.08 -8.62 9.87
N GLN A 882 -21.22 -8.96 10.47
CA GLN A 882 -21.93 -8.10 11.40
C GLN A 882 -21.70 -8.58 12.82
N LEU A 883 -21.25 -7.66 13.68
CA LEU A 883 -21.01 -7.88 15.09
C LEU A 883 -21.89 -6.96 15.95
N SER A 884 -22.25 -7.44 17.13
CA SER A 884 -22.86 -6.63 18.21
C SER A 884 -22.32 -7.11 19.55
N SER A 885 -22.15 -6.19 20.51
CA SER A 885 -21.81 -6.46 21.91
C SER A 885 -22.04 -5.20 22.74
N ASP A 886 -22.34 -5.36 24.03
CA ASP A 886 -22.47 -4.27 25.00
C ASP A 886 -21.33 -4.27 26.04
N SER A 887 -20.40 -5.23 25.96
CA SER A 887 -19.33 -5.43 26.95
C SER A 887 -18.05 -4.71 26.53
N PRO A 888 -17.37 -3.95 27.43
CA PRO A 888 -16.08 -3.36 27.12
C PRO A 888 -15.02 -4.41 26.74
N ALA A 889 -14.58 -4.36 25.49
CA ALA A 889 -13.66 -5.35 24.93
C ALA A 889 -12.84 -4.77 23.79
N VAL A 890 -11.70 -5.42 23.53
CA VAL A 890 -10.95 -5.27 22.29
C VAL A 890 -11.20 -6.49 21.44
N VAL A 891 -11.73 -6.28 20.24
CA VAL A 891 -12.05 -7.37 19.30
C VAL A 891 -11.30 -7.16 17.99
N GLN A 892 -10.52 -8.16 17.57
CA GLN A 892 -9.77 -8.16 16.31
C GLN A 892 -10.34 -9.25 15.39
N ILE A 893 -10.68 -8.89 14.15
CA ILE A 893 -11.36 -9.77 13.17
C ILE A 893 -10.37 -10.12 12.06
N PHE A 894 -10.17 -11.41 11.81
CA PHE A 894 -9.29 -11.90 10.75
C PHE A 894 -10.04 -12.76 9.74
N MET A 895 -9.99 -12.38 8.47
CA MET A 895 -10.51 -13.18 7.34
C MET A 895 -9.34 -13.73 6.53
N ASN A 896 -9.22 -15.06 6.48
CA ASN A 896 -8.13 -15.78 5.81
C ASN A 896 -6.74 -15.20 6.14
N GLY A 897 -6.52 -14.86 7.41
CA GLY A 897 -5.26 -14.31 7.92
C GLY A 897 -5.13 -12.79 7.89
N TYR A 898 -5.94 -12.09 7.09
CA TYR A 898 -5.94 -10.61 7.07
C TYR A 898 -6.76 -10.06 8.23
N GLN A 899 -6.17 -9.21 9.06
CA GLN A 899 -6.94 -8.39 10.00
C GLN A 899 -7.77 -7.40 9.18
N PHE A 900 -9.09 -7.44 9.34
CA PHE A 900 -10.05 -6.59 8.61
C PHE A 900 -11.08 -5.94 9.55
N GLY A 901 -10.75 -5.84 10.83
CA GLY A 901 -11.65 -5.26 11.82
C GLY A 901 -11.03 -5.11 13.18
N HIS A 902 -11.10 -3.88 13.70
CA HIS A 902 -10.84 -3.54 15.09
C HIS A 902 -12.16 -3.00 15.66
N TYR A 903 -12.76 -3.75 16.57
CA TYR A 903 -14.08 -3.47 17.11
C TYR A 903 -13.99 -3.20 18.61
N LEU A 904 -14.38 -1.98 18.99
CA LEU A 904 -14.50 -1.52 20.38
C LEU A 904 -15.98 -1.27 20.66
N PRO A 905 -16.75 -2.25 21.14
CA PRO A 905 -18.21 -2.16 21.27
C PRO A 905 -18.69 -0.99 22.12
N HIS A 906 -17.94 -0.64 23.16
CA HIS A 906 -18.26 0.46 24.08
C HIS A 906 -17.90 1.85 23.53
N ILE A 907 -17.22 1.93 22.38
CA ILE A 907 -16.81 3.18 21.72
C ILE A 907 -17.50 3.34 20.36
N GLY A 908 -17.49 2.29 19.53
CA GLY A 908 -18.09 2.30 18.20
C GLY A 908 -17.37 3.25 17.22
N PRO A 909 -18.00 3.59 16.07
CA PRO A 909 -19.37 3.24 15.68
C PRO A 909 -19.51 1.99 14.80
N GLN A 910 -18.39 1.41 14.32
CA GLN A 910 -18.45 0.35 13.31
C GLN A 910 -18.97 -0.97 13.86
N THR A 911 -19.99 -1.54 13.21
CA THR A 911 -20.58 -2.86 13.55
C THR A 911 -20.61 -3.83 12.37
N ARG A 912 -20.21 -3.37 11.18
CA ARG A 912 -20.20 -4.15 9.94
C ARG A 912 -18.83 -4.03 9.26
N PHE A 913 -18.28 -5.17 8.86
CA PHE A 913 -16.91 -5.30 8.36
C PHE A 913 -16.92 -6.04 7.01
N PRO A 914 -16.87 -5.33 5.86
CA PRO A 914 -16.88 -5.96 4.56
C PRO A 914 -15.53 -6.64 4.25
N PHE A 915 -15.57 -7.75 3.51
CA PHE A 915 -14.38 -8.45 3.03
C PHE A 915 -14.37 -8.46 1.50
N PRO A 916 -13.36 -7.90 0.83
CA PRO A 916 -13.28 -7.95 -0.62
C PRO A 916 -13.01 -9.40 -1.10
N PRO A 917 -13.60 -9.82 -2.24
CA PRO A 917 -13.23 -11.09 -2.88
C PRO A 917 -11.71 -11.17 -3.06
N GLY A 918 -11.09 -12.30 -2.74
CA GLY A 918 -9.63 -12.45 -2.69
C GLY A 918 -9.10 -12.45 -1.27
N VAL A 919 -9.59 -11.54 -0.41
CA VAL A 919 -9.46 -11.70 1.05
C VAL A 919 -10.46 -12.75 1.53
N ILE A 920 -11.74 -12.63 1.14
CA ILE A 920 -12.72 -13.71 1.27
C ILE A 920 -12.75 -14.55 -0.01
N ASN A 921 -12.76 -15.88 0.14
CA ASN A 921 -12.98 -16.81 -0.95
C ASN A 921 -14.48 -17.05 -1.13
N ASN A 922 -15.06 -16.36 -2.10
CA ASN A 922 -16.49 -16.45 -2.43
C ASN A 922 -16.92 -17.80 -3.03
N ARG A 923 -15.96 -18.65 -3.41
CA ARG A 923 -16.21 -19.93 -4.09
C ARG A 923 -15.35 -21.06 -3.52
N GLY A 924 -15.11 -21.00 -2.23
CA GLY A 924 -14.23 -21.94 -1.57
C GLY A 924 -14.24 -21.82 -0.05
N LYS A 925 -13.23 -22.46 0.56
CA LYS A 925 -13.08 -22.51 2.00
C LYS A 925 -12.52 -21.18 2.51
N ASN A 926 -13.04 -20.74 3.65
CA ASN A 926 -12.58 -19.59 4.40
C ASN A 926 -12.24 -20.00 5.83
N THR A 927 -11.26 -19.33 6.41
CA THR A 927 -10.96 -19.29 7.83
C THR A 927 -11.34 -17.93 8.37
N LEU A 928 -12.20 -17.90 9.37
CA LEU A 928 -12.51 -16.71 10.16
C LEU A 928 -11.92 -16.89 11.55
N ALA A 929 -11.18 -15.91 12.01
CA ALA A 929 -10.69 -15.83 13.37
C ALA A 929 -11.15 -14.52 14.03
N ILE A 930 -11.48 -14.61 15.32
CA ILE A 930 -11.86 -13.46 16.14
C ILE A 930 -11.07 -13.55 17.43
N SER A 931 -10.22 -12.57 17.70
CA SER A 931 -9.67 -12.37 19.04
C SER A 931 -10.63 -11.49 19.82
N LEU A 932 -10.99 -11.90 21.03
CA LEU A 932 -11.79 -11.11 21.97
C LEU A 932 -11.04 -11.03 23.30
N TRP A 933 -10.79 -9.82 23.75
CA TRP A 933 -10.17 -9.55 25.05
C TRP A 933 -11.08 -8.63 25.87
N ALA A 934 -11.54 -9.13 27.01
CA ALA A 934 -12.34 -8.36 27.95
C ALA A 934 -11.44 -7.38 28.72
N LEU A 935 -11.80 -6.10 28.72
CA LEU A 935 -11.01 -5.05 29.39
C LEU A 935 -11.24 -5.00 30.90
N THR A 936 -12.27 -5.70 31.41
CA THR A 936 -12.70 -5.61 32.81
C THR A 936 -13.04 -6.97 33.43
N GLU A 937 -13.09 -7.02 34.76
CA GLU A 937 -13.39 -8.26 35.51
C GLU A 937 -14.82 -8.80 35.30
N GLN A 938 -15.72 -8.04 34.66
CA GLN A 938 -17.06 -8.52 34.31
C GLN A 938 -17.05 -9.53 33.16
N GLY A 939 -15.94 -9.63 32.41
CA GLY A 939 -15.88 -10.43 31.18
C GLY A 939 -16.57 -9.75 30.00
N ALA A 940 -16.50 -10.40 28.85
CA ALA A 940 -17.11 -9.90 27.62
C ALA A 940 -17.53 -11.03 26.70
N LYS A 941 -18.59 -10.78 25.92
CA LYS A 941 -19.06 -11.68 24.87
C LYS A 941 -19.66 -10.90 23.71
N LEU A 942 -19.69 -11.50 22.53
CA LEU A 942 -20.47 -10.96 21.42
C LEU A 942 -21.93 -11.39 21.58
N SER A 943 -22.87 -10.51 21.23
CA SER A 943 -24.30 -10.85 21.14
C SER A 943 -24.71 -11.27 19.73
N GLN A 944 -23.89 -10.92 18.72
CA GLN A 944 -24.13 -11.26 17.32
C GLN A 944 -22.81 -11.49 16.57
N VAL A 945 -22.77 -12.54 15.73
CA VAL A 945 -21.68 -12.83 14.78
C VAL A 945 -22.26 -13.49 13.52
N ASP A 946 -22.64 -12.67 12.54
CA ASP A 946 -23.32 -13.13 11.32
C ASP A 946 -22.57 -12.74 10.06
N LEU A 947 -22.49 -13.66 9.09
CA LEU A 947 -22.15 -13.29 7.72
C LEU A 947 -23.35 -12.58 7.08
N ILE A 948 -23.08 -11.43 6.45
CA ILE A 948 -24.10 -10.64 5.76
C ILE A 948 -23.70 -10.41 4.30
N ALA A 949 -24.69 -10.25 3.43
CA ALA A 949 -24.51 -9.76 2.07
C ALA A 949 -25.00 -8.30 2.03
N TYR A 950 -24.23 -7.41 1.42
CA TYR A 950 -24.60 -6.00 1.26
C TYR A 950 -25.47 -5.76 0.02
N GLY A 951 -25.27 -6.58 -1.01
CA GLY A 951 -25.99 -6.49 -2.28
C GLY A 951 -25.70 -7.70 -3.16
N ALA A 952 -26.28 -7.71 -4.35
CA ALA A 952 -26.11 -8.77 -5.33
C ALA A 952 -26.14 -8.19 -6.75
N TYR A 953 -25.17 -8.56 -7.57
CA TYR A 953 -25.05 -8.06 -8.93
C TYR A 953 -24.67 -9.20 -9.86
N ARG A 954 -25.38 -9.34 -10.99
CA ARG A 954 -24.83 -10.07 -12.12
C ARG A 954 -23.77 -9.19 -12.76
N THR A 955 -22.59 -9.74 -12.98
CA THR A 955 -21.41 -8.98 -13.39
C THR A 955 -20.73 -9.62 -14.59
N GLY A 956 -20.18 -8.76 -15.45
CA GLY A 956 -19.29 -9.16 -16.54
C GLY A 956 -17.82 -9.19 -16.13
N PHE A 957 -17.50 -8.68 -14.93
CA PHE A 957 -16.16 -8.72 -14.37
C PHE A 957 -15.83 -10.12 -13.87
N ASN A 958 -14.62 -10.60 -14.13
CA ASN A 958 -14.22 -11.92 -13.67
C ASN A 958 -13.90 -11.87 -12.17
N PHE A 959 -14.76 -12.43 -11.33
CA PHE A 959 -14.46 -12.64 -9.90
C PHE A 959 -13.95 -14.05 -9.60
N ASN A 960 -13.84 -14.91 -10.61
CA ASN A 960 -13.41 -16.29 -10.48
C ASN A 960 -11.90 -16.41 -10.76
N HIS A 961 -11.10 -15.84 -9.87
CA HIS A 961 -9.63 -15.91 -9.88
C HIS A 961 -9.13 -16.88 -8.81
N ASP A 962 -7.93 -17.43 -9.02
CA ASP A 962 -7.20 -18.14 -7.97
C ASP A 962 -6.47 -17.14 -7.09
N TRP A 963 -7.03 -16.91 -5.91
CA TRP A 963 -6.52 -15.97 -4.90
C TRP A 963 -5.61 -16.62 -3.87
N SER A 964 -5.21 -17.88 -4.07
CA SER A 964 -4.40 -18.62 -3.09
C SER A 964 -3.07 -17.93 -2.77
N TYR A 965 -2.50 -17.18 -3.72
CA TYR A 965 -1.27 -16.40 -3.51
C TYR A 965 -1.42 -15.27 -2.49
N LEU A 966 -2.64 -14.73 -2.31
CA LEU A 966 -2.96 -13.75 -1.27
C LEU A 966 -3.22 -14.41 0.09
N GLN A 967 -3.36 -15.74 0.13
CA GLN A 967 -3.72 -16.46 1.35
C GLN A 967 -2.67 -17.52 1.73
N PRO A 968 -1.41 -17.11 2.03
CA PRO A 968 -0.41 -18.03 2.57
C PRO A 968 -0.95 -18.82 3.75
N GLN A 969 -0.70 -20.13 3.73
CA GLN A 969 -1.15 -21.05 4.77
C GLN A 969 -0.21 -20.99 5.99
N TRP A 970 -0.75 -21.37 7.15
CA TRP A 970 0.01 -21.53 8.38
C TRP A 970 1.14 -22.56 8.23
N LYS A 971 2.32 -22.21 8.72
CA LYS A 971 3.50 -23.10 8.81
C LYS A 971 3.87 -23.33 10.28
N ASN A 972 4.29 -24.54 10.64
CA ASN A 972 4.62 -24.95 12.03
C ASN A 972 5.95 -24.38 12.56
N ASN A 973 6.57 -23.43 11.86
CA ASN A 973 7.80 -22.75 12.27
C ASN A 973 7.52 -21.39 12.94
N ARG A 974 6.25 -20.98 13.09
CA ARG A 974 5.88 -19.70 13.73
C ARG A 974 6.44 -19.56 15.14
N ASP A 975 6.52 -20.67 15.89
CA ASP A 975 7.16 -20.71 17.20
C ASP A 975 8.58 -20.14 17.18
N LEU A 976 9.35 -20.32 16.09
CA LEU A 976 10.73 -19.84 15.93
C LEU A 976 10.83 -18.31 15.86
N PHE A 977 9.84 -17.64 15.28
CA PHE A 977 9.83 -16.19 15.13
C PHE A 977 9.34 -15.46 16.39
N VAL A 978 8.71 -16.20 17.31
CA VAL A 978 8.48 -15.75 18.69
C VAL A 978 9.79 -15.83 19.52
N LEU A 979 10.84 -16.49 19.01
CA LEU A 979 12.13 -16.70 19.72
C LEU A 979 13.22 -15.69 19.38
N ILE A 980 13.05 -14.86 18.35
CA ILE A 980 14.11 -13.93 17.92
C ILE A 980 14.12 -12.76 18.89
N ARG A 981 15.11 -12.72 19.77
CA ARG A 981 15.42 -11.52 20.57
C ARG A 981 15.83 -10.40 19.63
N VAL A 982 14.97 -9.41 19.45
CA VAL A 982 15.34 -8.16 18.80
C VAL A 982 15.98 -7.26 19.86
N ASP A 983 17.29 -7.39 20.05
CA ASP A 983 18.09 -6.43 20.80
C ASP A 983 18.97 -5.66 19.80
N LEU A 984 18.48 -4.48 19.38
CA LEU A 984 19.09 -3.66 18.33
C LEU A 984 20.45 -3.04 18.74
N ASP A 985 20.74 -3.01 20.04
CA ASP A 985 21.98 -2.49 20.64
C ASP A 985 22.90 -3.62 21.13
N SER A 986 22.47 -4.88 21.00
CA SER A 986 23.31 -6.02 21.34
C SER A 986 24.46 -6.18 20.36
N PRO A 987 25.68 -6.49 20.82
CA PRO A 987 26.74 -6.95 19.93
C PRO A 987 26.37 -8.27 19.23
N ASP A 988 25.34 -8.98 19.71
CA ASP A 988 24.74 -10.19 19.12
C ASP A 988 23.51 -9.89 18.22
N ARG A 989 23.23 -8.62 17.89
CA ARG A 989 22.16 -8.27 16.94
C ARG A 989 22.38 -9.02 15.60
N PRO A 990 21.34 -9.50 14.92
CA PRO A 990 21.52 -10.21 13.65
C PRO A 990 22.12 -9.27 12.59
N PHE A 991 22.93 -9.82 11.70
CA PHE A 991 23.28 -9.15 10.44
C PHE A 991 22.10 -9.26 9.48
N ASP A 992 21.97 -8.31 8.55
CA ASP A 992 20.85 -8.27 7.61
C ASP A 992 20.92 -9.51 6.70
N ASN A 993 22.10 -9.78 6.13
CA ASN A 993 22.30 -10.86 5.16
C ASN A 993 23.44 -11.83 5.55
N ILE A 994 24.24 -11.53 6.57
CA ILE A 994 25.29 -12.44 7.04
C ILE A 994 24.73 -13.44 8.05
N ILE A 995 24.38 -14.62 7.56
CA ILE A 995 23.85 -15.69 8.39
C ILE A 995 24.95 -16.46 9.15
N ASN A 996 24.57 -17.14 10.23
CA ASN A 996 25.46 -17.98 11.05
C ASN A 996 26.66 -17.22 11.66
N PHE A 997 26.55 -15.89 11.80
CA PHE A 997 27.56 -15.04 12.40
C PHE A 997 27.54 -15.12 13.93
N ARG A 998 28.70 -15.31 14.58
CA ARG A 998 28.83 -15.13 16.03
C ARG A 998 30.28 -15.01 16.51
N ASP A 999 30.44 -14.42 17.69
CA ASP A 999 31.66 -14.47 18.50
C ASP A 999 31.76 -15.85 19.20
N VAL A 1000 32.84 -16.58 18.89
CA VAL A 1000 33.05 -17.93 19.41
C VAL A 1000 33.34 -17.90 20.92
N GLY A 1001 34.13 -16.94 21.39
CA GLY A 1001 34.45 -16.80 22.80
C GLY A 1001 33.20 -16.54 23.63
N ARG A 1002 32.36 -15.61 23.16
CA ARG A 1002 31.08 -15.29 23.79
C ARG A 1002 30.13 -16.48 23.82
N SER A 1003 29.97 -17.18 22.70
CA SER A 1003 29.06 -18.34 22.62
C SER A 1003 29.42 -19.43 23.65
N VAL A 1004 30.72 -19.71 23.81
CA VAL A 1004 31.23 -20.69 24.78
C VAL A 1004 31.07 -20.18 26.22
N ASN A 1005 31.41 -18.92 26.49
CA ASN A 1005 31.29 -18.32 27.83
C ASN A 1005 29.83 -18.32 28.31
N GLN A 1006 28.88 -17.99 27.43
CA GLN A 1006 27.45 -18.00 27.72
C GLN A 1006 26.95 -19.40 28.09
N PHE A 1007 27.35 -20.43 27.33
CA PHE A 1007 27.00 -21.81 27.66
C PHE A 1007 27.58 -22.23 29.02
N CYS A 1008 28.85 -21.94 29.27
CA CYS A 1008 29.54 -22.31 30.49
C CYS A 1008 29.16 -21.47 31.71
N ARG A 1009 28.47 -20.34 31.51
CA ARG A 1009 28.17 -19.31 32.52
C ARG A 1009 29.41 -18.82 33.27
N LYS A 1010 30.56 -18.81 32.57
CA LYS A 1010 31.86 -18.40 33.09
C LYS A 1010 32.74 -17.95 31.93
N GLU A 1011 33.57 -16.93 32.15
CA GLU A 1011 34.61 -16.50 31.21
C GLU A 1011 35.72 -17.57 31.14
N ILE A 1012 35.80 -18.24 29.99
CA ILE A 1012 36.84 -19.22 29.65
C ILE A 1012 37.67 -18.71 28.47
N LEU A 1013 37.01 -18.04 27.51
CA LEU A 1013 37.62 -17.49 26.31
C LEU A 1013 37.46 -15.97 26.25
N LYS A 1014 38.43 -15.27 25.68
CA LYS A 1014 38.32 -13.83 25.39
C LYS A 1014 37.27 -13.59 24.32
N GLU A 1015 36.34 -12.68 24.59
CA GLU A 1015 35.37 -12.17 23.62
C GLU A 1015 36.02 -11.13 22.69
N GLY A 1016 35.44 -10.91 21.51
CA GLY A 1016 35.90 -9.95 20.50
C GLY A 1016 37.15 -10.37 19.73
N VAL A 1017 37.65 -11.59 19.95
CA VAL A 1017 38.89 -12.08 19.33
C VAL A 1017 38.59 -12.84 18.04
N PHE A 1018 37.63 -13.76 18.07
CA PHE A 1018 37.43 -14.73 16.98
C PHE A 1018 35.98 -14.96 16.65
N PHE A 1019 35.66 -14.75 15.38
CA PHE A 1019 34.32 -14.79 14.84
C PHE A 1019 34.18 -15.88 13.79
N ARG A 1020 32.98 -16.42 13.66
CA ARG A 1020 32.60 -17.35 12.58
C ARG A 1020 31.37 -16.84 11.85
N SER A 1021 31.23 -17.18 10.57
CA SER A 1021 30.02 -16.91 9.78
C SER A 1021 29.80 -17.91 8.65
N ALA A 1022 28.66 -17.81 7.96
CA ALA A 1022 28.50 -18.30 6.59
C ALA A 1022 29.12 -17.31 5.57
N ARG A 1023 28.86 -17.52 4.27
CA ARG A 1023 29.35 -16.65 3.19
C ARG A 1023 28.98 -15.18 3.44
N LEU A 1024 29.85 -14.28 2.97
CA LEU A 1024 29.71 -12.83 3.15
C LEU A 1024 29.23 -12.12 1.87
N ASP A 1025 28.96 -12.87 0.80
CA ASP A 1025 28.78 -12.36 -0.56
C ASP A 1025 27.57 -11.42 -0.69
N ASP A 1026 26.57 -11.61 0.17
CA ASP A 1026 25.30 -10.88 0.17
C ASP A 1026 25.20 -9.80 1.26
N ALA A 1027 26.30 -9.53 1.98
CA ALA A 1027 26.34 -8.54 3.06
C ALA A 1027 25.85 -7.15 2.60
N SER A 1028 24.93 -6.57 3.36
CA SER A 1028 24.42 -5.20 3.14
C SER A 1028 25.50 -4.13 3.42
N GLU A 1029 25.26 -2.87 3.07
CA GLU A 1029 26.17 -1.78 3.48
C GLU A 1029 26.19 -1.57 5.00
N ARG A 1030 25.09 -1.90 5.69
CA ARG A 1030 25.04 -1.91 7.15
C ARG A 1030 25.88 -3.06 7.72
N ASP A 1031 25.80 -4.24 7.13
CA ASP A 1031 26.64 -5.39 7.51
C ASP A 1031 28.12 -5.07 7.36
N LYS A 1032 28.51 -4.39 6.26
CA LYS A 1032 29.90 -3.93 6.04
C LYS A 1032 30.37 -2.96 7.11
N ARG A 1033 29.60 -1.89 7.36
CA ARG A 1033 29.92 -0.91 8.41
C ARG A 1033 30.05 -1.57 9.77
N ARG A 1034 29.20 -2.55 10.08
CA ARG A 1034 29.30 -3.29 11.34
C ARG A 1034 30.57 -4.15 11.43
N LEU A 1035 30.94 -4.87 10.38
CA LEU A 1035 32.19 -5.63 10.36
C LEU A 1035 33.42 -4.73 10.48
N GLU A 1036 33.37 -3.53 9.89
CA GLU A 1036 34.48 -2.58 9.85
C GLU A 1036 34.57 -1.71 11.11
N GLU A 1037 33.51 -0.99 11.45
CA GLU A 1037 33.53 0.08 12.45
C GLU A 1037 33.27 -0.44 13.86
N GLU A 1038 32.36 -1.43 14.00
CA GLU A 1038 31.93 -1.93 15.30
C GLU A 1038 32.73 -3.13 15.77
N LEU A 1039 32.88 -4.14 14.90
CA LEU A 1039 33.61 -5.37 15.23
C LEU A 1039 35.09 -5.30 14.85
N GLN A 1040 35.48 -4.31 14.04
CA GLN A 1040 36.85 -4.05 13.63
C GLN A 1040 37.56 -5.29 13.09
N ILE A 1041 36.86 -6.08 12.26
CA ILE A 1041 37.38 -7.34 11.70
C ILE A 1041 38.62 -7.03 10.86
N HIS A 1042 39.78 -7.47 11.35
CA HIS A 1042 41.06 -7.17 10.73
C HIS A 1042 41.51 -8.26 9.75
N THR A 1043 41.13 -9.52 9.98
CA THR A 1043 41.43 -10.63 9.06
C THR A 1043 40.20 -11.47 8.74
N VAL A 1044 39.99 -11.78 7.46
CA VAL A 1044 38.96 -12.72 6.99
C VAL A 1044 39.61 -13.96 6.38
N ILE A 1045 39.38 -15.13 6.98
CA ILE A 1045 39.80 -16.43 6.46
C ILE A 1045 38.62 -17.05 5.71
N ASP A 1046 38.70 -17.09 4.38
CA ASP A 1046 37.69 -17.69 3.51
C ASP A 1046 38.12 -19.11 3.12
N LEU A 1047 37.36 -20.11 3.59
CA LEU A 1047 37.70 -21.53 3.45
C LEU A 1047 37.16 -22.17 2.16
N ARG A 1048 36.56 -21.37 1.27
CA ARG A 1048 35.88 -21.84 0.06
C ARG A 1048 36.85 -22.26 -1.04
N SER A 1049 36.37 -23.13 -1.92
CA SER A 1049 37.10 -23.58 -3.12
C SER A 1049 37.02 -22.57 -4.26
N GLN A 1050 37.95 -22.68 -5.20
CA GLN A 1050 37.93 -21.87 -6.42
C GLN A 1050 36.62 -22.05 -7.21
N THR A 1051 36.04 -23.25 -7.18
CA THR A 1051 34.74 -23.54 -7.80
C THR A 1051 33.62 -22.75 -7.13
N GLU A 1052 33.61 -22.69 -5.79
CA GLU A 1052 32.62 -21.89 -5.03
C GLU A 1052 32.76 -20.39 -5.33
N HIS A 1053 33.97 -19.86 -5.43
CA HIS A 1053 34.22 -18.48 -5.84
C HIS A 1053 33.74 -18.19 -7.26
N GLN A 1054 33.96 -19.11 -8.21
CA GLN A 1054 33.46 -18.99 -9.58
C GLN A 1054 31.92 -19.00 -9.63
N MET A 1055 31.28 -19.81 -8.79
CA MET A 1055 29.81 -19.82 -8.66
C MET A 1055 29.28 -18.50 -8.10
N GLY A 1056 29.91 -17.98 -7.03
CA GLY A 1056 29.58 -16.66 -6.47
C GLY A 1056 29.67 -15.54 -7.50
N THR A 1057 30.77 -15.47 -8.26
CA THR A 1057 30.96 -14.48 -9.34
C THR A 1057 29.92 -14.63 -10.45
N ARG A 1058 29.53 -15.86 -10.83
CA ARG A 1058 28.46 -16.08 -11.81
C ARG A 1058 27.10 -15.62 -11.29
N LYS A 1059 26.77 -15.90 -10.02
CA LYS A 1059 25.52 -15.45 -9.38
C LYS A 1059 25.45 -13.92 -9.38
N ARG A 1060 26.53 -13.25 -8.96
CA ARG A 1060 26.63 -11.78 -8.94
C ARG A 1060 26.49 -11.16 -10.33
N ARG A 1061 27.12 -11.74 -11.34
CA ARG A 1061 27.00 -11.28 -12.74
C ARG A 1061 25.60 -11.49 -13.32
N ALA A 1062 24.94 -12.61 -13.00
CA ALA A 1062 23.57 -12.85 -13.43
C ALA A 1062 22.59 -11.84 -12.80
N GLN A 1063 22.79 -11.50 -11.52
CA GLN A 1063 22.04 -10.44 -10.83
C GLN A 1063 22.29 -9.07 -11.48
N ASN A 1064 23.55 -8.72 -11.75
CA ASN A 1064 23.93 -7.46 -12.41
C ASN A 1064 23.47 -7.37 -13.88
N ALA A 1065 23.38 -8.50 -14.60
CA ALA A 1065 22.90 -8.55 -15.98
C ALA A 1065 21.37 -8.39 -16.08
N LYS A 1066 20.62 -8.74 -15.02
CA LYS A 1066 19.18 -8.43 -14.93
C LYS A 1066 18.91 -6.95 -14.66
N SER A 1067 19.92 -6.18 -14.21
CA SER A 1067 19.78 -4.76 -13.86
C SER A 1067 20.40 -3.77 -14.86
N LYS A 1068 21.07 -4.24 -15.93
CA LYS A 1068 21.64 -3.38 -16.99
C LYS A 1068 21.43 -3.98 -18.39
N GLU A 1069 20.79 -3.22 -19.28
CA GLU A 1069 20.84 -3.52 -20.72
C GLU A 1069 22.23 -3.20 -21.30
N LYS A 1070 22.69 -4.14 -22.14
CA LYS A 1070 23.94 -4.24 -22.90
C LYS A 1070 24.77 -2.94 -23.07
N SER A 1071 26.01 -2.95 -22.57
CA SER A 1071 27.21 -2.62 -23.38
C SER A 1071 28.51 -2.84 -22.59
N GLU A 1072 29.53 -3.27 -23.33
CA GLU A 1072 30.95 -3.53 -22.98
C GLU A 1072 31.32 -4.86 -22.28
N PRO A 1073 32.48 -5.48 -22.66
CA PRO A 1073 32.96 -6.70 -22.03
C PRO A 1073 33.41 -6.38 -20.60
N ILE A 1074 32.68 -6.90 -19.61
CA ILE A 1074 33.02 -6.77 -18.20
C ILE A 1074 34.40 -7.40 -17.95
N PRO A 1075 35.34 -6.70 -17.28
CA PRO A 1075 36.63 -7.25 -16.92
C PRO A 1075 36.48 -8.59 -16.19
N THR A 1076 37.28 -9.59 -16.56
CA THR A 1076 37.25 -10.93 -15.98
C THR A 1076 37.93 -10.98 -14.61
N ASN A 1077 37.47 -10.20 -13.63
CA ASN A 1077 37.90 -10.39 -12.25
C ASN A 1077 37.22 -11.67 -11.70
N PRO A 1078 37.97 -12.74 -11.38
CA PRO A 1078 37.39 -13.97 -10.82
C PRO A 1078 36.80 -13.77 -9.42
N ASP A 1079 37.18 -12.69 -8.72
CA ASP A 1079 36.89 -12.45 -7.30
C ASP A 1079 35.87 -11.32 -7.07
N GLU A 1080 35.09 -10.96 -8.10
CA GLU A 1080 34.11 -9.86 -8.07
C GLU A 1080 33.01 -10.01 -7.00
N HIS A 1081 32.70 -11.23 -6.59
CA HIS A 1081 31.72 -11.52 -5.54
C HIS A 1081 32.24 -11.30 -4.12
N LEU A 1082 33.55 -11.14 -3.92
CA LEU A 1082 34.13 -11.07 -2.57
C LEU A 1082 33.82 -9.72 -1.90
N LEU A 1083 33.30 -9.80 -0.67
CA LEU A 1083 33.07 -8.65 0.19
C LEU A 1083 34.40 -7.92 0.51
N GLN A 1084 34.48 -6.64 0.13
CA GLN A 1084 35.57 -5.75 0.52
C GLN A 1084 35.22 -5.10 1.87
N ILE A 1085 36.04 -5.35 2.88
CA ILE A 1085 35.97 -4.68 4.18
C ILE A 1085 37.24 -3.82 4.27
N PRO A 1086 37.14 -2.48 4.21
CA PRO A 1086 38.31 -1.61 4.25
C PRO A 1086 39.19 -1.88 5.48
N GLY A 1087 40.51 -1.85 5.28
CA GLY A 1087 41.47 -2.12 6.37
C GLY A 1087 41.63 -3.59 6.79
N SER A 1088 40.82 -4.51 6.26
CA SER A 1088 40.94 -5.95 6.53
C SER A 1088 41.85 -6.68 5.53
N LYS A 1089 42.54 -7.73 5.99
CA LYS A 1089 43.30 -8.67 5.14
C LYS A 1089 42.45 -9.92 4.89
N ARG A 1090 42.28 -10.34 3.64
CA ARG A 1090 41.56 -11.59 3.29
C ARG A 1090 42.53 -12.69 2.88
N ALA A 1091 42.42 -13.85 3.51
CA ALA A 1091 43.17 -15.06 3.17
C ALA A 1091 42.23 -16.10 2.54
N LEU A 1092 42.47 -16.42 1.26
CA LEU A 1092 41.73 -17.46 0.53
C LEU A 1092 42.42 -18.81 0.71
N ILE A 1093 41.87 -19.67 1.58
CA ILE A 1093 42.48 -20.96 1.93
C ILE A 1093 41.49 -22.09 1.65
N SER A 1094 41.61 -22.75 0.49
CA SER A 1094 40.69 -23.82 0.11
C SER A 1094 40.96 -25.12 0.86
N LEU A 1095 40.28 -25.35 2.00
CA LEU A 1095 40.39 -26.62 2.74
C LEU A 1095 39.88 -27.85 1.97
N THR A 1096 39.14 -27.63 0.89
CA THR A 1096 38.70 -28.67 -0.05
C THR A 1096 39.38 -28.51 -1.41
N GLY A 1097 40.68 -28.16 -1.40
CA GLY A 1097 41.49 -27.97 -2.60
C GLY A 1097 41.97 -29.28 -3.24
N LYS A 1098 43.01 -29.20 -4.08
CA LYS A 1098 43.49 -30.33 -4.91
C LYS A 1098 43.89 -31.58 -4.11
N GLY A 1099 44.36 -31.42 -2.87
CA GLY A 1099 44.69 -32.55 -1.98
C GLY A 1099 43.45 -33.36 -1.60
N PHE A 1100 42.41 -32.66 -1.15
CA PHE A 1100 41.10 -33.24 -0.84
C PHE A 1100 40.39 -33.81 -2.07
N GLU A 1101 40.43 -33.10 -3.21
CA GLU A 1101 39.87 -33.60 -4.47
C GLU A 1101 40.50 -34.93 -4.88
N ARG A 1102 41.84 -35.05 -4.80
CA ARG A 1102 42.55 -36.32 -5.07
C ARG A 1102 42.15 -37.40 -4.08
N ALA A 1103 41.97 -37.07 -2.80
CA ALA A 1103 41.53 -38.01 -1.78
C ALA A 1103 40.12 -38.54 -2.07
N LEU A 1104 39.19 -37.68 -2.49
CA LEU A 1104 37.85 -38.11 -2.93
C LEU A 1104 37.92 -38.98 -4.18
N LEU A 1105 38.71 -38.59 -5.18
CA LEU A 1105 38.85 -39.36 -6.42
C LEU A 1105 39.49 -40.74 -6.20
N SER A 1106 40.42 -40.86 -5.24
CA SER A 1106 41.06 -42.14 -4.90
C SER A 1106 40.11 -43.18 -4.28
N LYS A 1107 38.92 -42.74 -3.83
CA LYS A 1107 37.90 -43.58 -3.21
C LYS A 1107 36.84 -44.08 -4.21
N LEU A 1108 36.93 -43.65 -5.47
CA LEU A 1108 36.05 -44.11 -6.54
C LEU A 1108 36.45 -45.51 -7.00
N ASP A 1109 35.47 -46.33 -7.34
CA ASP A 1109 35.74 -47.54 -8.12
C ASP A 1109 36.20 -47.18 -9.54
N TRP A 1110 36.91 -48.10 -10.18
CA TRP A 1110 37.55 -47.85 -11.47
C TRP A 1110 36.56 -47.51 -12.59
N LEU A 1111 35.32 -48.03 -12.56
CA LEU A 1111 34.30 -47.73 -13.56
C LEU A 1111 33.76 -46.32 -13.39
N THR A 1112 33.50 -45.91 -12.15
CA THR A 1112 33.03 -44.55 -11.84
C THR A 1112 34.11 -43.51 -12.12
N TYR A 1113 35.38 -43.84 -11.84
CA TYR A 1113 36.51 -42.98 -12.17
C TYR A 1113 36.64 -42.73 -13.69
N LEU A 1114 36.52 -43.79 -14.53
CA LEU A 1114 36.52 -43.63 -15.99
C LEU A 1114 35.31 -42.84 -16.50
N LYS A 1115 34.13 -43.02 -15.91
CA LYS A 1115 32.93 -42.24 -16.24
C LYS A 1115 33.13 -40.75 -15.95
N ILE A 1116 33.78 -40.40 -14.84
CA ILE A 1116 34.09 -39.00 -14.50
C ILE A 1116 35.04 -38.39 -15.52
N ILE A 1117 36.09 -39.13 -15.94
CA ILE A 1117 37.01 -38.67 -16.99
C ILE A 1117 36.25 -38.44 -18.30
N ALA A 1118 35.39 -39.37 -18.70
CA ALA A 1118 34.57 -39.25 -19.90
C ALA A 1118 33.67 -38.00 -19.84
N LEU A 1119 32.94 -37.79 -18.74
CA LEU A 1119 32.05 -36.63 -18.53
C LEU A 1119 32.82 -35.31 -18.55
N VAL A 1120 33.98 -35.23 -17.88
CA VAL A 1120 34.82 -34.02 -17.88
C VAL A 1120 35.40 -33.73 -19.27
N SER A 1121 35.85 -34.77 -20.00
CA SER A 1121 36.43 -34.63 -21.34
C SER A 1121 35.41 -34.21 -22.41
N THR A 1122 34.13 -34.53 -22.18
CA THR A 1122 33.01 -34.19 -23.06
C THR A 1122 32.27 -32.91 -22.65
N GLY A 1123 32.77 -32.19 -21.64
CA GLY A 1123 32.22 -30.90 -21.20
C GLY A 1123 31.10 -30.99 -20.16
N TYR A 1124 30.66 -32.18 -19.74
CA TYR A 1124 29.61 -32.41 -18.74
C TYR A 1124 30.15 -32.36 -17.30
N ARG A 1125 30.76 -31.23 -16.93
CA ARG A 1125 31.38 -31.07 -15.60
C ARG A 1125 30.37 -31.15 -14.45
N SER A 1126 29.16 -30.63 -14.63
CA SER A 1126 28.12 -30.67 -13.59
C SER A 1126 27.66 -32.09 -13.28
N ASP A 1127 27.54 -32.95 -14.30
CA ASP A 1127 27.18 -34.36 -14.11
C ASP A 1127 28.31 -35.16 -13.47
N ALA A 1128 29.57 -34.82 -13.79
CA ALA A 1128 30.74 -35.39 -13.11
C ALA A 1128 30.76 -35.03 -11.62
N VAL A 1129 30.45 -33.78 -11.26
CA VAL A 1129 30.34 -33.34 -9.86
C VAL A 1129 29.20 -34.08 -9.15
N ARG A 1130 28.01 -34.16 -9.77
CA ARG A 1130 26.86 -34.88 -9.20
C ARG A 1130 27.17 -36.36 -8.94
N LEU A 1131 27.94 -37.00 -9.83
CA LEU A 1131 28.37 -38.38 -9.67
C LEU A 1131 29.34 -38.55 -8.50
N VAL A 1132 30.32 -37.67 -8.33
CA VAL A 1132 31.25 -37.68 -7.16
C VAL A 1132 30.48 -37.40 -5.86
N CYS A 1133 29.58 -36.43 -5.86
CA CYS A 1133 28.74 -36.09 -4.71
C CYS A 1133 27.87 -37.29 -4.29
N GLY A 1134 27.19 -37.94 -5.23
CA GLY A 1134 26.33 -39.09 -4.92
C GLY A 1134 27.06 -40.38 -4.55
N THR A 1135 28.25 -40.64 -5.12
CA THR A 1135 28.96 -41.92 -4.92
C THR A 1135 29.99 -41.90 -3.81
N VAL A 1136 30.60 -40.74 -3.50
CA VAL A 1136 31.66 -40.62 -2.50
C VAL A 1136 31.23 -39.73 -1.34
N MET A 1137 30.68 -38.54 -1.60
CA MET A 1137 30.34 -37.61 -0.51
C MET A 1137 29.12 -38.10 0.26
N GLN A 1138 28.00 -38.40 -0.41
CA GLN A 1138 26.74 -38.80 0.22
C GLN A 1138 26.91 -39.95 1.23
N PRO A 1139 27.62 -41.07 0.94
CA PRO A 1139 27.81 -42.15 1.91
C PRO A 1139 28.76 -41.79 3.06
N ARG A 1140 29.67 -40.83 2.86
CA ARG A 1140 30.62 -40.39 3.89
C ARG A 1140 29.96 -39.49 4.94
N GLY A 1141 28.97 -38.70 4.52
CA GLY A 1141 28.37 -37.66 5.35
C GLY A 1141 29.40 -36.59 5.76
N LEU A 1142 28.93 -35.56 6.48
CA LEU A 1142 29.77 -34.44 6.88
C LEU A 1142 30.90 -34.84 7.85
N THR A 1143 30.64 -35.76 8.77
CA THR A 1143 31.65 -36.28 9.71
C THR A 1143 32.79 -36.99 8.98
N GLY A 1144 32.48 -37.85 8.01
CA GLY A 1144 33.51 -38.55 7.22
C GLY A 1144 34.33 -37.60 6.35
N LEU A 1145 33.69 -36.56 5.80
CA LEU A 1145 34.39 -35.52 5.02
C LEU A 1145 35.31 -34.67 5.90
N ALA A 1146 34.95 -34.41 7.15
CA ALA A 1146 35.85 -33.73 8.10
C ALA A 1146 37.11 -34.55 8.39
N GLN A 1147 36.97 -35.88 8.60
CA GLN A 1147 38.11 -36.78 8.78
C GLN A 1147 39.01 -36.83 7.53
N ASP A 1148 38.41 -36.91 6.33
CA ASP A 1148 39.16 -36.84 5.08
C ASP A 1148 39.89 -35.50 4.91
N THR A 1149 39.29 -34.38 5.36
CA THR A 1149 39.91 -33.05 5.34
C THR A 1149 41.15 -32.99 6.25
N LEU A 1150 41.07 -33.55 7.46
CA LEU A 1150 42.22 -33.63 8.38
C LEU A 1150 43.39 -34.42 7.75
N ASP A 1151 43.09 -35.49 7.03
CA ASP A 1151 44.10 -36.36 6.42
C ASP A 1151 44.74 -35.77 5.14
N SER A 1152 44.01 -34.95 4.39
CA SER A 1152 44.39 -34.57 3.02
C SER A 1152 44.64 -33.08 2.79
N SER A 1153 44.28 -32.22 3.74
CA SER A 1153 44.40 -30.75 3.64
C SER A 1153 45.35 -30.16 4.69
N MET A 1154 46.42 -30.89 5.05
CA MET A 1154 47.36 -30.47 6.10
C MET A 1154 48.08 -29.16 5.76
N SER A 1155 48.47 -28.91 4.51
CA SER A 1155 49.12 -27.66 4.10
C SER A 1155 48.23 -26.43 4.28
N GLU A 1156 46.95 -26.58 3.95
CA GLU A 1156 45.94 -25.54 4.07
C GLU A 1156 45.59 -25.31 5.54
N MET A 1157 45.47 -26.38 6.33
CA MET A 1157 45.29 -26.28 7.78
C MET A 1157 46.48 -25.59 8.45
N ARG A 1158 47.71 -25.87 8.01
CA ARG A 1158 48.92 -25.17 8.48
C ARG A 1158 48.80 -23.66 8.23
N SER A 1159 48.36 -23.26 7.04
CA SER A 1159 48.21 -21.86 6.67
C SER A 1159 47.17 -21.14 7.56
N VAL A 1160 46.06 -21.80 7.90
CA VAL A 1160 45.05 -21.25 8.83
C VAL A 1160 45.68 -20.99 10.20
N PHE A 1161 46.39 -21.97 10.76
CA PHE A 1161 46.98 -21.85 12.10
C PHE A 1161 48.23 -20.95 12.14
N GLU A 1162 48.95 -20.78 11.04
CA GLU A 1162 50.02 -19.76 10.90
C GLU A 1162 49.44 -18.34 10.99
N ILE A 1163 48.29 -18.07 10.36
CA ILE A 1163 47.58 -16.80 10.49
C ILE A 1163 47.13 -16.57 11.94
N LEU A 1164 46.52 -17.58 12.57
CA LEU A 1164 46.06 -17.46 13.96
C LEU A 1164 47.21 -17.29 14.96
N ALA A 1165 48.44 -17.65 14.61
CA ALA A 1165 49.61 -17.42 15.47
C ALA A 1165 50.10 -15.95 15.45
N CYS A 1166 49.63 -15.13 14.52
CA CYS A 1166 50.03 -13.73 14.34
C CYS A 1166 49.15 -12.78 15.17
N GLU A 1167 49.78 -11.85 15.90
CA GLU A 1167 49.07 -10.87 16.73
C GLU A 1167 48.27 -9.87 15.90
N GLU A 1168 48.80 -9.44 14.77
CA GLU A 1168 48.14 -8.54 13.81
C GLU A 1168 46.98 -9.20 13.03
N SER A 1169 46.58 -10.43 13.35
CA SER A 1169 45.46 -11.08 12.65
C SER A 1169 44.11 -10.86 13.33
N TYR A 1170 44.11 -10.40 14.58
CA TYR A 1170 42.89 -10.26 15.38
C TYR A 1170 42.32 -8.84 15.34
N PRO A 1171 40.99 -8.66 15.37
CA PRO A 1171 39.95 -9.70 15.36
C PRO A 1171 39.85 -10.47 14.03
N THR A 1172 39.71 -11.79 14.11
CA THR A 1172 39.67 -12.67 12.92
C THR A 1172 38.28 -13.27 12.72
N LEU A 1173 37.77 -13.22 11.48
CA LEU A 1173 36.55 -13.88 11.03
C LEU A 1173 36.90 -15.08 10.13
N VAL A 1174 36.36 -16.26 10.44
CA VAL A 1174 36.51 -17.46 9.58
C VAL A 1174 35.17 -17.92 9.03
N HIS A 1175 35.11 -18.20 7.72
CA HIS A 1175 33.88 -18.66 7.10
C HIS A 1175 34.09 -19.67 5.96
N CYS A 1176 33.03 -20.39 5.65
CA CYS A 1176 32.89 -21.18 4.43
C CYS A 1176 31.53 -20.83 3.82
N THR A 1177 30.95 -21.67 2.96
CA THR A 1177 29.66 -21.36 2.33
C THR A 1177 28.51 -21.26 3.35
N GLN A 1178 28.35 -22.27 4.22
CA GLN A 1178 27.29 -22.29 5.23
C GLN A 1178 27.81 -22.05 6.65
N GLY A 1179 29.12 -21.95 6.83
CA GLY A 1179 29.72 -21.74 8.14
C GLY A 1179 29.62 -22.93 9.10
N LYS A 1180 29.11 -24.11 8.69
CA LYS A 1180 28.97 -25.30 9.55
C LYS A 1180 29.96 -26.43 9.27
N ASP A 1181 30.42 -26.60 8.02
CA ASP A 1181 31.28 -27.74 7.66
C ASP A 1181 32.76 -27.43 7.96
N ARG A 1182 33.47 -26.82 7.00
CA ARG A 1182 34.89 -26.43 7.12
C ARG A 1182 35.15 -25.45 8.27
N THR A 1183 34.31 -24.43 8.40
CA THR A 1183 34.36 -23.49 9.53
C THR A 1183 34.19 -24.24 10.84
N GLY A 1184 33.16 -25.09 10.96
CA GLY A 1184 32.93 -25.90 12.17
C GLY A 1184 34.12 -26.79 12.55
N LEU A 1185 34.82 -27.36 11.57
CA LEU A 1185 36.06 -28.12 11.81
C LEU A 1185 37.19 -27.24 12.36
N VAL A 1186 37.40 -26.04 11.82
CA VAL A 1186 38.42 -25.11 12.33
C VAL A 1186 38.09 -24.65 13.75
N ILE A 1187 36.82 -24.32 14.03
CA ILE A 1187 36.36 -23.96 15.37
C ILE A 1187 36.60 -25.11 16.36
N LEU A 1188 36.23 -26.34 15.99
CA LEU A 1188 36.46 -27.54 16.79
C LEU A 1188 37.94 -27.70 17.16
N LEU A 1189 38.86 -27.58 16.19
CA LEU A 1189 40.30 -27.71 16.44
C LEU A 1189 40.83 -26.62 17.39
N ILE A 1190 40.36 -25.39 17.25
CA ILE A 1190 40.76 -24.28 18.13
C ILE A 1190 40.26 -24.52 19.55
N LEU A 1191 38.98 -24.86 19.72
CA LEU A 1191 38.40 -25.09 21.06
C LEU A 1191 39.04 -26.29 21.77
N LEU A 1192 39.39 -27.36 21.04
CA LEU A 1192 40.17 -28.48 21.59
C LEU A 1192 41.61 -28.07 21.93
N LEU A 1193 42.27 -27.25 21.09
CA LEU A 1193 43.65 -26.79 21.31
C LEU A 1193 43.75 -25.92 22.56
N VAL A 1194 42.76 -25.06 22.76
CA VAL A 1194 42.74 -24.10 23.86
C VAL A 1194 42.77 -24.81 25.22
N GLY A 1195 42.03 -25.91 25.33
CA GLY A 1195 41.92 -26.70 26.57
C GLY A 1195 41.09 -26.00 27.64
N GLY A 1196 40.27 -26.75 28.37
CA GLY A 1196 39.38 -26.22 29.42
C GLY A 1196 37.96 -25.83 28.96
N VAL A 1197 37.65 -25.94 27.67
CA VAL A 1197 36.28 -25.84 27.14
C VAL A 1197 35.60 -27.21 27.24
N PRO A 1198 34.44 -27.34 27.92
CA PRO A 1198 33.68 -28.59 27.98
C PRO A 1198 33.24 -29.05 26.58
N VAL A 1199 33.24 -30.36 26.32
CA VAL A 1199 32.85 -30.92 25.01
C VAL A 1199 31.42 -30.52 24.67
N GLU A 1200 30.54 -30.42 25.66
CA GLU A 1200 29.16 -29.99 25.52
C GLU A 1200 29.06 -28.55 24.99
N ALA A 1201 29.98 -27.67 25.39
CA ALA A 1201 30.02 -26.29 24.88
C ALA A 1201 30.45 -26.24 23.40
N ILE A 1202 31.36 -27.14 23.00
CA ILE A 1202 31.77 -27.30 21.60
C ILE A 1202 30.61 -27.84 20.74
N VAL A 1203 29.86 -28.81 21.28
CA VAL A 1203 28.65 -29.34 20.64
C VAL A 1203 27.56 -28.27 20.52
N ASP A 1204 27.37 -27.45 21.55
CA ASP A 1204 26.42 -26.34 21.54
C ASP A 1204 26.78 -25.31 20.47
N ASP A 1205 28.03 -24.82 20.43
CA ASP A 1205 28.48 -23.89 19.38
C ASP A 1205 28.31 -24.46 17.97
N TYR A 1206 28.61 -25.74 17.77
CA TYR A 1206 28.43 -26.40 16.47
C TYR A 1206 26.95 -26.49 16.08
N SER A 1207 26.09 -26.95 16.99
CA SER A 1207 24.67 -27.23 16.70
C SER A 1207 23.86 -25.95 16.46
N ARG A 1208 24.26 -24.80 17.04
CA ARG A 1208 23.65 -23.48 16.77
C ARG A 1208 23.58 -23.12 15.29
N SER A 1209 24.51 -23.60 14.47
CA SER A 1209 24.46 -23.37 13.02
C SER A 1209 23.19 -23.92 12.35
N GLU A 1210 22.47 -24.85 12.97
CA GLU A 1210 21.21 -25.34 12.43
C GLU A 1210 20.11 -24.28 12.47
N LEU A 1211 19.97 -23.57 13.61
CA LEU A 1211 19.00 -22.49 13.80
C LEU A 1211 19.35 -21.27 12.95
N GLU A 1212 20.62 -20.90 12.90
CA GLU A 1212 21.11 -19.69 12.23
C GLU A 1212 21.00 -19.74 10.69
N LEU A 1213 20.79 -20.93 10.11
CA LEU A 1213 20.66 -21.10 8.67
C LEU A 1213 19.19 -21.25 8.22
N VAL A 1214 18.22 -21.23 9.14
CA VAL A 1214 16.80 -21.50 8.84
C VAL A 1214 16.23 -20.53 7.79
N SER A 1215 16.66 -19.27 7.78
CA SER A 1215 16.22 -18.25 6.84
C SER A 1215 16.47 -18.62 5.36
N GLU A 1216 17.52 -19.40 5.07
CA GLU A 1216 17.84 -19.86 3.72
C GLU A 1216 17.54 -21.36 3.50
N LEU A 1217 16.71 -22.01 4.32
CA LEU A 1217 16.50 -23.46 4.21
C LEU A 1217 15.98 -23.91 2.84
N GLU A 1218 15.00 -23.20 2.27
CA GLU A 1218 14.39 -23.57 0.97
C GLU A 1218 15.40 -23.43 -0.19
N GLU A 1219 16.11 -22.29 -0.30
CA GLU A 1219 17.16 -22.08 -1.32
C GLU A 1219 18.29 -23.12 -1.20
N ARG A 1220 18.74 -23.42 0.03
CA ARG A 1220 19.78 -24.44 0.27
C ARG A 1220 19.32 -25.84 -0.14
N MET A 1221 18.05 -26.18 0.09
CA MET A 1221 17.50 -27.48 -0.33
C MET A 1221 17.50 -27.63 -1.85
N GLU A 1222 17.26 -26.55 -2.60
CA GLU A 1222 17.37 -26.56 -4.06
C GLU A 1222 18.81 -26.76 -4.52
N GLU A 1223 19.77 -26.00 -3.96
CA GLU A 1223 21.20 -26.11 -4.30
C GLU A 1223 21.77 -27.52 -4.00
N ILE A 1224 21.44 -28.10 -2.83
CA ILE A 1224 21.91 -29.42 -2.40
C ILE A 1224 21.33 -30.54 -3.28
N ARG A 1225 20.04 -30.44 -3.64
CA ARG A 1225 19.40 -31.40 -4.57
C ARG A 1225 19.99 -31.31 -5.97
N ALA A 1226 20.34 -30.11 -6.44
CA ALA A 1226 20.93 -29.90 -7.76
C ALA A 1226 22.28 -30.64 -7.94
N ILE A 1227 23.07 -30.77 -6.88
CA ILE A 1227 24.36 -31.50 -6.89
C ILE A 1227 24.25 -32.97 -6.43
N GLY A 1228 23.04 -33.48 -6.19
CA GLY A 1228 22.79 -34.89 -5.91
C GLY A 1228 23.06 -35.34 -4.46
N LEU A 1229 23.05 -34.41 -3.51
CA LEU A 1229 23.15 -34.70 -2.07
C LEU A 1229 21.76 -34.71 -1.41
N GLY A 1230 21.63 -35.44 -0.30
CA GLY A 1230 20.38 -35.60 0.47
C GLY A 1230 20.16 -34.52 1.53
N GLU A 1231 18.96 -34.51 2.15
CA GLU A 1231 18.57 -33.53 3.17
C GLU A 1231 19.51 -33.54 4.40
N ASP A 1232 20.19 -34.65 4.69
CA ASP A 1232 21.14 -34.74 5.82
C ASP A 1232 22.29 -33.72 5.73
N TYR A 1233 22.55 -33.16 4.55
CA TYR A 1233 23.56 -32.11 4.34
C TYR A 1233 23.09 -30.70 4.73
N THR A 1234 21.79 -30.48 4.91
CA THR A 1234 21.25 -29.20 5.41
C THR A 1234 21.35 -29.08 6.94
N ARG A 1235 21.57 -30.20 7.64
CA ARG A 1235 21.58 -30.30 9.11
C ARG A 1235 22.99 -30.38 9.69
N CYS A 1236 23.07 -30.24 11.00
CA CYS A 1236 24.27 -30.48 11.80
C CYS A 1236 24.26 -31.94 12.30
N PRO A 1237 25.20 -32.81 11.90
CA PRO A 1237 25.21 -34.20 12.36
C PRO A 1237 25.44 -34.26 13.89
N PRO A 1238 24.58 -34.95 14.66
CA PRO A 1238 24.71 -35.02 16.12
C PRO A 1238 26.06 -35.57 16.60
N GLY A 1239 26.68 -36.46 15.82
CA GLY A 1239 27.97 -37.09 16.13
C GLY A 1239 29.21 -36.30 15.67
N PHE A 1240 29.07 -35.18 14.95
CA PHE A 1240 30.19 -34.52 14.26
C PHE A 1240 31.37 -34.20 15.20
N VAL A 1241 31.10 -33.55 16.33
CA VAL A 1241 32.12 -33.16 17.32
C VAL A 1241 32.73 -34.39 17.99
N ALA A 1242 31.90 -35.32 18.47
CA ALA A 1242 32.36 -36.51 19.20
C ALA A 1242 33.23 -37.43 18.33
N ASP A 1243 32.76 -37.73 17.11
CA ASP A 1243 33.44 -38.66 16.19
C ASP A 1243 34.73 -38.06 15.62
N THR A 1244 34.74 -36.76 15.33
CA THR A 1244 35.95 -36.06 14.84
C THR A 1244 37.00 -35.96 15.95
N THR A 1245 36.58 -35.67 17.19
CA THR A 1245 37.48 -35.66 18.36
C THR A 1245 38.08 -37.04 18.60
N LYS A 1246 37.26 -38.10 18.58
CA LYS A 1246 37.74 -39.49 18.70
C LYS A 1246 38.73 -39.86 17.60
N TYR A 1247 38.50 -39.40 16.38
CA TYR A 1247 39.41 -39.61 15.26
C TYR A 1247 40.77 -38.93 15.48
N LEU A 1248 40.77 -37.67 15.95
CA LEU A 1248 41.99 -36.94 16.32
C LEU A 1248 42.78 -37.67 17.41
N GLU A 1249 42.10 -38.13 18.47
CA GLU A 1249 42.71 -38.91 19.55
C GLU A 1249 43.36 -40.19 19.03
N THR A 1250 42.60 -40.99 18.27
CA THR A 1250 43.04 -42.32 17.84
C THR A 1250 44.15 -42.27 16.80
N ARG A 1251 44.09 -41.32 15.85
CA ARG A 1251 45.01 -41.28 14.70
C ARG A 1251 46.23 -40.40 14.94
N TYR A 1252 46.06 -39.32 15.70
CA TYR A 1252 47.08 -38.28 15.86
C TYR A 1252 47.52 -38.06 17.31
N GLY A 1253 46.94 -38.78 18.29
CA GLY A 1253 47.22 -38.57 19.71
C GLY A 1253 46.60 -37.27 20.25
N GLY A 1254 45.49 -36.83 19.65
CA GLY A 1254 44.75 -35.63 20.01
C GLY A 1254 45.08 -34.43 19.10
N VAL A 1255 44.43 -33.30 19.36
CA VAL A 1255 44.55 -32.08 18.52
C VAL A 1255 45.98 -31.53 18.47
N ARG A 1256 46.73 -31.61 19.57
CA ARG A 1256 48.13 -31.14 19.64
C ARG A 1256 49.04 -31.96 18.73
N GLY A 1257 48.90 -33.29 18.76
CA GLY A 1257 49.67 -34.19 17.89
C GLY A 1257 49.28 -34.03 16.42
N TYR A 1258 48.01 -33.76 16.12
CA TYR A 1258 47.58 -33.40 14.77
C TYR A 1258 48.24 -32.10 14.29
N LEU A 1259 48.23 -31.04 15.10
CA LEU A 1259 48.81 -29.75 14.74
C LEU A 1259 50.34 -29.82 14.60
N GLU A 1260 51.04 -30.60 15.42
CA GLU A 1260 52.47 -30.89 15.22
C GLU A 1260 52.72 -31.58 13.88
N ARG A 1261 51.89 -32.56 13.52
CA ARG A 1261 51.97 -33.26 12.23
C ARG A 1261 51.71 -32.35 11.03
N VAL A 1262 50.82 -31.37 11.20
CA VAL A 1262 50.53 -30.30 10.23
C VAL A 1262 51.70 -29.30 10.10
N GLY A 1263 52.62 -29.27 11.06
CA GLY A 1263 53.79 -28.39 11.07
C GLY A 1263 53.65 -27.16 11.98
N ILE A 1264 52.67 -27.14 12.87
CA ILE A 1264 52.48 -26.11 13.90
C ILE A 1264 53.14 -26.60 15.19
N GLY A 1265 54.36 -26.15 15.45
CA GLY A 1265 55.15 -26.55 16.62
C GLY A 1265 54.58 -26.03 17.95
N PHE A 1266 55.08 -26.57 19.05
CA PHE A 1266 54.62 -26.26 20.42
C PHE A 1266 54.53 -24.76 20.73
N ASP A 1267 55.56 -23.97 20.40
CA ASP A 1267 55.58 -22.53 20.67
C ASP A 1267 54.46 -21.77 19.92
N MET A 1268 54.14 -22.19 18.68
CA MET A 1268 53.03 -21.61 17.94
C MET A 1268 51.69 -22.01 18.55
N GLN A 1269 51.54 -23.27 18.96
CA GLN A 1269 50.33 -23.76 19.63
C GLN A 1269 50.04 -22.98 20.92
N GLU A 1270 51.07 -22.74 21.76
CA GLU A 1270 50.90 -21.97 23.00
C GLU A 1270 50.64 -20.48 22.73
N ARG A 1271 51.24 -19.89 21.68
CA ARG A 1271 50.90 -18.52 21.24
C ARG A 1271 49.44 -18.41 20.86
N ILE A 1272 48.94 -19.32 20.01
CA ILE A 1272 47.53 -19.35 19.60
C ILE A 1272 46.65 -19.49 20.84
N ARG A 1273 46.93 -20.47 21.70
CA ARG A 1273 46.19 -20.72 22.94
C ARG A 1273 46.11 -19.49 23.85
N GLY A 1274 47.21 -18.75 24.01
CA GLY A 1274 47.27 -17.51 24.79
C GLY A 1274 46.42 -16.35 24.22
N LYS A 1275 46.10 -16.36 22.91
CA LYS A 1275 45.20 -15.38 22.29
C LYS A 1275 43.73 -15.61 22.66
N PHE A 1276 43.34 -16.86 22.90
CA PHE A 1276 41.96 -17.22 23.20
C PHE A 1276 41.65 -17.33 24.68
N LEU A 1277 42.60 -17.74 25.54
CA LEU A 1277 42.36 -17.88 26.99
C LEU A 1277 42.31 -16.53 27.71
N VAL A 1278 41.40 -16.44 28.68
CA VAL A 1278 41.29 -15.36 29.68
C VAL A 1278 42.41 -15.45 30.71
#